data_AF-A0AA91GS97-F1
#
_entry.id   AF-A0AA91GS97-F1
#
_cell.length_a   1.000
_cell.length_b   1.000
_cell.length_c   1.000
_cell.angle_alpha   90.00
_cell.angle_beta   90.00
_cell.angle_gamma   90.00
#
_symmetry.space_group_name_H-M   'P 1'
#
loop_
_entity.id
_entity.type
_entity.pdbx_description
1 polymer ?
#
loop_
_entity_poly.entity_id
_entity_poly.type
_entity_poly.pdbx_seq_one_letter_code
_entity_poly.pdbx_strand_id
1 'polypeptide(L)'
;MTAISSAPFSPEEIAAEGLKLEEYEEIVRRLGRHPNKAELGMFGVMWSEHCCYKNSRPLLKQFPTTGPRILVGPGENAGVVDLGDRLQLAFKIESHNHPSAVEPFQGAATGVGGILRDIFTMGARPIAVLNSLRFGSLEDAKTQRLFSGVVAGISHYGNCLVGKETFIWRDRTGVHFDTIGNFVESRLHSNLITLELDDTAAVETLSVDPDTHESCWQRVRRVFKRRTKTLVTIRTSLGRNLTVTPDHPMLTQSNGEWEICPAQSLQVGHELPILVSLPESPEGSGDFSPLDFISALNPQDESGKNVYVQLPSNWQATDVIRTALQLIEPSVYSRHRYLNNCILPLSHFLSLEPLLNVARHEVCLFRRGKANYMKAAIHADEVLARLLGYYLSEGCVSQNGNTYKIIFTFALHETEYVNDVVYGLKYLGLRPCLEKRASTIIVYATSWLFGYILKDVWRCGSGASDKAFPSFVFQWSANLQLEALKGLFRGDGSLTTKTHGNHAKITYATTSRKLFDQTVALVQNQGVIPYIYQRSPSTGQIEGRQYTGLPLWQLEVNNFVGLTALSNVFAEERTVELATALARYDGTKYSFPRFRKSSNEVAAVKIKSIETNTVEECDVYDVEVDNTHLFVTTSGIVTHNCVGVPTVGGEVYFDPAYSGNPLVNVMALGLMETPEIVKSGASGIGNPVLYVGSTTGRDGMGGASFASAELSDESVDDRPAVQVGDPFLEKSLIEACLEAFKTGAVVAAQDMGAAGITCSTSEMAAKGGVGIEFDLDKIPVREAGMVPYEYLLSESQERMLFVAHKGREQELIDIFHRWGLQAVVAGSVISEPIVRILFQGEIAAEIPATALAENTPVYHREVLAQPPEYVRKAWEWTPDSLPETTSAGIEIQGRLQSWNDILLTLLDTPTIASKRWVYRQYDHQVQNNTVVLPGGADASVIRLRPQQLEAEPDMQAFPGRAWERGVAATVDCNPRYVYLDPYEGAKAVVAEAARNLSCVGAEPLAVTDNLNFGSPEKPIGYWQLAEACRGLAEGCRELATPVTGGNVSLYNETLDSQGNPQPIYPTPVVGMVGLIPDLTKICGQAWQANGDLIYLLGELSSHCTLGGSEYLATIHNTVAGKPPRVDFELERRVQQVCREGIRKGWVRSAHDCAEGGVAIALVESCLAGKLGAQIQLELPAQKPQRWDEVLFGEGGARIVVSVATEQQKTWETYLTEQLGNHWQQLGKVGNTEIGLRVLTTDNQSLINVSIEEMSDRYLNAIERRLTIHNTTPS
;
A
#
# COMPACT_ATOMS: atom_id res chain seq x y z
N MET A 1 -64.22 -11.03 -13.43
CA MET A 1 -63.64 -9.85 -14.10
C MET A 1 -63.88 -8.65 -13.20
N THR A 2 -62.99 -8.45 -12.23
CA THR A 2 -62.84 -7.20 -11.50
C THR A 2 -61.89 -6.33 -12.30
N ALA A 3 -62.24 -5.05 -12.47
CA ALA A 3 -61.50 -4.09 -13.27
C ALA A 3 -60.03 -4.01 -12.81
N ILE A 4 -59.10 -4.40 -13.69
CA ILE A 4 -57.69 -4.10 -13.50
C ILE A 4 -57.55 -2.60 -13.73
N SER A 5 -57.05 -1.90 -12.71
CA SER A 5 -56.64 -0.50 -12.76
C SER A 5 -55.84 -0.19 -14.03
N SER A 6 -55.93 1.04 -14.54
CA SER A 6 -54.93 1.53 -15.51
C SER A 6 -53.53 1.31 -14.94
N ALA A 7 -52.61 0.80 -15.77
CA ALA A 7 -51.23 0.54 -15.36
C ALA A 7 -50.61 1.84 -14.79
N PRO A 8 -49.96 1.80 -13.62
CA PRO A 8 -49.45 3.00 -12.95
C PRO A 8 -48.18 3.58 -13.59
N PHE A 9 -47.54 2.84 -14.51
CA PHE A 9 -46.34 3.27 -15.23
C PHE A 9 -46.55 3.18 -16.74
N SER A 10 -45.98 4.12 -17.48
CA SER A 10 -45.93 4.06 -18.95
C SER A 10 -44.86 3.07 -19.43
N PRO A 11 -44.93 2.60 -20.70
CA PRO A 11 -43.86 1.78 -21.29
C PRO A 11 -42.48 2.45 -21.23
N GLU A 12 -42.42 3.77 -21.37
CA GLU A 12 -41.18 4.55 -21.27
C GLU A 12 -40.62 4.55 -19.85
N GLU A 13 -41.47 4.67 -18.83
CA GLU A 13 -41.05 4.60 -17.41
C GLU A 13 -40.54 3.20 -17.03
N ILE A 14 -41.13 2.14 -17.60
CA ILE A 14 -40.66 0.76 -17.40
C ILE A 14 -39.30 0.55 -18.07
N ALA A 15 -39.13 1.03 -19.30
CA ALA A 15 -37.89 0.91 -20.04
C ALA A 15 -36.75 1.70 -19.40
N ALA A 16 -37.04 2.85 -18.77
CA ALA A 16 -36.06 3.64 -18.03
C ALA A 16 -35.44 2.91 -16.82
N GLU A 17 -36.14 1.88 -16.30
CA GLU A 17 -35.64 1.00 -15.23
C GLU A 17 -34.89 -0.24 -15.76
N GLY A 18 -34.63 -0.30 -17.08
CA GLY A 18 -33.95 -1.44 -17.70
C GLY A 18 -34.81 -2.70 -17.83
N LEU A 19 -36.14 -2.59 -17.65
CA LEU A 19 -37.08 -3.72 -17.73
C LEU A 19 -37.80 -3.76 -19.07
N LYS A 20 -38.02 -4.98 -19.58
CA LYS A 20 -38.93 -5.22 -20.72
C LYS A 20 -40.39 -5.24 -20.25
N LEU A 21 -41.32 -4.92 -21.16
CA LEU A 21 -42.75 -4.95 -20.83
C LEU A 21 -43.22 -6.34 -20.33
N GLU A 22 -42.69 -7.40 -20.95
CA GLU A 22 -42.93 -8.80 -20.55
C GLU A 22 -42.40 -9.10 -19.13
N GLU A 23 -41.28 -8.50 -18.75
CA GLU A 23 -40.72 -8.62 -17.41
C GLU A 23 -41.59 -7.87 -16.39
N TYR A 24 -42.10 -6.69 -16.74
CA TYR A 24 -43.07 -5.98 -15.91
C TYR A 24 -44.35 -6.80 -15.69
N GLU A 25 -44.91 -7.40 -16.74
CA GLU A 25 -46.07 -8.28 -16.63
C GLU A 25 -45.80 -9.47 -15.70
N GLU A 26 -44.60 -10.04 -15.78
CA GLU A 26 -44.16 -11.11 -14.89
C GLU A 26 -44.01 -10.65 -13.43
N ILE A 27 -43.49 -9.43 -13.19
CA ILE A 27 -43.46 -8.81 -11.85
C ILE A 27 -44.88 -8.69 -11.29
N VAL A 28 -45.81 -8.11 -12.07
CA VAL A 28 -47.22 -7.94 -11.66
C VAL A 28 -47.85 -9.29 -11.33
N ARG A 29 -47.59 -10.31 -12.17
CA ARG A 29 -48.10 -11.66 -11.96
C ARG A 29 -47.57 -12.29 -10.67
N ARG A 30 -46.29 -12.07 -10.34
CA ARG A 30 -45.65 -12.62 -9.14
C ARG A 30 -46.07 -11.92 -7.86
N LEU A 31 -46.22 -10.60 -7.89
CA LEU A 31 -46.68 -9.82 -6.75
C LEU A 31 -48.20 -9.92 -6.54
N GLY A 32 -48.96 -10.25 -7.58
CA GLY A 32 -50.43 -10.21 -7.57
C GLY A 32 -51.01 -8.79 -7.54
N ARG A 33 -50.14 -7.77 -7.71
CA ARG A 33 -50.44 -6.33 -7.74
C ARG A 33 -49.39 -5.61 -8.57
N HIS A 34 -49.65 -4.35 -8.92
CA HIS A 34 -48.62 -3.51 -9.51
C HIS A 34 -47.53 -3.20 -8.47
N PRO A 35 -46.23 -3.18 -8.86
CA PRO A 35 -45.17 -2.68 -7.99
C PRO A 35 -45.34 -1.17 -7.78
N ASN A 36 -44.85 -0.64 -6.66
CA ASN A 36 -44.67 0.81 -6.51
C ASN A 36 -43.33 1.26 -7.14
N LYS A 37 -43.01 2.56 -7.11
CA LYS A 37 -41.79 3.09 -7.75
C LYS A 37 -40.49 2.51 -7.17
N ALA A 38 -40.41 2.34 -5.85
CA ALA A 38 -39.24 1.75 -5.20
C ALA A 38 -39.09 0.27 -5.58
N GLU A 39 -40.18 -0.49 -5.53
CA GLU A 39 -40.20 -1.90 -5.92
C GLU A 39 -39.86 -2.10 -7.40
N LEU A 40 -40.34 -1.22 -8.28
CA LEU A 40 -40.00 -1.25 -9.70
C LEU A 40 -38.49 -1.06 -9.92
N GLY A 41 -37.88 -0.09 -9.23
CA GLY A 41 -36.43 0.12 -9.27
C GLY A 41 -35.64 -1.06 -8.71
N MET A 42 -36.10 -1.65 -7.58
CA MET A 42 -35.49 -2.86 -7.02
C MET A 42 -35.50 -4.03 -8.02
N PHE A 43 -36.60 -4.23 -8.74
CA PHE A 43 -36.65 -5.23 -9.80
C PHE A 43 -35.78 -4.86 -11.00
N GLY A 44 -35.76 -3.60 -11.41
CA GLY A 44 -34.94 -3.12 -12.53
C GLY A 44 -33.46 -3.43 -12.33
N VAL A 45 -32.93 -3.11 -11.15
CA VAL A 45 -31.53 -3.36 -10.84
C VAL A 45 -31.23 -4.85 -10.61
N MET A 46 -32.06 -5.58 -9.86
CA MET A 46 -31.83 -6.99 -9.53
C MET A 46 -32.03 -7.90 -10.74
N TRP A 47 -32.90 -7.51 -11.67
CA TRP A 47 -33.05 -8.16 -12.97
C TRP A 47 -32.16 -7.47 -14.01
N SER A 48 -31.01 -6.90 -13.67
CA SER A 48 -29.99 -6.56 -14.67
C SER A 48 -29.16 -7.80 -15.04
N GLU A 49 -28.41 -7.76 -16.15
CA GLU A 49 -27.46 -8.85 -16.46
C GLU A 49 -26.38 -8.94 -15.37
N HIS A 50 -25.95 -7.80 -14.84
CA HIS A 50 -24.90 -7.70 -13.83
C HIS A 50 -25.26 -8.43 -12.53
N CYS A 51 -26.51 -8.36 -12.06
CA CYS A 51 -26.91 -9.02 -10.82
C CYS A 51 -27.40 -10.46 -11.00
N CYS A 52 -28.11 -10.78 -12.09
CA CYS A 52 -28.80 -12.06 -12.21
C CYS A 52 -28.36 -12.95 -13.37
N TYR A 53 -27.42 -12.48 -14.20
CA TYR A 53 -26.78 -13.26 -15.26
C TYR A 53 -27.80 -13.87 -16.25
N LYS A 54 -28.80 -13.10 -16.71
CA LYS A 54 -29.93 -13.61 -17.51
C LYS A 54 -29.49 -14.44 -18.71
N ASN A 55 -28.46 -13.98 -19.42
CA ASN A 55 -27.95 -14.60 -20.63
C ASN A 55 -26.88 -15.66 -20.34
N SER A 56 -26.05 -15.41 -19.32
CA SER A 56 -24.86 -16.20 -19.00
C SER A 56 -25.13 -17.36 -18.03
N ARG A 57 -26.09 -17.24 -17.10
CA ARG A 57 -26.42 -18.26 -16.09
C ARG A 57 -26.63 -19.68 -16.64
N PRO A 58 -27.30 -19.91 -17.78
CA PRO A 58 -27.40 -21.24 -18.38
C PRO A 58 -26.03 -21.82 -18.80
N LEU A 59 -25.12 -20.96 -19.26
CA LEU A 59 -23.80 -21.36 -19.74
C LEU A 59 -22.85 -21.67 -18.57
N LEU A 60 -22.90 -20.87 -17.50
CA LEU A 60 -22.07 -21.03 -16.30
C LEU A 60 -22.29 -22.38 -15.59
N LYS A 61 -23.49 -22.97 -15.71
CA LYS A 61 -23.80 -24.31 -15.16
C LYS A 61 -22.94 -25.45 -15.74
N GLN A 62 -22.21 -25.20 -16.83
CA GLN A 62 -21.30 -26.17 -17.44
C GLN A 62 -19.96 -26.28 -16.70
N PHE A 63 -19.62 -25.29 -15.87
CA PHE A 63 -18.34 -25.25 -15.17
C PHE A 63 -18.24 -26.32 -14.08
N PRO A 64 -17.07 -26.97 -13.93
CA PRO A 64 -16.82 -27.81 -12.77
C PRO A 64 -16.64 -26.91 -11.54
N THR A 65 -17.56 -26.96 -10.58
CA THR A 65 -17.54 -26.06 -9.39
C THR A 65 -17.20 -26.76 -8.08
N THR A 66 -17.00 -28.09 -8.13
CA THR A 66 -16.67 -28.92 -6.97
C THR A 66 -15.32 -29.60 -7.15
N GLY A 67 -14.55 -29.71 -6.08
CA GLY A 67 -13.28 -30.43 -6.07
C GLY A 67 -12.81 -30.74 -4.66
N PRO A 68 -11.76 -31.56 -4.50
CA PRO A 68 -11.32 -32.03 -3.18
C PRO A 68 -10.80 -30.93 -2.26
N ARG A 69 -10.37 -29.79 -2.83
CA ARG A 69 -9.86 -28.62 -2.09
C ARG A 69 -10.83 -27.44 -2.08
N ILE A 70 -12.00 -27.55 -2.70
CA ILE A 70 -12.98 -26.45 -2.73
C ILE A 70 -13.79 -26.48 -1.43
N LEU A 71 -13.64 -25.44 -0.61
CA LEU A 71 -14.42 -25.25 0.61
C LEU A 71 -15.69 -24.44 0.33
N VAL A 72 -15.58 -23.44 -0.55
CA VAL A 72 -16.68 -22.60 -1.02
C VAL A 72 -16.56 -22.45 -2.54
N GLY A 73 -17.61 -22.85 -3.26
CA GLY A 73 -17.75 -22.64 -4.71
C GLY A 73 -18.61 -21.40 -5.01
N PRO A 74 -19.12 -21.27 -6.26
CA PRO A 74 -19.88 -20.09 -6.67
C PRO A 74 -21.17 -19.89 -5.85
N GLY A 75 -21.50 -18.64 -5.54
CA GLY A 75 -22.75 -18.24 -4.85
C GLY A 75 -22.54 -17.50 -3.53
N GLU A 76 -21.33 -17.51 -2.98
CA GLU A 76 -20.89 -16.63 -1.88
C GLU A 76 -20.04 -15.46 -2.44
N ASN A 77 -19.62 -14.53 -1.58
CA ASN A 77 -18.89 -13.32 -2.00
C ASN A 77 -17.56 -13.63 -2.66
N ALA A 78 -16.84 -14.65 -2.20
CA ALA A 78 -15.63 -15.16 -2.85
C ALA A 78 -15.50 -16.69 -2.71
N GLY A 79 -14.73 -17.29 -3.62
CA GLY A 79 -14.38 -18.70 -3.58
C GLY A 79 -13.32 -18.98 -2.51
N VAL A 80 -13.39 -20.14 -1.84
CA VAL A 80 -12.41 -20.53 -0.80
C VAL A 80 -11.83 -21.90 -1.07
N VAL A 81 -10.50 -22.01 -1.03
CA VAL A 81 -9.76 -23.26 -1.21
C VAL A 81 -8.93 -23.65 0.01
N ASP A 82 -8.85 -24.96 0.26
CA ASP A 82 -8.00 -25.56 1.29
C ASP A 82 -6.56 -25.74 0.78
N LEU A 83 -5.64 -25.03 1.42
CA LEU A 83 -4.20 -25.16 1.19
C LEU A 83 -3.58 -26.26 2.07
N GLY A 84 -4.34 -26.88 2.99
CA GLY A 84 -3.83 -27.82 3.99
C GLY A 84 -3.18 -27.12 5.18
N ASP A 85 -2.83 -27.88 6.22
CA ASP A 85 -2.26 -27.35 7.48
C ASP A 85 -3.10 -26.25 8.15
N ARG A 86 -4.44 -26.31 7.98
CA ARG A 86 -5.41 -25.30 8.45
C ARG A 86 -5.27 -23.93 7.77
N LEU A 87 -4.55 -23.83 6.66
CA LEU A 87 -4.50 -22.62 5.84
C LEU A 87 -5.57 -22.69 4.74
N GLN A 88 -6.33 -21.61 4.61
CA GLN A 88 -7.41 -21.48 3.64
C GLN A 88 -7.24 -20.14 2.92
N LEU A 89 -7.49 -20.14 1.61
CA LEU A 89 -7.32 -18.99 0.74
C LEU A 89 -8.66 -18.62 0.10
N ALA A 90 -9.10 -17.39 0.33
CA ALA A 90 -10.20 -16.76 -0.39
C ALA A 90 -9.65 -16.02 -1.62
N PHE A 91 -10.31 -16.13 -2.77
CA PHE A 91 -9.95 -15.35 -3.96
C PHE A 91 -11.13 -15.16 -4.91
N LYS A 92 -11.13 -14.06 -5.66
CA LYS A 92 -12.14 -13.71 -6.67
C LYS A 92 -11.53 -12.71 -7.67
N ILE A 93 -12.15 -12.59 -8.83
CA ILE A 93 -11.88 -11.56 -9.84
C ILE A 93 -13.17 -10.80 -10.20
N GLU A 94 -13.05 -9.49 -10.45
CA GLU A 94 -14.14 -8.60 -10.86
C GLU A 94 -13.69 -7.64 -11.98
N SER A 95 -14.64 -6.97 -12.67
CA SER A 95 -14.38 -6.02 -13.77
C SER A 95 -14.97 -4.63 -13.49
N HIS A 96 -14.27 -3.56 -13.86
CA HIS A 96 -14.73 -2.17 -13.78
C HIS A 96 -14.54 -1.43 -15.11
N ASN A 97 -14.90 -2.07 -16.22
CA ASN A 97 -14.66 -1.59 -17.59
C ASN A 97 -15.38 -0.27 -17.90
N HIS A 98 -16.72 -0.27 -17.82
CA HIS A 98 -17.55 0.89 -18.18
C HIS A 98 -17.23 2.12 -17.31
N PRO A 99 -17.12 2.02 -15.97
CA PRO A 99 -16.70 3.15 -15.13
C PRO A 99 -15.31 3.67 -15.51
N SER A 100 -14.35 2.77 -15.80
CA SER A 100 -12.99 3.14 -16.17
C SER A 100 -12.90 3.76 -17.58
N ALA A 101 -13.83 3.42 -18.48
CA ALA A 101 -13.92 4.03 -19.80
C ALA A 101 -14.33 5.52 -19.72
N VAL A 102 -15.20 5.87 -18.76
CA VAL A 102 -15.70 7.24 -18.56
C VAL A 102 -14.78 8.05 -17.63
N GLU A 103 -14.44 7.50 -16.46
CA GLU A 103 -13.53 8.11 -15.49
C GLU A 103 -12.45 7.11 -15.06
N PRO A 104 -11.29 7.06 -15.75
CA PRO A 104 -10.33 5.97 -15.62
C PRO A 104 -9.70 5.85 -14.23
N PHE A 105 -9.48 6.97 -13.53
CA PHE A 105 -8.89 6.91 -12.20
C PHE A 105 -9.89 6.35 -11.18
N GLN A 106 -11.09 6.92 -11.12
CA GLN A 106 -12.09 6.54 -10.11
C GLN A 106 -12.71 5.18 -10.40
N GLY A 107 -12.95 4.85 -11.67
CA GLY A 107 -13.44 3.53 -12.07
C GLY A 107 -12.48 2.41 -11.68
N ALA A 108 -11.16 2.62 -11.83
CA ALA A 108 -10.17 1.63 -11.43
C ALA A 108 -9.99 1.54 -9.91
N ALA A 109 -10.01 2.69 -9.21
CA ALA A 109 -9.86 2.73 -7.75
C ALA A 109 -11.04 2.06 -7.02
N THR A 110 -12.27 2.29 -7.50
CA THR A 110 -13.47 1.61 -6.97
C THR A 110 -13.42 0.11 -7.22
N GLY A 111 -12.85 -0.31 -8.36
CA GLY A 111 -12.71 -1.73 -8.67
C GLY A 111 -11.73 -2.48 -7.79
N VAL A 112 -10.64 -1.84 -7.37
CA VAL A 112 -9.75 -2.43 -6.36
C VAL A 112 -10.46 -2.56 -5.02
N GLY A 113 -11.24 -1.56 -4.61
CA GLY A 113 -11.94 -1.63 -3.34
C GLY A 113 -13.04 -2.70 -3.32
N GLY A 114 -13.90 -2.72 -4.34
CA GLY A 114 -14.96 -3.72 -4.51
C GLY A 114 -14.48 -5.15 -4.28
N ILE A 115 -13.42 -5.53 -5.00
CA ILE A 115 -12.89 -6.89 -4.90
C ILE A 115 -12.22 -7.18 -3.54
N LEU A 116 -11.65 -6.18 -2.86
CA LEU A 116 -11.12 -6.39 -1.51
C LEU A 116 -12.26 -6.70 -0.52
N ARG A 117 -13.42 -6.05 -0.66
CA ARG A 117 -14.61 -6.31 0.18
C ARG A 117 -15.13 -7.72 0.05
N ASP A 118 -15.16 -8.25 -1.16
CA ASP A 118 -15.52 -9.66 -1.38
C ASP A 118 -14.64 -10.61 -0.56
N ILE A 119 -13.32 -10.33 -0.53
CA ILE A 119 -12.35 -11.17 0.19
C ILE A 119 -12.54 -11.07 1.69
N PHE A 120 -12.54 -9.87 2.26
CA PHE A 120 -12.57 -9.74 3.72
C PHE A 120 -13.93 -10.06 4.31
N THR A 121 -15.03 -9.94 3.55
CA THR A 121 -16.36 -10.38 3.99
C THR A 121 -16.40 -11.88 4.29
N MET A 122 -15.53 -12.68 3.68
CA MET A 122 -15.41 -14.11 4.00
C MET A 122 -14.69 -14.38 5.34
N GLY A 123 -14.12 -13.36 5.99
CA GLY A 123 -13.22 -13.50 7.13
C GLY A 123 -11.74 -13.67 6.75
N ALA A 124 -11.38 -13.33 5.50
CA ALA A 124 -10.02 -13.44 5.00
C ALA A 124 -9.30 -12.09 4.95
N ARG A 125 -8.09 -12.01 5.50
CA ARG A 125 -7.25 -10.82 5.35
C ARG A 125 -6.72 -10.74 3.91
N PRO A 126 -6.95 -9.66 3.15
CA PRO A 126 -6.38 -9.51 1.83
C PRO A 126 -4.84 -9.46 1.88
N ILE A 127 -4.18 -10.22 1.01
CA ILE A 127 -2.71 -10.37 0.98
C ILE A 127 -2.09 -10.02 -0.37
N ALA A 128 -2.86 -9.98 -1.45
CA ALA A 128 -2.36 -9.69 -2.79
C ALA A 128 -3.47 -9.32 -3.78
N VAL A 129 -3.13 -8.50 -4.78
CA VAL A 129 -3.96 -8.14 -5.92
C VAL A 129 -3.23 -8.42 -7.23
N LEU A 130 -3.94 -8.87 -8.27
CA LEU A 130 -3.45 -9.01 -9.65
C LEU A 130 -4.43 -8.34 -10.60
N ASN A 131 -3.92 -7.73 -11.68
CA ASN A 131 -4.76 -7.00 -12.64
C ASN A 131 -4.67 -7.61 -14.04
N SER A 132 -5.80 -7.73 -14.75
CA SER A 132 -5.82 -8.00 -16.19
C SER A 132 -6.39 -6.78 -16.90
N LEU A 133 -5.54 -6.11 -17.69
CA LEU A 133 -5.86 -4.84 -18.33
C LEU A 133 -5.81 -4.95 -19.86
N ARG A 134 -6.75 -4.29 -20.55
CA ARG A 134 -6.80 -4.23 -22.02
C ARG A 134 -7.06 -2.81 -22.50
N PHE A 135 -6.24 -2.34 -23.44
CA PHE A 135 -6.33 -0.97 -23.96
C PHE A 135 -6.17 -0.92 -25.49
N GLY A 136 -6.58 0.21 -26.08
CA GLY A 136 -6.32 0.53 -27.49
C GLY A 136 -4.84 0.74 -27.80
N SER A 137 -4.55 1.35 -28.95
CA SER A 137 -3.17 1.71 -29.31
C SER A 137 -2.63 2.86 -28.45
N LEU A 138 -1.44 2.72 -27.88
CA LEU A 138 -0.76 3.81 -27.17
C LEU A 138 -0.28 4.95 -28.09
N GLU A 139 -0.43 4.84 -29.41
CA GLU A 139 -0.24 5.96 -30.33
C GLU A 139 -1.42 6.95 -30.28
N ASP A 140 -2.55 6.56 -29.70
CA ASP A 140 -3.73 7.42 -29.51
C ASP A 140 -3.75 8.09 -28.12
N ALA A 141 -3.91 9.41 -28.11
CA ALA A 141 -3.92 10.22 -26.89
C ALA A 141 -5.07 9.88 -25.94
N LYS A 142 -6.25 9.47 -26.46
CA LYS A 142 -7.37 9.02 -25.61
C LYS A 142 -6.99 7.76 -24.85
N THR A 143 -6.41 6.78 -25.55
CA THR A 143 -5.89 5.56 -24.95
C THR A 143 -4.79 5.83 -23.92
N GLN A 144 -3.86 6.75 -24.19
CA GLN A 144 -2.83 7.14 -23.21
C GLN A 144 -3.44 7.68 -21.91
N ARG A 145 -4.48 8.52 -22.02
CA ARG A 145 -5.23 9.03 -20.85
C ARG A 145 -5.91 7.90 -20.08
N LEU A 146 -6.60 6.98 -20.77
CA LEU A 146 -7.25 5.82 -20.14
C LEU A 146 -6.22 4.96 -19.40
N PHE A 147 -5.14 4.58 -20.08
CA PHE A 147 -4.08 3.74 -19.52
C PHE A 147 -3.42 4.38 -18.29
N SER A 148 -2.96 5.63 -18.40
CA SER A 148 -2.32 6.31 -17.26
C SER A 148 -3.29 6.58 -16.12
N GLY A 149 -4.56 6.89 -16.42
CA GLY A 149 -5.60 7.10 -15.42
C GLY A 149 -5.92 5.83 -14.63
N VAL A 150 -6.12 4.69 -15.31
CA VAL A 150 -6.39 3.40 -14.68
C VAL A 150 -5.21 2.95 -13.82
N VAL A 151 -3.99 3.03 -14.35
CA VAL A 151 -2.79 2.67 -13.58
C VAL A 151 -2.64 3.57 -12.35
N ALA A 152 -2.92 4.87 -12.47
CA ALA A 152 -2.92 5.78 -11.32
C ALA A 152 -4.02 5.43 -10.29
N GLY A 153 -5.23 5.08 -10.74
CA GLY A 153 -6.34 4.68 -9.87
C GLY A 153 -6.02 3.42 -9.06
N ILE A 154 -5.44 2.39 -9.69
CA ILE A 154 -4.98 1.18 -9.00
C ILE A 154 -3.85 1.52 -8.01
N SER A 155 -2.89 2.38 -8.41
CA SER A 155 -1.77 2.76 -7.54
C SER A 155 -2.21 3.53 -6.30
N HIS A 156 -3.41 4.13 -6.32
CA HIS A 156 -3.92 4.94 -5.23
C HIS A 156 -3.99 4.21 -3.88
N TYR A 157 -3.96 2.87 -3.88
CA TYR A 157 -3.95 2.04 -2.68
C TYR A 157 -2.54 1.83 -2.02
N GLY A 158 -1.44 2.51 -2.44
CA GLY A 158 -0.08 2.30 -1.86
C GLY A 158 0.95 3.47 -1.81
N ASN A 159 0.77 4.53 -1.00
CA ASN A 159 1.42 5.86 -1.18
C ASN A 159 2.28 6.46 0.01
N CYS A 160 3.42 7.16 -0.25
CA CYS A 160 4.45 7.50 0.78
C CYS A 160 4.90 9.00 0.86
N LEU A 161 5.69 9.42 1.89
CA LEU A 161 6.24 10.78 2.17
C LEU A 161 7.70 11.02 1.76
N VAL A 162 8.20 12.25 1.62
CA VAL A 162 9.66 12.47 1.37
C VAL A 162 10.55 12.28 2.60
N GLY A 163 11.77 11.78 2.40
CA GLY A 163 12.69 11.42 3.49
C GLY A 163 13.17 12.54 4.41
N LYS A 164 13.03 13.81 4.01
CA LYS A 164 13.47 14.98 4.78
C LYS A 164 12.43 15.46 5.81
N GLU A 165 11.21 14.92 5.80
CA GLU A 165 10.19 15.30 6.78
C GLU A 165 10.55 14.79 8.17
N THR A 166 10.32 15.60 9.21
CA THR A 166 10.57 15.23 10.60
C THR A 166 9.52 14.22 11.06
N PHE A 167 9.99 13.11 11.62
CA PHE A 167 9.21 12.03 12.22
C PHE A 167 9.47 12.02 13.74
N ILE A 168 8.39 12.14 14.51
CA ILE A 168 8.45 12.16 15.98
C ILE A 168 8.13 10.76 16.50
N TRP A 169 9.07 10.18 17.24
CA TRP A 169 8.94 8.83 17.78
C TRP A 169 9.51 8.75 19.19
N ARG A 170 9.07 7.79 19.99
CA ARG A 170 9.61 7.53 21.32
C ARG A 170 10.03 6.08 21.47
N ASP A 171 10.97 5.88 22.39
CA ASP A 171 11.34 4.60 22.95
C ASP A 171 11.58 4.75 24.46
N ARG A 172 12.19 3.74 25.09
CA ARG A 172 12.51 3.76 26.52
C ARG A 172 13.49 4.87 26.94
N THR A 173 14.20 5.49 26.00
CA THR A 173 15.21 6.53 26.25
C THR A 173 14.67 7.96 26.11
N GLY A 174 13.44 8.12 25.61
CA GLY A 174 12.76 9.41 25.50
C GLY A 174 12.08 9.64 24.16
N VAL A 175 11.75 10.89 23.88
CA VAL A 175 11.14 11.32 22.61
C VAL A 175 12.23 11.84 21.67
N HIS A 176 12.21 11.34 20.45
CA HIS A 176 13.19 11.61 19.39
C HIS A 176 12.54 12.38 18.25
N PHE A 177 13.30 13.33 17.71
CA PHE A 177 12.96 14.13 16.54
C PHE A 177 14.01 13.86 15.46
N ASP A 178 13.68 13.04 14.47
CA ASP A 178 14.56 12.68 13.36
C ASP A 178 13.85 12.88 12.03
N THR A 179 14.54 12.76 10.90
CA THR A 179 13.83 12.70 9.62
C THR A 179 13.29 11.30 9.39
N ILE A 180 12.13 11.16 8.74
CA ILE A 180 11.54 9.86 8.42
C ILE A 180 12.50 9.00 7.61
N GLY A 181 13.23 9.60 6.66
CA GLY A 181 14.29 8.91 5.93
C GLY A 181 15.37 8.37 6.86
N ASN A 182 15.90 9.17 7.80
CA ASN A 182 16.91 8.67 8.75
C ASN A 182 16.36 7.57 9.67
N PHE A 183 15.12 7.73 10.14
CA PHE A 183 14.46 6.73 10.99
C PHE A 183 14.34 5.39 10.27
N VAL A 184 13.87 5.42 9.02
CA VAL A 184 13.67 4.22 8.20
C VAL A 184 15.01 3.63 7.73
N GLU A 185 15.92 4.43 7.17
CA GLU A 185 17.23 3.98 6.66
C GLU A 185 18.16 3.45 7.75
N SER A 186 18.07 3.95 8.98
CA SER A 186 18.86 3.41 10.10
C SER A 186 18.44 1.99 10.51
N ARG A 187 17.25 1.55 10.09
CA ARG A 187 16.68 0.24 10.40
C ARG A 187 16.67 -0.67 9.18
N LEU A 188 16.51 -0.12 7.97
CA LEU A 188 16.64 -0.87 6.73
C LEU A 188 18.12 -1.22 6.43
N HIS A 189 18.40 -2.51 6.22
CA HIS A 189 19.68 -2.93 5.63
C HIS A 189 19.70 -2.62 4.13
N SER A 190 20.89 -2.42 3.54
CA SER A 190 21.12 -1.70 2.27
C SER A 190 20.38 -2.19 1.00
N ASN A 191 19.63 -3.30 1.04
CA ASN A 191 18.86 -3.83 -0.07
C ASN A 191 17.35 -4.00 0.23
N LEU A 192 16.88 -3.65 1.43
CA LEU A 192 15.49 -3.81 1.84
C LEU A 192 14.71 -2.51 1.64
N ILE A 193 13.49 -2.61 1.12
CA ILE A 193 12.58 -1.46 0.98
C ILE A 193 11.48 -1.43 2.05
N THR A 194 11.39 -2.47 2.88
CA THR A 194 10.48 -2.52 4.04
C THR A 194 11.08 -3.38 5.16
N LEU A 195 10.70 -3.09 6.41
CA LEU A 195 11.08 -3.87 7.59
C LEU A 195 9.98 -3.81 8.65
N GLU A 196 9.62 -4.97 9.19
CA GLU A 196 8.75 -5.08 10.37
C GLU A 196 9.58 -4.96 11.65
N LEU A 197 9.10 -4.17 12.60
CA LEU A 197 9.79 -3.89 13.86
C LEU A 197 9.33 -4.89 14.92
N ASP A 198 10.28 -5.61 15.51
CA ASP A 198 10.05 -6.59 16.58
C ASP A 198 9.35 -5.96 17.80
N ASP A 199 8.48 -6.73 18.47
CA ASP A 199 7.70 -6.32 19.65
C ASP A 199 8.61 -5.80 20.77
N THR A 200 9.84 -6.29 20.85
CA THR A 200 10.82 -5.92 21.86
C THR A 200 11.38 -4.50 21.70
N ALA A 201 11.22 -3.89 20.52
CA ALA A 201 11.80 -2.59 20.19
C ALA A 201 11.09 -1.40 20.87
N ALA A 202 9.82 -1.57 21.30
CA ALA A 202 9.02 -0.55 21.99
C ALA A 202 9.07 0.84 21.32
N VAL A 203 8.94 0.87 19.99
CA VAL A 203 8.97 2.10 19.20
C VAL A 203 7.55 2.56 18.92
N GLU A 204 7.23 3.78 19.35
CA GLU A 204 5.93 4.42 19.13
C GLU A 204 6.13 5.75 18.42
N THR A 205 5.18 6.17 17.58
CA THR A 205 5.15 7.49 16.95
C THR A 205 4.05 8.35 17.56
N LEU A 206 4.27 9.65 17.48
CA LEU A 206 3.28 10.62 17.91
C LEU A 206 2.12 10.62 16.92
N SER A 207 0.91 10.44 17.44
CA SER A 207 -0.32 10.28 16.67
C SER A 207 -1.45 11.09 17.29
N VAL A 208 -2.63 11.02 16.67
CA VAL A 208 -3.87 11.56 17.22
C VAL A 208 -4.89 10.45 17.19
N ASP A 209 -5.60 10.28 18.29
CA ASP A 209 -6.71 9.36 18.39
C ASP A 209 -7.91 9.93 17.57
N PRO A 210 -8.43 9.19 16.57
CA PRO A 210 -9.51 9.66 15.72
C PRO A 210 -10.84 9.82 16.47
N ASP A 211 -11.04 9.15 17.60
CA ASP A 211 -12.30 9.20 18.36
C ASP A 211 -12.32 10.38 19.33
N THR A 212 -11.23 10.56 20.07
CA THR A 212 -11.13 11.60 21.10
C THR A 212 -10.62 12.93 20.55
N HIS A 213 -9.97 12.90 19.38
CA HIS A 213 -9.16 14.02 18.86
C HIS A 213 -8.12 14.51 19.86
N GLU A 214 -7.61 13.60 20.69
CA GLU A 214 -6.52 13.82 21.64
C GLU A 214 -5.23 13.21 21.09
N SER A 215 -4.11 13.81 21.45
CA SER A 215 -2.80 13.31 21.08
C SER A 215 -2.51 11.99 21.79
N CYS A 216 -1.93 11.03 21.08
CA CYS A 216 -1.54 9.75 21.66
C CYS A 216 -0.19 9.27 21.12
N TRP A 217 0.38 8.25 21.76
CA TRP A 217 1.54 7.53 21.27
C TRP A 217 1.07 6.18 20.75
N GLN A 218 1.41 5.87 19.50
CA GLN A 218 0.97 4.64 18.85
C GLN A 218 2.14 3.85 18.30
N ARG A 219 2.06 2.54 18.40
CA ARG A 219 3.14 1.65 18.01
C ARG A 219 3.43 1.77 16.50
N VAL A 220 4.72 1.80 16.16
CA VAL A 220 5.18 1.66 14.77
C VAL A 220 5.46 0.18 14.52
N ARG A 221 4.66 -0.44 13.65
CA ARG A 221 4.77 -1.85 13.30
C ARG A 221 5.74 -2.09 12.15
N ARG A 222 5.74 -1.22 11.15
CA ARG A 222 6.51 -1.42 9.91
C ARG A 222 7.03 -0.09 9.36
N VAL A 223 8.12 -0.16 8.61
CA VAL A 223 8.69 0.97 7.86
C VAL A 223 8.78 0.64 6.37
N PHE A 224 8.61 1.64 5.51
CA PHE A 224 8.59 1.50 4.05
C PHE A 224 9.48 2.54 3.36
N LYS A 225 9.97 2.19 2.15
CA LYS A 225 10.74 3.03 1.25
C LYS A 225 10.36 2.72 -0.21
N ARG A 226 10.13 3.72 -1.06
CA ARG A 226 10.00 3.59 -2.53
C ARG A 226 10.55 4.83 -3.23
N ARG A 227 10.46 4.91 -4.57
CA ARG A 227 10.94 6.07 -5.35
C ARG A 227 9.83 6.76 -6.12
N THR A 228 9.96 8.08 -6.31
CA THR A 228 9.03 8.90 -7.10
C THR A 228 9.76 10.00 -7.89
N LYS A 229 9.09 10.54 -8.90
CA LYS A 229 9.52 11.73 -9.68
C LYS A 229 8.56 12.91 -9.53
N THR A 230 7.47 12.79 -8.77
CA THR A 230 6.49 13.86 -8.60
C THR A 230 6.21 14.06 -7.12
N LEU A 231 6.23 15.33 -6.69
CA LEU A 231 6.00 15.71 -5.30
C LEU A 231 5.03 16.89 -5.22
N VAL A 232 4.15 16.87 -4.23
CA VAL A 232 3.26 17.98 -3.85
C VAL A 232 3.79 18.61 -2.57
N THR A 233 4.03 19.92 -2.60
CA THR A 233 4.43 20.70 -1.43
C THR A 233 3.27 21.57 -0.96
N ILE A 234 2.83 21.34 0.27
CA ILE A 234 1.72 22.05 0.91
C ILE A 234 2.30 23.04 1.90
N ARG A 235 1.82 24.29 1.87
CA ARG A 235 2.21 25.35 2.83
C ARG A 235 0.98 25.94 3.50
N THR A 236 1.00 26.03 4.81
CA THR A 236 -0.13 26.50 5.64
C THR A 236 -0.05 28.00 5.97
N SER A 237 -1.15 28.57 6.48
CA SER A 237 -1.26 29.97 6.92
C SER A 237 -0.35 30.31 8.12
N LEU A 238 0.07 29.28 8.87
CA LEU A 238 1.05 29.37 9.95
C LEU A 238 2.50 29.11 9.49
N GLY A 239 2.73 28.98 8.18
CA GLY A 239 4.06 28.81 7.58
C GLY A 239 4.68 27.41 7.74
N ARG A 240 3.85 26.43 8.14
CA ARG A 240 4.22 25.00 8.14
C ARG A 240 4.23 24.48 6.71
N ASN A 241 5.18 23.60 6.39
CA ASN A 241 5.29 22.97 5.09
C ASN A 241 5.30 21.44 5.24
N LEU A 242 4.71 20.74 4.28
CA LEU A 242 4.76 19.28 4.15
C LEU A 242 4.93 18.92 2.68
N THR A 243 5.87 18.02 2.37
CA THR A 243 6.11 17.54 1.01
C THR A 243 5.80 16.05 0.91
N VAL A 244 4.92 15.66 -0.02
CA VAL A 244 4.43 14.29 -0.14
C VAL A 244 4.27 13.89 -1.61
N THR A 245 4.01 12.61 -1.86
CA THR A 245 3.57 12.17 -3.19
C THR A 245 2.16 12.70 -3.49
N PRO A 246 1.78 12.96 -4.76
CA PRO A 246 0.44 13.47 -5.13
C PRO A 246 -0.72 12.65 -4.55
N ASP A 247 -0.49 11.37 -4.40
CA ASP A 247 -1.36 10.31 -3.96
C ASP A 247 -1.38 10.11 -2.43
N HIS A 248 -0.50 10.79 -1.67
CA HIS A 248 -0.44 10.63 -0.21
C HIS A 248 -1.71 11.14 0.49
N PRO A 249 -2.29 10.39 1.44
CA PRO A 249 -3.44 10.84 2.20
C PRO A 249 -3.15 12.04 3.08
N MET A 250 -4.02 13.03 2.97
CA MET A 250 -4.00 14.25 3.74
C MET A 250 -5.29 14.35 4.53
N LEU A 251 -5.16 14.38 5.85
CA LEU A 251 -6.28 14.64 6.74
C LEU A 251 -6.65 16.13 6.64
N THR A 252 -7.91 16.43 6.38
CA THR A 252 -8.48 17.77 6.30
C THR A 252 -9.65 17.90 7.26
N GLN A 253 -10.03 19.12 7.62
CA GLN A 253 -11.19 19.39 8.46
C GLN A 253 -12.20 20.26 7.72
N SER A 254 -13.43 19.76 7.60
CA SER A 254 -14.57 20.45 6.99
C SER A 254 -15.74 20.43 7.96
N ASN A 255 -16.34 21.59 8.25
CA ASN A 255 -17.47 21.72 9.18
C ASN A 255 -17.29 21.14 10.61
N GLY A 256 -16.06 20.82 11.02
CA GLY A 256 -15.75 20.21 12.32
C GLY A 256 -15.42 18.72 12.23
N GLU A 257 -15.76 18.06 11.13
CA GLU A 257 -15.45 16.65 10.86
C GLU A 257 -14.13 16.52 10.12
N TRP A 258 -13.46 15.38 10.31
CA TRP A 258 -12.23 15.05 9.61
C TRP A 258 -12.55 14.30 8.33
N GLU A 259 -11.93 14.70 7.23
CA GLU A 259 -12.04 14.08 5.91
C GLU A 259 -10.63 13.80 5.39
N ILE A 260 -10.40 12.62 4.82
CA ILE A 260 -9.13 12.29 4.19
C ILE A 260 -9.26 12.52 2.68
N CYS A 261 -8.27 13.18 2.08
CA CYS A 261 -8.20 13.31 0.63
C CYS A 261 -6.75 13.16 0.14
N PRO A 262 -6.52 12.79 -1.13
CA PRO A 262 -5.17 12.75 -1.70
C PRO A 262 -4.55 14.16 -1.72
N ALA A 263 -3.23 14.25 -1.53
CA ALA A 263 -2.52 15.52 -1.53
C ALA A 263 -2.74 16.38 -2.79
N GLN A 264 -2.91 15.73 -3.95
CA GLN A 264 -3.21 16.39 -5.23
C GLN A 264 -4.62 17.00 -5.31
N SER A 265 -5.54 16.52 -4.49
CA SER A 265 -6.93 17.00 -4.42
C SER A 265 -7.11 18.17 -3.45
N LEU A 266 -6.07 18.49 -2.67
CA LEU A 266 -6.10 19.63 -1.77
C LEU A 266 -6.31 20.94 -2.51
N GLN A 267 -7.06 21.85 -1.88
CA GLN A 267 -7.25 23.20 -2.38
C GLN A 267 -6.77 24.24 -1.38
N VAL A 268 -6.35 25.40 -1.89
CA VAL A 268 -6.03 26.55 -1.04
C VAL A 268 -7.29 26.93 -0.25
N GLY A 269 -7.16 26.97 1.08
CA GLY A 269 -8.27 27.23 1.99
C GLY A 269 -8.73 26.03 2.82
N HIS A 270 -8.47 24.79 2.38
CA HIS A 270 -8.73 23.59 3.20
C HIS A 270 -8.00 23.70 4.55
N GLU A 271 -8.59 23.18 5.63
CA GLU A 271 -7.99 23.20 6.97
C GLU A 271 -7.30 21.86 7.23
N LEU A 272 -6.01 21.87 7.61
CA LEU A 272 -5.26 20.68 8.03
C LEU A 272 -5.18 20.63 9.56
N PRO A 273 -5.36 19.46 10.19
CA PRO A 273 -5.14 19.30 11.62
C PRO A 273 -3.64 19.38 11.93
N ILE A 274 -3.35 20.13 12.99
CA ILE A 274 -2.04 20.26 13.59
C ILE A 274 -2.14 19.98 15.08
N LEU A 275 -1.14 19.28 15.60
CA LEU A 275 -0.97 19.05 17.01
C LEU A 275 -0.66 20.36 17.75
N VAL A 276 -1.20 20.50 18.95
CA VAL A 276 -1.06 21.66 19.84
C VAL A 276 -0.25 21.30 21.09
N SER A 277 -0.20 20.03 21.51
CA SER A 277 0.60 19.56 22.65
C SER A 277 0.98 18.08 22.47
N LEU A 278 2.05 17.65 23.12
CA LEU A 278 2.42 16.24 23.28
C LEU A 278 1.49 15.56 24.29
N PRO A 279 1.25 14.23 24.16
CA PRO A 279 0.42 13.48 25.09
C PRO A 279 1.01 13.52 26.50
N GLU A 280 0.16 13.67 27.51
CA GLU A 280 0.59 13.57 28.91
C GLU A 280 1.15 12.17 29.21
N SER A 281 2.23 12.10 30.00
CA SER A 281 2.78 10.82 30.43
C SER A 281 1.81 10.17 31.43
N PRO A 282 1.50 8.86 31.30
CA PRO A 282 0.63 8.15 32.26
C PRO A 282 1.13 8.21 33.71
N GLU A 283 2.43 8.42 33.90
CA GLU A 283 3.05 8.70 35.19
C GLU A 283 2.85 10.16 35.59
N GLY A 284 1.60 10.54 35.85
CA GLY A 284 1.16 11.89 36.27
C GLY A 284 1.62 12.32 37.68
N SER A 285 2.76 11.83 38.17
CA SER A 285 3.34 12.24 39.45
C SER A 285 4.81 12.59 39.24
N GLY A 286 5.21 13.82 39.57
CA GLY A 286 6.52 14.42 39.28
C GLY A 286 7.74 13.80 39.98
N ASP A 287 7.83 12.48 40.04
CA ASP A 287 8.95 11.71 40.57
C ASP A 287 9.69 11.02 39.41
N PHE A 288 10.36 11.83 38.59
CA PHE A 288 11.21 11.31 37.51
C PHE A 288 12.40 10.55 38.11
N SER A 289 12.72 9.40 37.53
CA SER A 289 13.96 8.69 37.87
C SER A 289 15.15 9.65 37.76
N PRO A 290 16.06 9.66 38.76
CA PRO A 290 17.26 10.50 38.70
C PRO A 290 18.02 10.27 37.39
N LEU A 291 18.50 11.36 36.79
CA LEU A 291 19.42 11.31 35.65
C LEU A 291 20.74 10.71 36.14
N ASP A 292 20.85 9.40 35.92
CA ASP A 292 21.97 8.60 36.35
C ASP A 292 23.11 8.68 35.33
N PHE A 293 24.23 9.24 35.76
CA PHE A 293 25.40 9.40 34.92
C PHE A 293 26.31 8.19 34.91
N ILE A 294 26.14 7.25 35.86
CA ILE A 294 26.92 6.01 35.88
C ILE A 294 26.49 5.10 34.72
N SER A 295 25.19 5.04 34.42
CA SER A 295 24.65 4.23 33.32
C SER A 295 25.18 4.65 31.94
N ALA A 296 25.60 5.92 31.79
CA ALA A 296 26.19 6.46 30.57
C ALA A 296 27.70 6.17 30.41
N LEU A 297 28.32 5.47 31.37
CA LEU A 297 29.77 5.21 31.38
C LEU A 297 30.05 3.71 31.32
N ASN A 298 30.97 3.32 30.45
CA ASN A 298 31.48 1.96 30.38
C ASN A 298 32.89 1.88 31.01
N PRO A 299 33.08 1.12 32.11
CA PRO A 299 34.37 1.07 32.82
C PRO A 299 35.53 0.52 31.96
N GLN A 300 35.25 -0.14 30.83
CA GLN A 300 36.25 -0.78 29.98
C GLN A 300 36.74 0.09 28.81
N ASP A 301 36.03 1.17 28.46
CA ASP A 301 36.41 2.06 27.36
C ASP A 301 36.83 3.46 27.84
N GLU A 302 37.08 4.38 26.91
CA GLU A 302 37.55 5.73 27.24
C GLU A 302 36.57 6.58 28.05
N SER A 303 35.28 6.21 28.08
CA SER A 303 34.24 6.85 28.88
C SER A 303 34.41 6.54 30.37
N GLY A 304 34.53 5.27 30.78
CA GLY A 304 34.67 4.91 32.20
C GLY A 304 36.10 4.75 32.69
N LYS A 305 37.09 4.65 31.79
CA LYS A 305 38.50 4.46 32.17
C LYS A 305 39.05 5.66 32.94
N ASN A 306 39.63 5.37 34.10
CA ASN A 306 40.12 6.32 35.11
C ASN A 306 39.01 7.15 35.80
N VAL A 307 37.75 6.74 35.73
CA VAL A 307 36.67 7.31 36.54
C VAL A 307 36.62 6.61 37.90
N TYR A 308 36.44 7.40 38.95
CA TYR A 308 36.38 6.97 40.33
C TYR A 308 35.09 7.47 40.98
N VAL A 309 34.53 6.66 41.86
CA VAL A 309 33.34 6.93 42.66
C VAL A 309 33.78 7.25 44.08
N GLN A 310 33.43 8.45 44.55
CA GLN A 310 33.58 8.90 45.93
C GLN A 310 32.29 8.55 46.68
N LEU A 311 32.42 7.68 47.68
CA LEU A 311 31.35 7.32 48.60
C LEU A 311 31.17 8.42 49.68
N PRO A 312 30.00 8.48 50.36
CA PRO A 312 29.73 9.42 51.43
C PRO A 312 30.81 9.38 52.51
N SER A 313 31.12 10.54 53.09
CA SER A 313 32.20 10.66 54.09
C SER A 313 31.94 9.89 55.39
N ASN A 314 30.68 9.54 55.67
CA ASN A 314 30.25 8.73 56.81
C ASN A 314 30.15 7.23 56.48
N TRP A 315 30.42 6.82 55.24
CA TRP A 315 30.34 5.42 54.84
C TRP A 315 31.47 4.58 55.49
N GLN A 316 31.13 3.36 55.91
CA GLN A 316 32.09 2.44 56.52
C GLN A 316 32.01 1.04 55.89
N ALA A 317 33.17 0.46 55.61
CA ALA A 317 33.27 -0.86 54.99
C ALA A 317 33.00 -2.00 55.98
N THR A 318 32.00 -2.81 55.68
CA THR A 318 31.70 -4.07 56.39
C THR A 318 32.70 -5.16 56.03
N ASP A 319 32.76 -6.23 56.83
CA ASP A 319 33.63 -7.38 56.56
C ASP A 319 33.29 -8.08 55.24
N VAL A 320 32.00 -8.08 54.86
CA VAL A 320 31.52 -8.59 53.57
C VAL A 320 32.11 -7.80 52.42
N ILE A 321 32.07 -6.46 52.48
CA ILE A 321 32.66 -5.58 51.46
C ILE A 321 34.18 -5.75 51.41
N ARG A 322 34.84 -5.86 52.57
CA ARG A 322 36.30 -6.10 52.62
C ARG A 322 36.68 -7.41 51.95
N THR A 323 35.89 -8.45 52.13
CA THR A 323 36.10 -9.77 51.52
C THR A 323 35.84 -9.72 50.02
N ALA A 324 34.72 -9.13 49.60
CA ALA A 324 34.40 -8.97 48.18
C ALA A 324 35.45 -8.13 47.43
N LEU A 325 35.93 -7.03 48.04
CA LEU A 325 37.00 -6.21 47.48
C LEU A 325 38.33 -6.97 47.36
N GLN A 326 38.61 -7.95 48.23
CA GLN A 326 39.80 -8.80 48.11
C GLN A 326 39.80 -9.65 46.83
N LEU A 327 38.63 -10.07 46.36
CA LEU A 327 38.47 -10.89 45.16
C LEU A 327 38.73 -10.10 43.87
N ILE A 328 38.44 -8.80 43.87
CA ILE A 328 38.52 -7.94 42.68
C ILE A 328 39.70 -6.94 42.69
N GLU A 329 40.39 -6.78 43.82
CA GLU A 329 41.61 -5.95 43.94
C GLU A 329 42.71 -6.71 44.71
N PRO A 330 43.73 -7.25 44.02
CA PRO A 330 44.77 -8.04 44.67
C PRO A 330 45.74 -7.19 45.50
N SER A 331 45.90 -5.89 45.21
CA SER A 331 46.84 -5.02 45.93
C SER A 331 46.32 -4.62 47.31
N VAL A 332 46.98 -5.10 48.37
CA VAL A 332 46.69 -4.71 49.76
C VAL A 332 46.73 -3.18 49.94
N TYR A 333 47.70 -2.52 49.31
CA TYR A 333 47.85 -1.07 49.37
C TYR A 333 46.67 -0.35 48.71
N SER A 334 46.23 -0.81 47.53
CA SER A 334 45.09 -0.24 46.82
C SER A 334 43.79 -0.43 47.61
N ARG A 335 43.55 -1.63 48.15
CA ARG A 335 42.39 -1.91 49.01
C ARG A 335 42.34 -0.99 50.22
N HIS A 336 43.46 -0.86 50.94
CA HIS A 336 43.54 0.03 52.10
C HIS A 336 43.28 1.49 51.72
N ARG A 337 43.86 1.95 50.61
CA ARG A 337 43.65 3.30 50.08
C ARG A 337 42.20 3.55 49.68
N TYR A 338 41.56 2.60 49.00
CA TYR A 338 40.17 2.74 48.56
C TYR A 338 39.21 2.85 49.74
N LEU A 339 39.38 1.99 50.75
CA LEU A 339 38.53 2.00 51.93
C LEU A 339 38.78 3.23 52.82
N ASN A 340 40.04 3.62 53.06
CA ASN A 340 40.34 4.77 53.92
C ASN A 340 39.85 6.10 53.32
N ASN A 341 39.96 6.25 52.01
CA ASN A 341 39.55 7.48 51.33
C ASN A 341 38.09 7.45 50.88
N CYS A 342 37.38 6.32 51.07
CA CYS A 342 36.03 6.09 50.57
C CYS A 342 35.93 6.30 49.04
N ILE A 343 36.94 5.86 48.29
CA ILE A 343 37.06 6.04 46.83
C ILE A 343 37.26 4.69 46.15
N LEU A 344 36.39 4.35 45.21
CA LEU A 344 36.49 3.13 44.40
C LEU A 344 36.67 3.49 42.91
N PRO A 345 37.48 2.74 42.13
CA PRO A 345 37.38 2.78 40.68
C PRO A 345 35.96 2.42 40.22
N LEU A 346 35.48 2.99 39.10
CA LEU A 346 34.12 2.75 38.59
C LEU A 346 33.81 1.25 38.41
N SER A 347 34.75 0.48 37.87
CA SER A 347 34.63 -0.99 37.72
C SER A 347 34.40 -1.71 39.06
N HIS A 348 35.11 -1.28 40.11
CA HIS A 348 35.01 -1.87 41.44
C HIS A 348 33.72 -1.45 42.14
N PHE A 349 33.30 -0.19 41.96
CA PHE A 349 32.00 0.28 42.44
C PHE A 349 30.86 -0.54 41.86
N LEU A 350 30.78 -0.68 40.53
CA LEU A 350 29.73 -1.44 39.85
C LEU A 350 29.70 -2.92 40.29
N SER A 351 30.86 -3.52 40.54
CA SER A 351 30.96 -4.92 41.01
C SER A 351 30.50 -5.09 42.46
N LEU A 352 30.63 -4.04 43.28
CA LEU A 352 30.31 -4.07 44.71
C LEU A 352 28.98 -3.40 45.05
N GLU A 353 28.37 -2.68 44.11
CA GLU A 353 27.21 -1.82 44.32
C GLU A 353 26.08 -2.46 45.14
N PRO A 354 25.65 -3.72 44.88
CA PRO A 354 24.62 -4.37 45.68
C PRO A 354 24.98 -4.54 47.17
N LEU A 355 26.27 -4.50 47.51
CA LEU A 355 26.81 -4.68 48.86
C LEU A 355 27.13 -3.36 49.56
N LEU A 356 27.24 -2.25 48.82
CA LEU A 356 27.67 -0.96 49.36
C LEU A 356 26.59 -0.27 50.20
N ASN A 357 25.31 -0.54 49.92
CA ASN A 357 24.15 0.09 50.55
C ASN A 357 24.21 1.63 50.52
N VAL A 358 24.57 2.19 49.36
CA VAL A 358 24.62 3.64 49.10
C VAL A 358 23.84 3.91 47.82
N ALA A 359 22.99 4.93 47.82
CA ALA A 359 22.24 5.29 46.62
C ALA A 359 23.12 6.07 45.63
N ARG A 360 22.89 5.92 44.31
CA ARG A 360 23.67 6.61 43.27
C ARG A 360 23.63 8.14 43.39
N HIS A 361 22.59 8.75 43.98
CA HIS A 361 22.55 10.20 44.20
C HIS A 361 23.42 10.69 45.37
N GLU A 362 23.90 9.79 46.23
CA GLU A 362 24.76 10.11 47.38
C GLU A 362 26.26 10.05 47.05
N VAL A 363 26.62 9.54 45.87
CA VAL A 363 28.02 9.39 45.44
C VAL A 363 28.42 10.44 44.40
N CYS A 364 29.71 10.73 44.34
CA CYS A 364 30.28 11.67 43.37
C CYS A 364 31.25 10.96 42.42
N LEU A 365 31.22 11.32 41.14
CA LEU A 365 32.14 10.88 40.11
C LEU A 365 33.26 11.90 39.90
N PHE A 366 34.48 11.41 39.70
CA PHE A 366 35.60 12.22 39.25
C PHE A 366 36.58 11.40 38.41
N ARG A 367 37.38 12.06 37.58
CA ARG A 367 38.42 11.41 36.77
C ARG A 367 39.79 11.59 37.42
N ARG A 368 40.59 10.52 37.50
CA ARG A 368 41.93 10.54 38.11
C ARG A 368 42.80 11.64 37.52
N GLY A 369 43.43 12.44 38.40
CA GLY A 369 44.29 13.55 38.01
C GLY A 369 43.55 14.86 37.69
N LYS A 370 42.23 14.91 37.84
CA LYS A 370 41.40 16.12 37.73
C LYS A 370 40.66 16.35 39.05
N ALA A 371 40.58 17.61 39.49
CA ALA A 371 40.09 17.98 40.83
C ALA A 371 38.58 18.28 40.92
N ASN A 372 37.80 17.90 39.91
CA ASN A 372 36.38 18.27 39.82
C ASN A 372 35.51 17.03 40.05
N TYR A 373 34.71 17.09 41.12
CA TYR A 373 33.74 16.09 41.51
C TYR A 373 32.36 16.52 41.00
N MET A 374 31.56 15.58 40.54
CA MET A 374 30.19 15.82 40.11
C MET A 374 29.31 14.72 40.72
N LYS A 375 28.07 15.03 41.10
CA LYS A 375 27.13 14.01 41.59
C LYS A 375 26.93 12.92 40.54
N ALA A 376 26.81 11.66 40.96
CA ALA A 376 26.62 10.54 40.05
C ALA A 376 25.18 10.41 39.53
N ALA A 377 24.20 10.93 40.26
CA ALA A 377 22.83 11.09 39.79
C ALA A 377 22.27 12.45 40.23
N ILE A 378 21.48 13.10 39.36
CA ILE A 378 20.76 14.34 39.67
C ILE A 378 19.28 14.22 39.31
N HIS A 379 18.41 14.82 40.11
CA HIS A 379 17.00 14.92 39.75
C HIS A 379 16.81 16.01 38.69
N ALA A 380 15.84 15.82 37.80
CA ALA A 380 15.40 16.89 36.92
C ALA A 380 14.66 17.94 37.75
N ASP A 381 15.18 19.17 37.74
CA ASP A 381 14.59 20.31 38.45
C ASP A 381 14.69 21.58 37.58
N GLU A 382 14.09 22.66 38.08
CA GLU A 382 14.02 23.94 37.38
C GLU A 382 15.42 24.50 37.05
N VAL A 383 16.41 24.25 37.93
CA VAL A 383 17.77 24.78 37.79
C VAL A 383 18.49 24.08 36.65
N LEU A 384 18.41 22.74 36.60
CA LEU A 384 18.99 21.95 35.51
C LEU A 384 18.30 22.27 34.18
N ALA A 385 16.97 22.37 34.18
CA ALA A 385 16.19 22.68 33.00
C ALA A 385 16.61 24.02 32.39
N ARG A 386 16.65 25.10 33.20
CA ARG A 386 17.16 26.42 32.75
C ARG A 386 18.59 26.34 32.24
N LEU A 387 19.47 25.61 32.92
CA LEU A 387 20.87 25.48 32.52
C LEU A 387 21.03 24.80 31.15
N LEU A 388 20.21 23.79 30.84
CA LEU A 388 20.17 23.19 29.50
C LEU A 388 19.73 24.20 28.45
N GLY A 389 18.70 25.01 28.75
CA GLY A 389 18.26 26.09 27.87
C GLY A 389 19.39 27.07 27.54
N TYR A 390 20.09 27.58 28.56
CA TYR A 390 21.25 28.47 28.36
C TYR A 390 22.39 27.79 27.60
N TYR A 391 22.57 26.48 27.77
CA TYR A 391 23.60 25.76 27.03
C TYR A 391 23.32 25.70 25.54
N LEU A 392 22.05 25.61 25.16
CA LEU A 392 21.63 25.53 23.77
C LEU A 392 21.66 26.89 23.08
N SER A 393 21.39 27.98 23.80
CA SER A 393 21.48 29.33 23.26
C SER A 393 22.91 29.91 23.30
N GLU A 394 23.52 29.95 24.48
CA GLU A 394 24.77 30.70 24.72
C GLU A 394 25.97 29.79 25.03
N GLY A 395 25.73 28.49 25.13
CA GLY A 395 26.70 27.51 25.59
C GLY A 395 27.44 26.79 24.46
N CYS A 396 28.69 26.42 24.72
CA CYS A 396 29.42 25.44 23.92
C CYS A 396 30.37 24.60 24.78
N VAL A 397 30.79 23.47 24.22
CA VAL A 397 31.82 22.62 24.80
C VAL A 397 33.07 22.72 23.94
N SER A 398 34.14 23.26 24.50
CA SER A 398 35.47 23.22 23.90
C SER A 398 36.25 22.04 24.47
N GLN A 399 36.74 21.17 23.59
CA GLN A 399 37.56 20.02 23.97
C GLN A 399 39.03 20.29 23.63
N ASN A 400 39.93 20.10 24.61
CA ASN A 400 41.38 20.09 24.38
C ASN A 400 42.00 18.88 25.08
N GLY A 401 42.32 17.85 24.30
CA GLY A 401 42.67 16.52 24.80
C GLY A 401 41.57 15.95 25.70
N ASN A 402 41.93 15.55 26.92
CA ASN A 402 41.01 15.00 27.93
C ASN A 402 40.36 16.08 28.82
N THR A 403 40.44 17.36 28.44
CA THR A 403 39.84 18.47 29.21
C THR A 403 38.69 19.07 28.42
N TYR A 404 37.49 19.01 29.00
CA TYR A 404 36.30 19.66 28.47
C TYR A 404 36.09 20.97 29.23
N LYS A 405 35.95 22.07 28.48
CA LYS A 405 35.61 23.40 28.98
C LYS A 405 34.21 23.73 28.50
N ILE A 406 33.26 23.78 29.44
CA ILE A 406 31.89 24.25 29.18
C ILE A 406 31.94 25.77 29.28
N ILE A 407 31.52 26.48 28.23
CA ILE A 407 31.65 27.93 28.08
C ILE A 407 30.27 28.48 27.78
N PHE A 408 29.86 29.53 28.47
CA PHE A 408 28.67 30.34 28.19
C PHE A 408 29.12 31.77 27.94
N THR A 409 28.55 32.43 26.94
CA THR A 409 28.90 33.81 26.60
C THR A 409 27.66 34.69 26.68
N PHE A 410 27.73 35.79 27.42
CA PHE A 410 26.61 36.72 27.59
C PHE A 410 27.05 38.15 27.29
N ALA A 411 26.12 39.05 26.96
CA ALA A 411 26.39 40.47 26.87
C ALA A 411 26.64 41.10 28.24
N LEU A 412 27.36 42.24 28.28
CA LEU A 412 27.70 42.90 29.56
C LEU A 412 26.51 43.28 30.45
N HIS A 413 25.34 43.51 29.86
CA HIS A 413 24.13 43.90 30.58
C HIS A 413 23.32 42.71 31.10
N GLU A 414 23.64 41.48 30.70
CA GLU A 414 22.90 40.25 31.05
C GLU A 414 23.40 39.62 32.36
N THR A 415 23.60 40.45 33.39
CA THR A 415 24.17 40.02 34.67
C THR A 415 23.27 39.03 35.42
N GLU A 416 21.95 39.11 35.22
CA GLU A 416 20.98 38.13 35.76
C GLU A 416 21.25 36.73 35.23
N TYR A 417 21.41 36.56 33.90
CA TYR A 417 21.65 35.26 33.26
C TYR A 417 23.00 34.68 33.67
N VAL A 418 24.02 35.54 33.77
CA VAL A 418 25.35 35.16 34.30
C VAL A 418 25.24 34.58 35.70
N ASN A 419 24.46 35.20 36.59
CA ASN A 419 24.29 34.72 37.96
C ASN A 419 23.53 33.38 38.01
N ASP A 420 22.51 33.20 37.17
CA ASP A 420 21.72 31.97 37.06
C ASP A 420 22.60 30.80 36.57
N VAL A 421 23.42 31.00 35.53
CA VAL A 421 24.38 29.98 35.06
C VAL A 421 25.45 29.67 36.11
N VAL A 422 25.99 30.68 36.80
CA VAL A 422 26.95 30.46 37.90
C VAL A 422 26.32 29.63 39.01
N TYR A 423 25.06 29.88 39.34
CA TYR A 423 24.31 29.10 40.33
C TYR A 423 24.11 27.66 39.85
N GLY A 424 23.63 27.45 38.62
CA GLY A 424 23.42 26.11 38.04
C GLY A 424 24.71 25.28 37.97
N LEU A 425 25.83 25.88 37.58
CA LEU A 425 27.12 25.18 37.58
C LEU A 425 27.57 24.80 39.00
N LYS A 426 27.38 25.67 40.00
CA LYS A 426 27.66 25.34 41.41
C LYS A 426 26.74 24.25 41.94
N TYR A 427 25.47 24.27 41.53
CA TYR A 427 24.48 23.26 41.91
C TYR A 427 24.88 21.85 41.45
N LEU A 428 25.50 21.74 40.27
CA LEU A 428 26.10 20.50 39.76
C LEU A 428 27.42 20.11 40.44
N GLY A 429 27.92 20.91 41.40
CA GLY A 429 29.21 20.70 42.07
C GLY A 429 30.42 21.25 41.31
N LEU A 430 30.20 21.98 40.21
CA LEU A 430 31.27 22.56 39.41
C LEU A 430 31.74 23.92 39.95
N ARG A 431 32.98 24.28 39.61
CA ARG A 431 33.57 25.57 39.97
C ARG A 431 33.53 26.51 38.75
N PRO A 432 32.56 27.44 38.67
CA PRO A 432 32.51 28.40 37.58
C PRO A 432 33.60 29.47 37.73
N CYS A 433 34.14 29.90 36.60
CA CYS A 433 35.05 31.03 36.45
C CYS A 433 34.41 32.09 35.56
N LEU A 434 34.67 33.36 35.86
CA LEU A 434 34.17 34.50 35.08
C LEU A 434 35.34 35.23 34.41
N GLU A 435 35.20 35.49 33.12
CA GLU A 435 36.12 36.28 32.32
C GLU A 435 35.33 37.43 31.67
N LYS A 436 35.59 38.67 32.09
CA LYS A 436 34.96 39.86 31.49
C LYS A 436 35.80 40.36 30.32
N ARG A 437 35.17 40.55 29.16
CA ARG A 437 35.75 41.12 27.94
C ARG A 437 35.13 42.49 27.64
N ALA A 438 35.55 43.13 26.55
CA ALA A 438 35.12 44.48 26.18
C ALA A 438 33.60 44.60 25.96
N SER A 439 32.93 43.55 25.48
CA SER A 439 31.49 43.53 25.18
C SER A 439 30.72 42.35 25.77
N THR A 440 31.41 41.35 26.33
CA THR A 440 30.82 40.10 26.80
C THR A 440 31.34 39.65 28.16
N ILE A 441 30.55 38.84 28.86
CA ILE A 441 30.91 38.11 30.07
C ILE A 441 30.93 36.62 29.71
N ILE A 442 32.08 35.98 29.88
CA ILE A 442 32.21 34.54 29.68
C ILE A 442 32.16 33.84 31.03
N VAL A 443 31.24 32.90 31.19
CA VAL A 443 31.19 31.97 32.32
C VAL A 443 31.68 30.62 31.84
N TYR A 444 32.68 30.03 32.50
CA TYR A 444 33.14 28.69 32.12
C TYR A 444 33.43 27.80 33.32
N ALA A 445 33.28 26.50 33.13
CA ALA A 445 33.70 25.47 34.07
C ALA A 445 34.47 24.38 33.33
N THR A 446 35.46 23.78 34.00
CA THR A 446 36.17 22.61 33.45
C THR A 446 35.58 21.36 34.06
N SER A 447 35.01 20.47 33.25
CA SER A 447 34.49 19.19 33.73
C SER A 447 34.46 18.21 32.59
N TRP A 448 35.34 17.19 32.66
CA TRP A 448 35.36 16.13 31.67
C TRP A 448 34.00 15.41 31.61
N LEU A 449 33.44 15.05 32.76
CA LEU A 449 32.20 14.29 32.84
C LEU A 449 31.01 15.08 32.30
N PHE A 450 30.80 16.31 32.76
CA PHE A 450 29.66 17.11 32.31
C PHE A 450 29.77 17.51 30.83
N GLY A 451 31.00 17.82 30.37
CA GLY A 451 31.23 18.11 28.95
C GLY A 451 30.99 16.89 28.05
N TYR A 452 31.41 15.69 28.48
CA TYR A 452 31.14 14.43 27.81
C TYR A 452 29.65 14.10 27.78
N ILE A 453 28.94 14.31 28.90
CA ILE A 453 27.50 14.11 28.98
C ILE A 453 26.76 15.04 28.01
N LEU A 454 27.03 16.35 28.06
CA LEU A 454 26.38 17.32 27.16
C LEU A 454 26.65 17.01 25.68
N LYS A 455 27.89 16.68 25.33
CA LYS A 455 28.30 16.53 23.93
C LYS A 455 27.99 15.14 23.36
N ASP A 456 28.35 14.09 24.08
CA ASP A 456 28.44 12.73 23.53
C ASP A 456 27.30 11.83 24.01
N VAL A 457 26.79 12.03 25.24
CA VAL A 457 25.68 11.25 25.81
C VAL A 457 24.33 11.86 25.42
N TRP A 458 24.10 13.10 25.82
CA TRP A 458 22.85 13.84 25.56
C TRP A 458 22.81 14.50 24.19
N ARG A 459 23.95 14.53 23.48
CA ARG A 459 24.06 15.06 22.11
C ARG A 459 23.47 16.46 21.94
N CYS A 460 23.72 17.34 22.91
CA CYS A 460 23.22 18.71 22.92
C CYS A 460 23.86 19.63 21.87
N GLY A 461 24.78 19.12 21.05
CA GLY A 461 25.48 19.86 20.01
C GLY A 461 26.61 20.75 20.51
N SER A 462 27.66 20.87 19.70
CA SER A 462 28.86 21.67 20.03
C SER A 462 28.95 22.99 19.26
N GLY A 463 28.26 23.11 18.12
CA GLY A 463 28.08 24.32 17.33
C GLY A 463 26.61 24.76 17.32
N ALA A 464 26.29 25.79 16.53
CA ALA A 464 24.92 26.35 16.46
C ALA A 464 23.96 25.51 15.58
N SER A 465 24.50 24.76 14.61
CA SER A 465 23.71 23.99 13.64
C SER A 465 23.35 22.58 14.10
N ASP A 466 24.03 22.05 15.13
CA ASP A 466 23.85 20.70 15.69
C ASP A 466 23.25 20.72 17.11
N LYS A 467 22.85 21.90 17.63
CA LYS A 467 22.17 22.00 18.93
C LYS A 467 20.88 21.18 18.94
N ALA A 468 20.58 20.55 20.06
CA ALA A 468 19.32 19.84 20.29
C ALA A 468 19.07 19.68 21.79
N PHE A 469 17.81 19.68 22.21
CA PHE A 469 17.44 19.20 23.54
C PHE A 469 17.64 17.69 23.63
N PRO A 470 18.05 17.16 24.81
CA PRO A 470 18.02 15.74 25.10
C PRO A 470 16.61 15.14 24.98
N SER A 471 16.50 13.88 24.58
CA SER A 471 15.22 13.17 24.36
C SER A 471 14.31 13.12 25.60
N PHE A 472 14.89 13.02 26.79
CA PHE A 472 14.14 12.97 28.06
C PHE A 472 13.47 14.31 28.44
N VAL A 473 13.89 15.45 27.86
CA VAL A 473 13.30 16.77 28.18
C VAL A 473 11.82 16.82 27.81
N PHE A 474 11.43 16.09 26.76
CA PHE A 474 10.04 16.02 26.28
C PHE A 474 9.14 15.13 27.15
N GLN A 475 9.72 14.39 28.09
CA GLN A 475 8.99 13.63 29.10
C GLN A 475 8.76 14.45 30.38
N TRP A 476 9.48 15.57 30.55
CA TRP A 476 9.34 16.41 31.73
C TRP A 476 7.97 17.08 31.82
N SER A 477 7.60 17.48 33.03
CA SER A 477 6.39 18.29 33.26
C SER A 477 6.43 19.60 32.48
N ALA A 478 5.26 20.15 32.16
CA ALA A 478 5.13 21.42 31.45
C ALA A 478 5.92 22.56 32.12
N ASN A 479 6.01 22.56 33.46
CA ASN A 479 6.82 23.55 34.20
C ASN A 479 8.32 23.40 33.94
N LEU A 480 8.87 22.18 34.00
CA LEU A 480 10.28 21.95 33.70
C LEU A 480 10.62 22.23 32.23
N GLN A 481 9.71 21.90 31.31
CA GLN A 481 9.83 22.28 29.90
C GLN A 481 9.83 23.81 29.72
N LEU A 482 8.99 24.54 30.48
CA LEU A 482 8.97 25.99 30.50
C LEU A 482 10.28 26.58 31.05
N GLU A 483 10.88 25.97 32.07
CA GLU A 483 12.20 26.37 32.57
C GLU A 483 13.31 26.13 31.54
N ALA A 484 13.25 25.04 30.78
CA ALA A 484 14.15 24.83 29.65
C ALA A 484 13.98 25.90 28.56
N LEU A 485 12.73 26.28 28.25
CA LEU A 485 12.41 27.38 27.34
C LEU A 485 12.92 28.73 27.86
N LYS A 486 12.81 29.02 29.17
CA LYS A 486 13.35 30.25 29.79
C LYS A 486 14.84 30.39 29.49
N GLY A 487 15.63 29.35 29.76
CA GLY A 487 17.06 29.38 29.47
C GLY A 487 17.37 29.65 28.00
N LEU A 488 16.61 29.01 27.10
CA LEU A 488 16.80 29.16 25.65
C LEU A 488 16.41 30.56 25.14
N PHE A 489 15.22 31.06 25.52
CA PHE A 489 14.69 32.34 25.07
C PHE A 489 15.44 33.54 25.68
N ARG A 490 16.08 33.37 26.83
CA ARG A 490 16.92 34.42 27.43
C ARG A 490 18.18 34.72 26.62
N GLY A 491 18.73 33.74 25.90
CA GLY A 491 19.84 33.96 24.95
C GLY A 491 19.35 34.27 23.54
N ASP A 492 18.65 33.32 22.92
CA ASP A 492 18.30 33.39 21.48
C ASP A 492 16.93 34.00 21.19
N GLY A 493 16.15 34.30 22.22
CA GLY A 493 14.82 34.89 22.09
C GLY A 493 14.86 36.41 22.04
N SER A 494 13.94 37.01 21.26
CA SER A 494 13.75 38.45 21.27
C SER A 494 12.29 38.83 21.51
N LEU A 495 12.10 39.86 22.34
CA LEU A 495 10.83 40.54 22.56
C LEU A 495 10.91 41.89 21.84
N THR A 496 9.93 42.17 20.98
CA THR A 496 9.78 43.50 20.36
C THR A 496 8.45 44.09 20.74
N THR A 497 8.45 45.27 21.38
CA THR A 497 7.26 46.10 21.55
C THR A 497 7.30 47.28 20.58
N LYS A 498 6.48 47.28 19.52
CA LYS A 498 6.42 48.40 18.57
C LYS A 498 5.38 49.45 19.02
N THR A 499 5.57 50.71 18.60
CA THR A 499 4.58 51.81 18.71
C THR A 499 4.04 52.06 20.13
N HIS A 500 4.90 52.53 21.05
CA HIS A 500 4.50 52.93 22.40
C HIS A 500 3.75 51.82 23.20
N GLY A 501 4.05 50.54 22.95
CA GLY A 501 3.49 49.41 23.69
C GLY A 501 2.17 48.83 23.16
N ASN A 502 1.77 49.16 21.93
CA ASN A 502 0.49 48.70 21.34
C ASN A 502 0.58 47.39 20.52
N HIS A 503 1.79 46.86 20.30
CA HIS A 503 2.01 45.58 19.62
C HIS A 503 3.23 44.91 20.22
N ALA A 504 3.11 43.64 20.60
CA ALA A 504 4.18 42.83 21.16
C ALA A 504 4.38 41.57 20.34
N LYS A 505 5.63 41.15 20.18
CA LYS A 505 6.02 39.96 19.42
C LYS A 505 7.22 39.30 20.08
N ILE A 506 7.10 38.00 20.34
CA ILE A 506 8.20 37.13 20.76
C ILE A 506 8.69 36.38 19.53
N THR A 507 10.00 36.34 19.31
CA THR A 507 10.62 35.49 18.28
C THR A 507 11.75 34.68 18.83
N TYR A 508 11.97 33.52 18.22
CA TYR A 508 13.14 32.68 18.44
C TYR A 508 13.68 32.24 17.07
N ALA A 509 15.00 32.16 16.94
CA ALA A 509 15.65 31.79 15.70
C ALA A 509 16.85 30.87 15.96
N THR A 510 17.03 29.87 15.12
CA THR A 510 18.19 28.98 15.20
C THR A 510 18.60 28.45 13.82
N THR A 511 19.86 28.07 13.70
CA THR A 511 20.38 27.37 12.51
C THR A 511 20.23 25.85 12.61
N SER A 512 19.97 25.31 13.81
CA SER A 512 19.70 23.89 14.00
C SER A 512 18.23 23.58 13.73
N ARG A 513 17.96 22.79 12.68
CA ARG A 513 16.59 22.34 12.36
C ARG A 513 16.01 21.46 13.48
N LYS A 514 16.83 20.58 14.09
CA LYS A 514 16.37 19.70 15.18
C LYS A 514 15.97 20.51 16.41
N LEU A 515 16.79 21.47 16.83
CA LEU A 515 16.45 22.37 17.94
C LEU A 515 15.21 23.21 17.61
N PHE A 516 15.06 23.62 16.35
CA PHE A 516 13.88 24.35 15.91
C PHE A 516 12.59 23.54 16.10
N ASP A 517 12.53 22.33 15.55
CA ASP A 517 11.35 21.45 15.65
C ASP A 517 11.05 21.10 17.11
N GLN A 518 12.09 20.83 17.90
CA GLN A 518 12.00 20.62 19.35
C GLN A 518 11.46 21.83 20.10
N THR A 519 11.90 23.04 19.75
CA THR A 519 11.42 24.28 20.37
C THR A 519 9.97 24.54 20.00
N VAL A 520 9.57 24.25 18.76
CA VAL A 520 8.16 24.33 18.33
C VAL A 520 7.29 23.40 19.18
N ALA A 521 7.71 22.15 19.40
CA ALA A 521 6.99 21.19 20.24
C ALA A 521 6.91 21.64 21.71
N LEU A 522 8.01 22.13 22.29
CA LEU A 522 8.01 22.65 23.68
C LEU A 522 7.10 23.88 23.84
N VAL A 523 7.10 24.79 22.87
CA VAL A 523 6.22 25.97 22.87
C VAL A 523 4.75 25.55 22.71
N GLN A 524 4.48 24.56 21.86
CA GLN A 524 3.17 23.91 21.72
C GLN A 524 2.68 23.35 23.05
N ASN A 525 3.52 22.62 23.79
CA ASN A 525 3.19 22.10 25.13
C ASN A 525 2.84 23.18 26.17
N GLN A 526 3.15 24.46 25.91
CA GLN A 526 2.70 25.59 26.74
C GLN A 526 1.36 26.17 26.27
N GLY A 527 0.64 25.47 25.38
CA GLY A 527 -0.61 25.90 24.76
C GLY A 527 -0.42 26.94 23.65
N VAL A 528 0.79 27.09 23.10
CA VAL A 528 1.14 28.16 22.15
C VAL A 528 1.44 27.60 20.77
N ILE A 529 0.68 28.05 19.77
CA ILE A 529 0.92 27.67 18.37
C ILE A 529 1.66 28.82 17.65
N PRO A 530 2.97 28.68 17.37
CA PRO A 530 3.72 29.75 16.70
C PRO A 530 3.47 29.78 15.19
N TYR A 531 3.65 30.96 14.62
CA TYR A 531 3.93 31.13 13.19
C TYR A 531 5.39 30.76 12.94
N ILE A 532 5.67 29.94 11.93
CA ILE A 532 7.02 29.48 11.63
C ILE A 532 7.41 29.79 10.20
N TYR A 533 8.69 30.01 9.95
CA TYR A 533 9.22 30.22 8.61
C TYR A 533 10.73 30.05 8.58
N GLN A 534 11.28 29.83 7.38
CA GLN A 534 12.71 29.80 7.15
C GLN A 534 13.14 31.11 6.45
N ARG A 535 14.18 31.76 6.98
CA ARG A 535 14.80 32.93 6.35
C ARG A 535 15.98 32.49 5.50
N SER A 536 15.97 32.90 4.23
CA SER A 536 17.06 32.62 3.29
C SER A 536 18.40 33.22 3.76
N PRO A 537 19.53 32.58 3.40
CA PRO A 537 20.87 33.12 3.61
C PRO A 537 20.99 34.59 3.20
N SER A 538 21.52 35.44 4.09
CA SER A 538 21.85 36.83 3.75
C SER A 538 23.35 36.97 3.57
N THR A 539 23.77 37.58 2.46
CA THR A 539 25.17 37.98 2.25
C THR A 539 25.40 39.40 2.80
N GLY A 540 26.54 39.61 3.44
CA GLY A 540 26.90 40.91 3.99
C GLY A 540 28.40 41.09 4.17
N GLN A 541 28.80 42.26 4.69
CA GLN A 541 30.18 42.55 5.07
C GLN A 541 30.26 42.93 6.55
N ILE A 542 31.17 42.27 7.28
CA ILE A 542 31.57 42.65 8.63
C ILE A 542 33.06 42.98 8.57
N GLU A 543 33.43 44.22 8.92
CA GLU A 543 34.82 44.71 8.90
C GLU A 543 35.56 44.44 7.55
N GLY A 544 34.84 44.57 6.43
CA GLY A 544 35.39 44.35 5.08
C GLY A 544 35.50 42.89 4.65
N ARG A 545 35.17 41.92 5.50
CA ARG A 545 35.09 40.49 5.14
C ARG A 545 33.68 40.14 4.67
N GLN A 546 33.58 39.54 3.49
CA GLN A 546 32.32 38.96 3.03
C GLN A 546 31.92 37.79 3.93
N TYR A 547 30.67 37.77 4.36
CA TYR A 547 30.07 36.64 5.06
C TYR A 547 28.76 36.25 4.37
N THR A 548 28.50 34.95 4.29
CA THR A 548 27.21 34.39 3.91
C THR A 548 26.59 33.80 5.16
N GLY A 549 25.48 34.39 5.64
CA GLY A 549 24.73 33.85 6.76
C GLY A 549 24.08 32.51 6.40
N LEU A 550 24.05 31.57 7.34
CA LEU A 550 23.33 30.31 7.19
C LEU A 550 21.80 30.55 7.17
N PRO A 551 21.00 29.65 6.56
CA PRO A 551 19.55 29.74 6.67
C PRO A 551 19.12 29.64 8.14
N LEU A 552 18.17 30.48 8.54
CA LEU A 552 17.66 30.55 9.92
C LEU A 552 16.22 30.07 9.96
N TRP A 553 15.93 29.10 10.81
CA TRP A 553 14.57 28.71 11.16
C TRP A 553 14.07 29.65 12.24
N GLN A 554 12.89 30.25 12.04
CA GLN A 554 12.34 31.24 12.94
C GLN A 554 10.91 30.87 13.33
N LEU A 555 10.60 31.06 14.61
CA LEU A 555 9.25 31.02 15.14
C LEU A 555 8.86 32.38 15.70
N GLU A 556 7.57 32.69 15.62
CA GLU A 556 6.98 33.96 15.99
C GLU A 556 5.67 33.74 16.76
N VAL A 557 5.55 34.44 17.89
CA VAL A 557 4.33 34.51 18.71
C VAL A 557 3.94 35.98 18.85
N ASN A 558 2.76 36.33 18.33
CA ASN A 558 2.25 37.70 18.30
C ASN A 558 0.76 37.80 18.65
N ASN A 559 0.12 36.68 19.03
CA ASN A 559 -1.26 36.63 19.48
C ASN A 559 -1.32 36.73 21.02
N PHE A 560 -2.40 37.31 21.54
CA PHE A 560 -2.54 37.61 22.97
C PHE A 560 -2.40 36.37 23.87
N VAL A 561 -3.04 35.24 23.49
CA VAL A 561 -3.01 33.99 24.27
C VAL A 561 -1.58 33.45 24.37
N GLY A 562 -0.87 33.37 23.24
CA GLY A 562 0.51 32.89 23.20
C GLY A 562 1.49 33.81 23.92
N LEU A 563 1.32 35.12 23.81
CA LEU A 563 2.15 36.10 24.53
C LEU A 563 1.94 36.03 26.04
N THR A 564 0.71 35.75 26.49
CA THR A 564 0.39 35.57 27.91
C THR A 564 1.00 34.29 28.45
N ALA A 565 0.88 33.17 27.71
CA ALA A 565 1.48 31.90 28.11
C ALA A 565 3.02 31.95 28.21
N LEU A 566 3.67 32.74 27.35
CA LEU A 566 5.12 32.95 27.38
C LEU A 566 5.54 34.21 28.14
N SER A 567 4.68 34.82 28.97
CA SER A 567 4.98 36.13 29.57
C SER A 567 6.23 36.12 30.45
N ASN A 568 6.49 34.98 31.09
CA ASN A 568 7.52 34.83 32.11
C ASN A 568 8.80 34.17 31.58
N VAL A 569 8.97 34.03 30.25
CA VAL A 569 10.16 33.37 29.68
C VAL A 569 11.43 34.24 29.75
N PHE A 570 11.28 35.56 29.84
CA PHE A 570 12.38 36.52 29.89
C PHE A 570 12.74 36.95 31.34
N ALA A 571 13.78 37.79 31.47
CA ALA A 571 14.11 38.51 32.70
C ALA A 571 12.96 39.40 33.22
N GLU A 572 13.04 39.81 34.49
CA GLU A 572 12.02 40.62 35.17
C GLU A 572 11.67 41.91 34.40
N GLU A 573 12.68 42.63 33.89
CA GLU A 573 12.48 43.89 33.14
C GLU A 573 11.66 43.70 31.86
N ARG A 574 11.99 42.68 31.05
CA ARG A 574 11.26 42.37 29.79
C ARG A 574 9.88 41.76 30.07
N THR A 575 9.73 41.03 31.18
CA THR A 575 8.44 40.52 31.63
C THR A 575 7.49 41.68 31.97
N VAL A 576 7.99 42.71 32.66
CA VAL A 576 7.24 43.95 32.94
C VAL A 576 6.91 44.71 31.66
N GLU A 577 7.85 44.78 30.70
CA GLU A 577 7.61 45.39 29.39
C GLU A 577 6.46 44.72 28.64
N LEU A 578 6.46 43.39 28.58
CA LEU A 578 5.40 42.60 27.94
C LEU A 578 4.06 42.71 28.69
N ALA A 579 4.06 42.63 30.02
CA ALA A 579 2.87 42.80 30.84
C ALA A 579 2.23 44.19 30.63
N THR A 580 3.06 45.23 30.53
CA THR A 580 2.60 46.60 30.23
C THR A 580 1.97 46.70 28.84
N ALA A 581 2.54 46.02 27.84
CA ALA A 581 1.96 45.98 26.49
C ALA A 581 0.62 45.22 26.45
N LEU A 582 0.54 44.07 27.14
CA LEU A 582 -0.69 43.27 27.21
C LEU A 582 -1.81 43.98 27.97
N ALA A 583 -1.51 44.72 29.04
CA ALA A 583 -2.49 45.47 29.82
C ALA A 583 -3.14 46.63 29.04
N ARG A 584 -2.54 47.08 27.93
CA ARG A 584 -3.08 48.13 27.05
C ARG A 584 -4.01 47.59 25.95
N TYR A 585 -4.31 46.29 25.96
CA TYR A 585 -5.16 45.65 24.96
C TYR A 585 -6.64 46.01 25.15
N ASP A 586 -7.26 46.57 24.11
CA ASP A 586 -8.67 46.98 24.07
C ASP A 586 -9.56 46.04 23.22
N GLY A 587 -9.04 44.87 22.81
CA GLY A 587 -9.75 43.91 21.96
C GLY A 587 -9.46 44.04 20.45
N THR A 588 -8.84 45.11 19.95
CA THR A 588 -8.80 45.41 18.49
C THR A 588 -7.44 45.31 17.79
N LYS A 589 -6.32 45.11 18.51
CA LYS A 589 -4.95 45.38 18.02
C LYS A 589 -3.96 44.21 17.91
N TYR A 590 -4.30 43.01 18.39
CA TYR A 590 -3.48 41.79 18.19
C TYR A 590 -4.08 40.94 17.06
N SER A 591 -3.23 40.24 16.29
CA SER A 591 -3.70 39.38 15.20
C SER A 591 -4.55 38.23 15.73
N PHE A 592 -5.71 38.01 15.11
CA PHE A 592 -6.54 36.83 15.37
C PHE A 592 -5.74 35.54 15.12
N PRO A 593 -6.00 34.47 15.88
CA PRO A 593 -5.39 33.16 15.63
C PRO A 593 -5.60 32.77 14.16
N ARG A 594 -4.52 32.40 13.46
CA ARG A 594 -4.58 31.90 12.07
C ARG A 594 -4.99 30.42 11.99
N PHE A 595 -5.53 29.90 13.09
CA PHE A 595 -5.93 28.52 13.31
C PHE A 595 -7.23 28.51 14.12
N ARG A 596 -7.95 27.40 14.05
CA ARG A 596 -9.14 27.13 14.86
C ARG A 596 -8.82 25.99 15.81
N LYS A 597 -8.98 26.15 17.12
CA LYS A 597 -8.83 25.01 18.04
C LYS A 597 -10.02 24.07 17.86
N SER A 598 -9.75 22.78 17.67
CA SER A 598 -10.77 21.72 17.67
C SER A 598 -10.84 21.05 19.03
N SER A 599 -9.69 20.83 19.69
CA SER A 599 -9.57 20.34 21.06
C SER A 599 -8.49 21.11 21.84
N ASN A 600 -8.17 20.68 23.07
CA ASN A 600 -7.01 21.22 23.80
C ASN A 600 -5.68 20.88 23.10
N GLU A 601 -5.65 19.76 22.37
CA GLU A 601 -4.42 19.15 21.84
C GLU A 601 -4.35 19.18 20.31
N VAL A 602 -5.42 19.54 19.61
CA VAL A 602 -5.48 19.62 18.14
C VAL A 602 -6.10 20.95 17.69
N ALA A 603 -5.57 21.51 16.61
CA ALA A 603 -6.07 22.71 15.95
C ALA A 603 -6.06 22.55 14.43
N ALA A 604 -6.94 23.27 13.73
CA ALA A 604 -7.02 23.31 12.27
C ALA A 604 -6.29 24.54 11.72
N VAL A 605 -5.47 24.37 10.67
CA VAL A 605 -4.76 25.45 9.98
C VAL A 605 -5.06 25.46 8.48
N LYS A 606 -5.37 26.63 7.92
CA LYS A 606 -5.68 26.75 6.49
C LYS A 606 -4.45 26.53 5.59
N ILE A 607 -4.63 25.84 4.47
CA ILE A 607 -3.68 25.77 3.38
C ILE A 607 -3.60 27.13 2.68
N LYS A 608 -2.38 27.61 2.46
CA LYS A 608 -2.07 28.89 1.82
C LYS A 608 -1.56 28.72 0.40
N SER A 609 -0.78 27.68 0.12
CA SER A 609 -0.31 27.35 -1.22
C SER A 609 -0.03 25.86 -1.38
N ILE A 610 -0.17 25.36 -2.61
CA ILE A 610 0.10 23.99 -3.02
C ILE A 610 0.93 24.07 -4.30
N GLU A 611 2.06 23.37 -4.34
CA GLU A 611 2.99 23.37 -5.46
C GLU A 611 3.32 21.92 -5.86
N THR A 612 2.93 21.52 -7.07
CA THR A 612 3.29 20.21 -7.63
C THR A 612 4.54 20.35 -8.49
N ASN A 613 5.58 19.58 -8.18
CA ASN A 613 6.88 19.65 -8.84
C ASN A 613 7.29 18.27 -9.37
N THR A 614 7.77 18.21 -10.61
CA THR A 614 8.54 17.08 -11.11
C THR A 614 9.99 17.21 -10.64
N VAL A 615 10.54 16.15 -10.06
CA VAL A 615 11.88 16.07 -9.49
C VAL A 615 12.68 14.94 -10.12
N GLU A 616 14.00 14.97 -9.95
CA GLU A 616 14.82 13.77 -10.16
C GLU A 616 14.34 12.65 -9.23
N GLU A 617 14.44 11.40 -9.69
CA GLU A 617 13.95 10.23 -8.95
C GLU A 617 14.52 10.23 -7.52
N CYS A 618 13.64 10.28 -6.52
CA CYS A 618 14.01 10.40 -5.11
C CYS A 618 13.27 9.38 -4.24
N ASP A 619 13.88 9.04 -3.11
CA ASP A 619 13.29 8.11 -2.15
C ASP A 619 12.21 8.79 -1.29
N VAL A 620 11.08 8.09 -1.15
CA VAL A 620 9.94 8.41 -0.29
C VAL A 620 9.69 7.24 0.67
N TYR A 621 9.10 7.50 1.83
CA TYR A 621 9.06 6.65 3.01
C TYR A 621 7.69 6.69 3.65
N ASP A 622 7.28 5.61 4.29
CA ASP A 622 6.05 5.57 5.09
C ASP A 622 6.27 4.69 6.33
N VAL A 623 5.33 4.76 7.28
CA VAL A 623 5.30 3.89 8.46
C VAL A 623 3.92 3.29 8.67
N GLU A 624 3.87 2.06 9.17
CA GLU A 624 2.63 1.43 9.62
C GLU A 624 2.48 1.68 11.11
N VAL A 625 1.46 2.45 11.47
CA VAL A 625 1.07 2.81 12.83
C VAL A 625 -0.20 2.07 13.24
N ASP A 626 -0.16 1.43 14.41
CA ASP A 626 -1.29 0.68 14.96
C ASP A 626 -2.45 1.59 15.39
N ASN A 627 -3.67 1.05 15.37
CA ASN A 627 -4.95 1.64 15.83
C ASN A 627 -5.43 2.90 15.11
N THR A 628 -4.58 3.93 15.00
CA THR A 628 -5.00 5.23 14.47
C THR A 628 -4.70 5.38 13.00
N HIS A 629 -3.69 4.66 12.49
CA HIS A 629 -3.12 4.88 11.16
C HIS A 629 -2.68 6.32 10.87
N LEU A 630 -2.55 7.14 11.92
CA LEU A 630 -2.14 8.53 11.85
C LEU A 630 -0.76 8.70 12.45
N PHE A 631 0.01 9.65 11.95
CA PHE A 631 1.23 10.11 12.61
C PHE A 631 1.51 11.58 12.33
N VAL A 632 2.31 12.17 13.22
CA VAL A 632 2.62 13.60 13.21
C VAL A 632 3.97 13.85 12.58
N THR A 633 3.97 14.69 11.55
CA THR A 633 5.16 15.09 10.80
C THR A 633 5.64 16.51 11.17
N THR A 634 6.64 17.01 10.43
CA THR A 634 7.20 18.36 10.50
C THR A 634 6.18 19.41 10.93
N SER A 635 6.53 20.17 11.97
CA SER A 635 5.73 21.31 12.45
C SER A 635 4.33 20.96 12.96
N GLY A 636 4.08 19.68 13.27
CA GLY A 636 2.88 19.21 13.94
C GLY A 636 1.73 18.84 13.00
N ILE A 637 1.92 18.77 11.68
CA ILE A 637 0.85 18.34 10.75
C ILE A 637 0.59 16.84 10.93
N VAL A 638 -0.67 16.46 11.10
CA VAL A 638 -1.12 15.07 11.19
C VAL A 638 -1.35 14.51 9.78
N THR A 639 -0.84 13.30 9.51
CA THR A 639 -0.92 12.59 8.21
C THR A 639 -1.26 11.10 8.43
N HIS A 640 -1.53 10.34 7.36
CA HIS A 640 -2.09 8.97 7.44
C HIS A 640 -1.23 7.89 6.72
N ASN A 641 -1.37 6.61 7.12
CA ASN A 641 -0.73 5.42 6.51
C ASN A 641 -1.38 4.99 5.16
N CYS A 642 -0.78 4.03 4.46
CA CYS A 642 -1.39 3.31 3.31
C CYS A 642 -2.38 2.18 3.70
N VAL A 643 -3.28 1.77 2.78
CA VAL A 643 -4.21 0.61 2.94
C VAL A 643 -3.49 -0.72 3.17
N GLY A 644 -2.38 -0.93 2.45
CA GLY A 644 -1.43 -1.99 2.73
C GLY A 644 -1.75 -3.37 2.13
N VAL A 645 -2.26 -3.41 0.90
CA VAL A 645 -2.38 -4.64 0.09
C VAL A 645 -1.54 -4.51 -1.18
N PRO A 646 -0.57 -5.40 -1.46
CA PRO A 646 0.31 -5.27 -2.61
C PRO A 646 -0.35 -5.72 -3.91
N THR A 647 -0.10 -5.01 -5.02
CA THR A 647 -0.37 -5.50 -6.37
C THR A 647 0.84 -6.30 -6.86
N VAL A 648 0.72 -7.62 -6.91
CA VAL A 648 1.86 -8.55 -7.05
C VAL A 648 2.09 -9.04 -8.48
N GLY A 649 1.18 -8.77 -9.41
CA GLY A 649 1.28 -9.24 -10.79
C GLY A 649 0.07 -8.86 -11.64
N GLY A 650 -0.02 -9.46 -12.81
CA GLY A 650 -1.05 -9.16 -13.78
C GLY A 650 -0.57 -9.21 -15.22
N GLU A 651 -1.48 -8.94 -16.14
CA GLU A 651 -1.25 -8.88 -17.57
C GLU A 651 -1.78 -7.56 -18.16
N VAL A 652 -1.17 -7.11 -19.26
CA VAL A 652 -1.63 -5.92 -20.00
C VAL A 652 -1.50 -6.20 -21.49
N TYR A 653 -2.60 -6.06 -22.22
CA TYR A 653 -2.66 -6.26 -23.68
C TYR A 653 -3.11 -4.98 -24.38
N PHE A 654 -2.58 -4.77 -25.57
CA PHE A 654 -2.92 -3.61 -26.40
C PHE A 654 -3.42 -4.09 -27.76
N ASP A 655 -4.64 -3.70 -28.13
CA ASP A 655 -5.22 -3.98 -29.44
C ASP A 655 -6.27 -2.90 -29.80
N PRO A 656 -6.37 -2.46 -31.07
CA PRO A 656 -7.39 -1.49 -31.49
C PRO A 656 -8.82 -1.83 -31.08
N ALA A 657 -9.17 -3.12 -30.93
CA ALA A 657 -10.49 -3.58 -30.47
C ALA A 657 -10.92 -3.00 -29.10
N TYR A 658 -9.98 -2.54 -28.27
CA TYR A 658 -10.25 -1.98 -26.93
C TYR A 658 -10.16 -0.44 -26.88
N SER A 659 -10.02 0.24 -28.02
CA SER A 659 -9.87 1.71 -28.06
C SER A 659 -11.12 2.45 -27.57
N GLY A 660 -12.30 1.87 -27.81
CA GLY A 660 -13.59 2.40 -27.37
C GLY A 660 -13.97 1.95 -25.95
N ASN A 661 -13.68 0.69 -25.61
CA ASN A 661 -14.04 0.09 -24.33
C ASN A 661 -12.82 -0.66 -23.75
N PRO A 662 -12.06 -0.02 -22.82
CA PRO A 662 -10.94 -0.67 -22.14
C PRO A 662 -11.45 -1.69 -21.12
N LEU A 663 -10.67 -2.75 -20.89
CA LEU A 663 -10.98 -3.72 -19.83
C LEU A 663 -10.08 -3.50 -18.62
N VAL A 664 -10.70 -3.48 -17.44
CA VAL A 664 -10.04 -3.29 -16.14
C VAL A 664 -10.56 -4.35 -15.20
N ASN A 665 -9.83 -5.47 -15.13
CA ASN A 665 -10.18 -6.59 -14.26
C ASN A 665 -9.20 -6.67 -13.09
N VAL A 666 -9.73 -6.87 -11.89
CA VAL A 666 -8.94 -6.93 -10.64
C VAL A 666 -9.26 -8.24 -9.92
N MET A 667 -8.22 -9.00 -9.61
CA MET A 667 -8.28 -10.21 -8.81
C MET A 667 -7.66 -9.94 -7.43
N ALA A 668 -8.31 -10.39 -6.35
CA ALA A 668 -7.74 -10.30 -5.01
C ALA A 668 -7.62 -11.68 -4.36
N LEU A 669 -6.65 -11.81 -3.46
CA LEU A 669 -6.38 -13.01 -2.67
C LEU A 669 -6.36 -12.62 -1.18
N GLY A 670 -6.92 -13.47 -0.33
CA GLY A 670 -6.87 -13.31 1.13
C GLY A 670 -6.69 -14.62 1.88
N LEU A 671 -6.03 -14.55 3.04
CA LEU A 671 -5.89 -15.70 3.95
C LEU A 671 -6.89 -15.62 5.09
N MET A 672 -7.60 -16.72 5.34
CA MET A 672 -8.57 -16.81 6.43
C MET A 672 -7.91 -16.53 7.79
N GLU A 673 -8.51 -15.63 8.58
CA GLU A 673 -8.07 -15.36 9.96
C GLU A 673 -8.92 -16.08 11.01
N THR A 674 -10.08 -16.58 10.62
CA THR A 674 -11.01 -17.32 11.47
C THR A 674 -11.11 -18.79 11.04
N PRO A 675 -11.32 -19.74 11.98
CA PRO A 675 -11.54 -21.15 11.63
C PRO A 675 -12.82 -21.38 10.84
N GLU A 676 -13.83 -20.53 11.09
CA GLU A 676 -15.12 -20.56 10.42
C GLU A 676 -15.15 -19.54 9.27
N ILE A 677 -15.73 -19.96 8.15
CA ILE A 677 -15.97 -19.11 6.98
C ILE A 677 -17.28 -18.35 7.22
N VAL A 678 -17.21 -17.02 7.16
CA VAL A 678 -18.39 -16.17 7.28
C VAL A 678 -19.20 -16.28 5.99
N LYS A 679 -20.49 -16.60 6.12
CA LYS A 679 -21.40 -16.77 4.98
C LYS A 679 -22.35 -15.58 4.87
N SER A 680 -22.94 -15.44 3.69
CA SER A 680 -23.89 -14.37 3.39
C SER A 680 -25.33 -14.63 3.82
N GLY A 681 -25.74 -15.90 4.02
CA GLY A 681 -27.13 -16.24 4.35
C GLY A 681 -27.54 -15.91 5.78
N ALA A 682 -28.58 -15.08 5.95
CA ALA A 682 -29.12 -14.74 7.27
C ALA A 682 -29.74 -15.96 7.97
N SER A 683 -29.63 -16.01 9.30
CA SER A 683 -30.32 -17.00 10.11
C SER A 683 -30.65 -16.46 11.50
N GLY A 684 -31.53 -17.18 12.21
CA GLY A 684 -31.99 -16.83 13.56
C GLY A 684 -33.04 -15.73 13.57
N ILE A 685 -34.32 -16.12 13.59
CA ILE A 685 -35.45 -15.19 13.62
C ILE A 685 -35.32 -14.23 14.82
N GLY A 686 -35.44 -12.93 14.55
CA GLY A 686 -35.30 -11.85 15.52
C GLY A 686 -33.86 -11.41 15.77
N ASN A 687 -32.87 -11.98 15.07
CA ASN A 687 -31.51 -11.44 15.08
C ASN A 687 -31.50 -10.03 14.44
N PRO A 688 -30.77 -9.08 15.03
CA PRO A 688 -30.64 -7.72 14.49
C PRO A 688 -29.84 -7.72 13.18
N VAL A 689 -30.28 -6.90 12.24
CA VAL A 689 -29.59 -6.60 10.98
C VAL A 689 -28.95 -5.22 11.12
N LEU A 690 -27.63 -5.16 10.97
CA LEU A 690 -26.83 -3.95 11.14
C LEU A 690 -26.36 -3.44 9.78
N TYR A 691 -26.44 -2.13 9.61
CA TYR A 691 -25.73 -1.40 8.57
C TYR A 691 -24.40 -0.92 9.16
N VAL A 692 -23.29 -1.16 8.47
CA VAL A 692 -21.96 -0.70 8.90
C VAL A 692 -21.17 -0.07 7.74
N GLY A 693 -20.29 0.88 8.06
CA GLY A 693 -19.40 1.52 7.07
C GLY A 693 -19.71 2.99 6.81
N SER A 694 -19.62 3.42 5.54
CA SER A 694 -19.83 4.80 5.10
C SER A 694 -21.29 5.27 5.22
N THR A 695 -21.54 6.56 5.01
CA THR A 695 -22.90 7.11 4.88
C THR A 695 -23.47 6.91 3.48
N THR A 696 -24.79 6.74 3.39
CA THR A 696 -25.50 6.61 2.10
C THR A 696 -25.77 7.98 1.48
N GLY A 697 -25.53 8.10 0.17
CA GLY A 697 -25.81 9.29 -0.65
C GLY A 697 -26.37 8.90 -2.03
N ARG A 698 -26.58 9.88 -2.91
CA ARG A 698 -27.10 9.68 -4.27
C ARG A 698 -26.00 9.26 -5.26
N ASP A 699 -25.19 8.27 -4.90
CA ASP A 699 -24.09 7.80 -5.73
C ASP A 699 -24.50 6.62 -6.61
N GLY A 700 -24.03 6.63 -7.86
CA GLY A 700 -24.11 5.47 -8.74
C GLY A 700 -25.51 4.92 -8.94
N MET A 701 -26.55 5.75 -8.81
CA MET A 701 -27.94 5.31 -9.00
C MET A 701 -28.11 4.81 -10.44
N GLY A 702 -28.31 3.51 -10.60
CA GLY A 702 -28.37 2.86 -11.91
C GLY A 702 -27.04 2.34 -12.46
N GLY A 703 -25.98 2.28 -11.65
CA GLY A 703 -24.65 1.77 -12.05
C GLY A 703 -24.68 0.37 -12.64
N ALA A 704 -25.44 -0.56 -12.06
CA ALA A 704 -25.65 -1.89 -12.64
C ALA A 704 -26.35 -1.88 -14.01
N SER A 705 -27.24 -0.92 -14.25
CA SER A 705 -27.91 -0.73 -15.55
C SER A 705 -26.96 -0.09 -16.56
N PHE A 706 -26.15 0.89 -16.13
CA PHE A 706 -25.08 1.49 -16.92
C PHE A 706 -24.04 0.44 -17.37
N ALA A 707 -23.65 -0.47 -16.48
CA ALA A 707 -22.76 -1.60 -16.81
C ALA A 707 -23.41 -2.66 -17.72
N SER A 708 -24.72 -2.57 -17.97
CA SER A 708 -25.50 -3.47 -18.82
C SER A 708 -25.92 -2.81 -20.15
N ALA A 709 -25.33 -1.67 -20.53
CA ALA A 709 -25.67 -0.90 -21.74
C ALA A 709 -24.43 -0.65 -22.63
N GLU A 710 -24.66 -0.38 -23.93
CA GLU A 710 -23.59 -0.06 -24.89
C GLU A 710 -23.01 1.34 -24.63
N LEU A 711 -21.69 1.53 -24.83
CA LEU A 711 -21.03 2.83 -24.67
C LEU A 711 -21.16 3.71 -25.92
N SER A 712 -21.45 5.00 -25.72
CA SER A 712 -21.54 6.01 -26.78
C SER A 712 -20.76 7.29 -26.43
N ASP A 713 -20.63 8.22 -27.37
CA ASP A 713 -20.02 9.53 -27.11
C ASP A 713 -20.81 10.34 -26.05
N GLU A 714 -22.12 10.07 -25.90
CA GLU A 714 -23.00 10.69 -24.90
C GLU A 714 -22.78 10.11 -23.49
N SER A 715 -22.20 8.91 -23.37
CA SER A 715 -21.90 8.25 -22.08
C SER A 715 -20.87 9.01 -21.23
N VAL A 716 -20.19 10.01 -21.81
CA VAL A 716 -19.30 10.93 -21.07
C VAL A 716 -20.09 11.83 -20.11
N ASP A 717 -21.35 12.14 -20.42
CA ASP A 717 -22.23 12.94 -19.57
C ASP A 717 -22.65 12.18 -18.29
N ASP A 718 -22.49 10.86 -18.25
CA ASP A 718 -22.74 9.98 -17.11
C ASP A 718 -21.58 9.94 -16.10
N ARG A 719 -20.53 10.75 -16.29
CA ARG A 719 -19.40 10.88 -15.36
C ARG A 719 -19.80 11.07 -13.88
N PRO A 720 -20.87 11.82 -13.53
CA PRO A 720 -21.34 11.92 -12.14
C PRO A 720 -21.84 10.60 -11.52
N ALA A 721 -22.17 9.60 -12.35
CA ALA A 721 -22.57 8.27 -11.89
C ALA A 721 -21.37 7.38 -11.52
N VAL A 722 -20.14 7.76 -11.92
CA VAL A 722 -18.93 7.02 -11.52
C VAL A 722 -18.60 7.36 -10.07
N GLN A 723 -18.62 6.32 -9.24
CA GLN A 723 -18.35 6.40 -7.81
C GLN A 723 -16.89 6.79 -7.53
N VAL A 724 -16.65 7.32 -6.35
CA VAL A 724 -15.30 7.61 -5.82
C VAL A 724 -15.05 6.61 -4.71
N GLY A 725 -14.01 5.79 -4.85
CA GLY A 725 -13.59 4.86 -3.79
C GLY A 725 -12.79 5.59 -2.72
N ASP A 726 -12.95 5.19 -1.47
CA ASP A 726 -12.17 5.68 -0.33
C ASP A 726 -11.30 4.54 0.24
N PRO A 727 -10.03 4.42 -0.23
CA PRO A 727 -9.09 3.41 0.26
C PRO A 727 -8.90 3.45 1.79
N PHE A 728 -9.07 4.62 2.41
CA PHE A 728 -8.80 4.82 3.84
C PHE A 728 -9.94 4.31 4.69
N LEU A 729 -11.17 4.68 4.33
CA LEU A 729 -12.36 4.12 4.96
C LEU A 729 -12.41 2.61 4.77
N GLU A 730 -12.00 2.13 3.60
CA GLU A 730 -11.92 0.69 3.33
C GLU A 730 -10.88 -0.02 4.20
N LYS A 731 -9.74 0.60 4.50
CA LYS A 731 -8.78 0.04 5.46
C LYS A 731 -9.39 -0.11 6.85
N SER A 732 -10.07 0.92 7.35
CA SER A 732 -10.78 0.83 8.63
C SER A 732 -11.86 -0.27 8.58
N LEU A 733 -12.57 -0.39 7.46
CA LEU A 733 -13.60 -1.41 7.26
C LEU A 733 -13.01 -2.82 7.28
N ILE A 734 -11.86 -3.05 6.62
CA ILE A 734 -11.13 -4.32 6.66
C ILE A 734 -10.83 -4.73 8.11
N GLU A 735 -10.21 -3.84 8.89
CA GLU A 735 -9.80 -4.20 10.25
C GLU A 735 -10.99 -4.37 11.20
N ALA A 736 -12.00 -3.50 11.11
CA ALA A 736 -13.22 -3.60 11.90
C ALA A 736 -13.98 -4.91 11.62
N CYS A 737 -14.09 -5.30 10.34
CA CYS A 737 -14.74 -6.55 9.96
C CYS A 737 -13.96 -7.76 10.46
N LEU A 738 -12.64 -7.82 10.25
CA LEU A 738 -11.82 -8.93 10.73
C LEU A 738 -11.83 -9.04 12.26
N GLU A 739 -11.85 -7.91 12.97
CA GLU A 739 -12.04 -7.91 14.43
C GLU A 739 -13.43 -8.41 14.82
N ALA A 740 -14.49 -7.92 14.17
CA ALA A 740 -15.87 -8.35 14.41
C ALA A 740 -16.04 -9.87 14.20
N PHE A 741 -15.47 -10.44 13.14
CA PHE A 741 -15.57 -11.88 12.88
C PHE A 741 -14.88 -12.72 13.96
N LYS A 742 -13.78 -12.25 14.54
CA LYS A 742 -13.07 -12.94 15.63
C LYS A 742 -13.88 -13.05 16.93
N THR A 743 -14.86 -12.16 17.14
CA THR A 743 -15.73 -12.20 18.32
C THR A 743 -16.71 -13.38 18.33
N GLY A 744 -17.00 -13.96 17.15
CA GLY A 744 -18.09 -14.92 16.96
C GLY A 744 -19.49 -14.33 17.19
N ALA A 745 -19.65 -13.00 17.23
CA ALA A 745 -20.97 -12.35 17.33
C ALA A 745 -21.71 -12.27 15.98
N VAL A 746 -20.97 -12.42 14.87
CA VAL A 746 -21.49 -12.31 13.50
C VAL A 746 -22.09 -13.64 13.05
N VAL A 747 -23.35 -13.61 12.62
CA VAL A 747 -24.09 -14.74 12.04
C VAL A 747 -23.91 -14.79 10.53
N ALA A 748 -24.00 -13.63 9.88
CA ALA A 748 -23.83 -13.48 8.45
C ALA A 748 -23.31 -12.07 8.13
N ALA A 749 -22.59 -11.93 7.03
CA ALA A 749 -22.14 -10.65 6.53
C ALA A 749 -22.22 -10.62 5.00
N GLN A 750 -22.56 -9.46 4.46
CA GLN A 750 -22.68 -9.22 3.03
C GLN A 750 -22.12 -7.85 2.70
N ASP A 751 -21.35 -7.78 1.62
CA ASP A 751 -20.91 -6.51 1.07
C ASP A 751 -22.08 -5.76 0.42
N MET A 752 -21.91 -4.45 0.20
CA MET A 752 -22.88 -3.62 -0.50
C MET A 752 -22.23 -3.02 -1.75
N GLY A 753 -22.24 -3.79 -2.84
CA GLY A 753 -21.80 -3.35 -4.17
C GLY A 753 -22.96 -2.86 -5.04
N ALA A 754 -23.07 -3.40 -6.26
CA ALA A 754 -24.15 -3.09 -7.19
C ALA A 754 -25.53 -3.32 -6.56
N ALA A 755 -26.49 -2.42 -6.86
CA ALA A 755 -27.82 -2.38 -6.24
C ALA A 755 -27.86 -2.19 -4.70
N GLY A 756 -26.73 -1.96 -4.03
CA GLY A 756 -26.64 -1.56 -2.62
C GLY A 756 -27.51 -2.35 -1.67
N ILE A 757 -28.37 -1.65 -0.90
CA ILE A 757 -29.28 -2.24 0.10
C ILE A 757 -30.18 -3.30 -0.51
N THR A 758 -30.65 -3.08 -1.74
CA THR A 758 -31.57 -4.01 -2.43
C THR A 758 -30.94 -5.39 -2.60
N CYS A 759 -29.71 -5.44 -3.14
CA CYS A 759 -29.00 -6.70 -3.34
C CYS A 759 -28.71 -7.37 -2.00
N SER A 760 -28.03 -6.66 -1.09
CA SER A 760 -27.54 -7.27 0.14
C SER A 760 -28.68 -7.81 1.01
N THR A 761 -29.81 -7.10 1.13
CA THR A 761 -30.97 -7.59 1.90
C THR A 761 -31.67 -8.77 1.22
N SER A 762 -31.83 -8.74 -0.11
CA SER A 762 -32.53 -9.80 -0.83
C SER A 762 -31.73 -11.09 -0.94
N GLU A 763 -30.43 -11.01 -1.22
CA GLU A 763 -29.55 -12.18 -1.26
C GLU A 763 -29.40 -12.83 0.11
N MET A 764 -29.14 -12.03 1.14
CA MET A 764 -28.97 -12.51 2.51
C MET A 764 -30.23 -13.23 3.00
N ALA A 765 -31.41 -12.68 2.70
CA ALA A 765 -32.70 -13.31 3.02
C ALA A 765 -32.93 -14.60 2.22
N ALA A 766 -32.71 -14.59 0.90
CA ALA A 766 -32.92 -15.74 0.03
C ALA A 766 -32.00 -16.92 0.38
N LYS A 767 -30.69 -16.69 0.50
CA LYS A 767 -29.69 -17.71 0.88
C LYS A 767 -29.96 -18.30 2.27
N GLY A 768 -30.53 -17.49 3.17
CA GLY A 768 -30.93 -17.90 4.51
C GLY A 768 -32.26 -18.65 4.59
N GLY A 769 -33.10 -18.59 3.55
CA GLY A 769 -34.47 -19.09 3.59
C GLY A 769 -35.38 -18.35 4.59
N VAL A 770 -35.07 -17.08 4.88
CA VAL A 770 -35.74 -16.21 5.84
C VAL A 770 -36.14 -14.88 5.19
N GLY A 771 -36.74 -13.95 5.92
CA GLY A 771 -36.92 -12.57 5.47
C GLY A 771 -36.09 -11.56 6.25
N ILE A 772 -36.05 -10.34 5.73
CA ILE A 772 -35.43 -9.19 6.37
C ILE A 772 -36.45 -8.05 6.38
N GLU A 773 -36.70 -7.51 7.57
CA GLU A 773 -37.36 -6.22 7.75
C GLU A 773 -36.30 -5.15 8.02
N PHE A 774 -36.30 -4.08 7.22
CA PHE A 774 -35.24 -3.07 7.20
C PHE A 774 -35.82 -1.66 7.18
N ASP A 775 -35.35 -0.79 8.06
CA ASP A 775 -35.87 0.56 8.28
C ASP A 775 -34.90 1.62 7.76
N LEU A 776 -35.31 2.31 6.70
CA LEU A 776 -34.50 3.32 6.02
C LEU A 776 -34.29 4.59 6.87
N ASP A 777 -35.19 4.88 7.83
CA ASP A 777 -35.06 6.06 8.70
C ASP A 777 -33.84 5.98 9.63
N LYS A 778 -33.31 4.77 9.83
CA LYS A 778 -32.14 4.51 10.68
C LYS A 778 -30.82 4.61 9.92
N ILE A 779 -30.85 4.66 8.59
CA ILE A 779 -29.65 4.59 7.77
C ILE A 779 -28.87 5.91 7.84
N PRO A 780 -27.56 5.87 8.13
CA PRO A 780 -26.71 7.06 8.11
C PRO A 780 -26.69 7.64 6.69
N VAL A 781 -27.06 8.92 6.56
CA VAL A 781 -27.08 9.64 5.28
C VAL A 781 -26.32 10.94 5.36
N ARG A 782 -25.71 11.33 4.24
CA ARG A 782 -25.06 12.65 4.10
C ARG A 782 -25.86 13.65 3.27
N GLU A 783 -26.90 13.18 2.58
CA GLU A 783 -27.82 14.02 1.80
C GLU A 783 -29.23 14.01 2.41
N ALA A 784 -29.79 15.20 2.63
CA ALA A 784 -31.14 15.34 3.16
C ALA A 784 -32.22 15.09 2.08
N GLY A 785 -33.38 14.63 2.53
CA GLY A 785 -34.58 14.50 1.69
C GLY A 785 -34.52 13.35 0.70
N MET A 786 -33.72 12.31 0.97
CA MET A 786 -33.70 11.11 0.14
C MET A 786 -35.04 10.37 0.21
N VAL A 787 -35.49 9.82 -0.93
CA VAL A 787 -36.70 8.99 -1.02
C VAL A 787 -36.33 7.49 -1.02
N PRO A 788 -37.25 6.56 -0.69
CA PRO A 788 -36.93 5.13 -0.61
C PRO A 788 -36.21 4.55 -1.84
N TYR A 789 -36.60 5.00 -3.03
CA TYR A 789 -35.95 4.64 -4.29
C TYR A 789 -34.44 4.97 -4.29
N GLU A 790 -34.06 6.15 -3.80
CA GLU A 790 -32.65 6.61 -3.77
C GLU A 790 -31.84 5.86 -2.72
N TYR A 791 -32.42 5.56 -1.54
CA TYR A 791 -31.76 4.72 -0.54
C TYR A 791 -31.44 3.32 -1.08
N LEU A 792 -32.46 2.69 -1.67
CA LEU A 792 -32.42 1.29 -2.08
C LEU A 792 -31.49 1.03 -3.26
N LEU A 793 -31.33 2.01 -4.15
CA LEU A 793 -30.52 1.92 -5.36
C LEU A 793 -29.20 2.67 -5.26
N SER A 794 -28.92 3.30 -4.12
CA SER A 794 -27.63 3.93 -3.87
C SER A 794 -26.53 2.89 -3.85
N GLU A 795 -25.49 3.14 -4.64
CA GLU A 795 -24.27 2.34 -4.71
C GLU A 795 -23.09 3.08 -4.05
N SER A 796 -23.37 3.89 -3.01
CA SER A 796 -22.32 4.45 -2.15
C SER A 796 -21.35 3.35 -1.69
N GLN A 797 -20.06 3.66 -1.71
CA GLN A 797 -19.00 2.68 -1.47
C GLN A 797 -18.72 2.47 0.03
N GLU A 798 -17.89 1.46 0.33
CA GLU A 798 -17.41 1.12 1.68
C GLU A 798 -18.53 0.89 2.71
N ARG A 799 -19.57 0.12 2.33
CA ARG A 799 -20.68 -0.26 3.20
C ARG A 799 -20.86 -1.77 3.24
N MET A 800 -21.40 -2.26 4.36
CA MET A 800 -21.73 -3.67 4.56
C MET A 800 -23.00 -3.85 5.37
N LEU A 801 -23.60 -5.04 5.21
CA LEU A 801 -24.73 -5.51 5.99
C LEU A 801 -24.33 -6.70 6.85
N PHE A 802 -24.67 -6.66 8.13
CA PHE A 802 -24.35 -7.72 9.10
C PHE A 802 -25.62 -8.26 9.75
N VAL A 803 -25.62 -9.54 10.09
CA VAL A 803 -26.57 -10.14 11.03
C VAL A 803 -25.80 -10.51 12.28
N ALA A 804 -26.19 -9.95 13.43
CA ALA A 804 -25.55 -10.28 14.70
C ALA A 804 -26.41 -11.27 15.50
N HIS A 805 -25.77 -12.03 16.39
CA HIS A 805 -26.51 -12.76 17.42
C HIS A 805 -27.24 -11.77 18.33
N LYS A 806 -28.54 -11.99 18.52
CA LYS A 806 -29.36 -11.15 19.40
C LYS A 806 -28.78 -11.04 20.81
N GLY A 807 -28.64 -9.81 21.30
CA GLY A 807 -28.02 -9.47 22.58
C GLY A 807 -26.53 -9.15 22.50
N ARG A 808 -25.90 -9.29 21.31
CA ARG A 808 -24.49 -8.97 21.05
C ARG A 808 -24.30 -7.87 20.01
N GLU A 809 -25.37 -7.22 19.53
CA GLU A 809 -25.29 -6.15 18.54
C GLU A 809 -24.44 -4.95 19.01
N GLN A 810 -24.48 -4.61 20.31
CA GLN A 810 -23.71 -3.49 20.85
C GLN A 810 -22.20 -3.75 20.78
N GLU A 811 -21.77 -5.00 20.98
CA GLU A 811 -20.36 -5.40 20.85
C GLU A 811 -19.83 -5.09 19.46
N LEU A 812 -20.62 -5.37 18.41
CA LEU A 812 -20.24 -5.05 17.04
C LEU A 812 -20.25 -3.53 16.78
N ILE A 813 -21.29 -2.82 17.24
CA ILE A 813 -21.39 -1.36 17.10
C ILE A 813 -20.17 -0.67 17.72
N ASP A 814 -19.77 -1.09 18.91
CA ASP A 814 -18.61 -0.53 19.61
C ASP A 814 -17.30 -0.77 18.84
N ILE A 815 -17.15 -1.95 18.20
CA ILE A 815 -15.99 -2.25 17.33
C ILE A 815 -15.97 -1.27 16.15
N PHE A 816 -17.05 -1.18 15.38
CA PHE A 816 -17.08 -0.32 14.18
C PHE A 816 -16.91 1.16 14.52
N HIS A 817 -17.53 1.65 15.60
CA HIS A 817 -17.34 3.05 16.03
C HIS A 817 -15.90 3.36 16.42
N ARG A 818 -15.19 2.45 17.11
CA ARG A 818 -13.76 2.61 17.45
C ARG A 818 -12.84 2.66 16.22
N TRP A 819 -13.30 2.12 15.08
CA TRP A 819 -12.62 2.24 13.80
C TRP A 819 -13.09 3.45 12.98
N GLY A 820 -13.88 4.36 13.58
CA GLY A 820 -14.41 5.56 12.92
C GLY A 820 -15.52 5.31 11.90
N LEU A 821 -16.15 4.12 11.92
CA LEU A 821 -17.18 3.72 10.97
C LEU A 821 -18.57 3.87 11.57
N GLN A 822 -19.58 4.14 10.74
CA GLN A 822 -20.97 4.12 11.21
C GLN A 822 -21.40 2.68 11.48
N ALA A 823 -22.18 2.44 12.53
CA ALA A 823 -22.82 1.17 12.79
C ALA A 823 -24.17 1.33 13.48
N VAL A 824 -25.25 0.85 12.84
CA VAL A 824 -26.62 1.00 13.36
C VAL A 824 -27.43 -0.27 13.16
N VAL A 825 -28.30 -0.60 14.11
CA VAL A 825 -29.30 -1.66 13.94
C VAL A 825 -30.44 -1.11 13.08
N ALA A 826 -30.39 -1.41 11.79
CA ALA A 826 -31.36 -0.95 10.81
C ALA A 826 -32.53 -1.92 10.60
N GLY A 827 -32.44 -3.17 11.06
CA GLY A 827 -33.48 -4.16 10.80
C GLY A 827 -33.45 -5.40 11.68
N SER A 828 -34.24 -6.40 11.30
CA SER A 828 -34.24 -7.72 11.93
C SER A 828 -34.58 -8.84 10.96
N VAL A 829 -34.10 -10.05 11.26
CA VAL A 829 -34.46 -11.27 10.54
C VAL A 829 -35.88 -11.69 10.91
N ILE A 830 -36.75 -11.89 9.93
CA ILE A 830 -38.15 -12.29 10.10
C ILE A 830 -38.41 -13.69 9.51
N SER A 831 -39.54 -14.29 9.89
CA SER A 831 -39.87 -15.67 9.49
C SER A 831 -40.43 -15.77 8.08
N GLU A 832 -41.14 -14.73 7.65
CA GLU A 832 -41.74 -14.60 6.35
C GLU A 832 -40.63 -14.35 5.32
N PRO A 833 -40.51 -15.12 4.22
CA PRO A 833 -39.41 -15.03 3.27
C PRO A 833 -39.56 -13.83 2.30
N ILE A 834 -39.64 -12.63 2.87
CA ILE A 834 -39.85 -11.35 2.19
C ILE A 834 -38.77 -10.36 2.62
N VAL A 835 -38.45 -9.44 1.71
CA VAL A 835 -37.75 -8.20 2.03
C VAL A 835 -38.81 -7.14 2.26
N ARG A 836 -38.94 -6.67 3.50
CA ARG A 836 -39.84 -5.59 3.89
C ARG A 836 -39.01 -4.36 4.22
N ILE A 837 -39.23 -3.28 3.48
CA ILE A 837 -38.56 -2.00 3.68
C ILE A 837 -39.55 -1.02 4.31
N LEU A 838 -39.17 -0.42 5.43
CA LEU A 838 -39.92 0.62 6.13
C LEU A 838 -39.30 2.00 5.85
N PHE A 839 -40.15 3.02 5.74
CA PHE A 839 -39.75 4.42 5.69
C PHE A 839 -40.86 5.30 6.25
N GLN A 840 -40.52 6.19 7.17
CA GLN A 840 -41.43 7.09 7.88
C GLN A 840 -42.61 6.36 8.55
N GLY A 841 -42.35 5.15 9.05
CA GLY A 841 -43.35 4.30 9.72
C GLY A 841 -44.30 3.53 8.79
N GLU A 842 -44.15 3.64 7.46
CA GLU A 842 -44.96 2.96 6.46
C GLU A 842 -44.14 1.93 5.65
N ILE A 843 -44.81 0.97 5.01
CA ILE A 843 -44.15 -0.01 4.14
C ILE A 843 -43.81 0.66 2.80
N ALA A 844 -42.53 0.88 2.55
CA ALA A 844 -42.01 1.43 1.30
C ALA A 844 -41.85 0.37 0.20
N ALA A 845 -41.52 -0.88 0.57
CA ALA A 845 -41.45 -2.01 -0.35
C ALA A 845 -41.70 -3.33 0.40
N GLU A 846 -42.41 -4.27 -0.23
CA GLU A 846 -42.58 -5.63 0.31
C GLU A 846 -42.57 -6.66 -0.82
N ILE A 847 -41.46 -7.38 -0.96
CA ILE A 847 -41.19 -8.27 -2.09
C ILE A 847 -40.70 -9.64 -1.57
N PRO A 848 -41.17 -10.78 -2.11
CA PRO A 848 -40.56 -12.08 -1.81
C PRO A 848 -39.06 -12.08 -2.12
N ALA A 849 -38.21 -12.49 -1.17
CA ALA A 849 -36.75 -12.42 -1.30
C ALA A 849 -36.24 -13.17 -2.55
N THR A 850 -36.78 -14.37 -2.78
CA THR A 850 -36.42 -15.21 -3.95
C THR A 850 -36.85 -14.61 -5.28
N ALA A 851 -37.81 -13.68 -5.32
CA ALA A 851 -38.22 -13.01 -6.56
C ALA A 851 -37.15 -12.02 -7.07
N LEU A 852 -36.35 -11.47 -6.16
CA LEU A 852 -35.22 -10.58 -6.47
C LEU A 852 -33.93 -11.36 -6.71
N ALA A 853 -33.63 -12.39 -5.90
CA ALA A 853 -32.33 -13.05 -5.93
C ALA A 853 -32.26 -14.33 -6.81
N GLU A 854 -33.25 -15.23 -6.73
CA GLU A 854 -33.11 -16.59 -7.31
C GLU A 854 -33.97 -16.79 -8.57
N ASN A 855 -35.26 -16.45 -8.47
CA ASN A 855 -36.27 -16.70 -9.49
C ASN A 855 -36.21 -15.66 -10.63
N THR A 856 -35.07 -15.05 -10.87
CA THR A 856 -34.89 -14.02 -11.90
C THR A 856 -35.12 -14.55 -13.32
N PRO A 857 -35.48 -13.69 -14.28
CA PRO A 857 -35.63 -14.09 -15.68
C PRO A 857 -34.37 -14.77 -16.24
N VAL A 858 -34.55 -15.77 -17.10
CA VAL A 858 -33.47 -16.42 -17.84
C VAL A 858 -33.78 -16.34 -19.31
N TYR A 859 -32.81 -15.91 -20.10
CA TYR A 859 -32.91 -15.91 -21.55
C TYR A 859 -32.23 -17.15 -22.11
N HIS A 860 -33.04 -17.99 -22.77
CA HIS A 860 -32.53 -19.07 -23.59
C HIS A 860 -32.34 -18.55 -25.00
N ARG A 861 -31.09 -18.45 -25.44
CA ARG A 861 -30.74 -18.03 -26.79
C ARG A 861 -30.24 -19.23 -27.59
N GLU A 862 -30.55 -19.23 -28.88
CA GLU A 862 -30.05 -20.26 -29.79
C GLU A 862 -28.57 -19.97 -30.11
N VAL A 863 -27.72 -20.98 -29.91
CA VAL A 863 -26.32 -20.93 -30.33
C VAL A 863 -26.25 -21.24 -31.83
N LEU A 864 -25.49 -20.45 -32.58
CA LEU A 864 -25.31 -20.67 -34.01
C LEU A 864 -24.74 -22.07 -34.27
N ALA A 865 -25.42 -22.84 -35.13
CA ALA A 865 -25.03 -24.22 -35.46
C ALA A 865 -23.73 -24.30 -36.30
N GLN A 866 -23.35 -23.21 -36.97
CA GLN A 866 -22.11 -23.10 -37.73
C GLN A 866 -21.34 -21.85 -37.29
N PRO A 867 -20.00 -21.88 -37.32
CA PRO A 867 -19.19 -20.70 -37.04
C PRO A 867 -19.59 -19.51 -37.94
N PRO A 868 -19.62 -18.27 -37.40
CA PRO A 868 -19.92 -17.07 -38.16
C PRO A 868 -19.05 -16.91 -39.41
N GLU A 869 -19.55 -16.16 -40.39
CA GLU A 869 -18.85 -15.92 -41.67
C GLU A 869 -17.47 -15.30 -41.49
N TYR A 870 -17.32 -14.32 -40.60
CA TYR A 870 -16.04 -13.65 -40.37
C TYR A 870 -14.95 -14.63 -39.92
N VAL A 871 -15.28 -15.58 -39.03
CA VAL A 871 -14.39 -16.62 -38.53
C VAL A 871 -14.02 -17.60 -39.65
N ARG A 872 -15.02 -18.09 -40.39
CA ARG A 872 -14.79 -19.04 -41.48
C ARG A 872 -13.85 -18.45 -42.54
N LYS A 873 -14.02 -17.17 -42.88
CA LYS A 873 -13.12 -16.44 -43.78
C LYS A 873 -11.72 -16.29 -43.19
N ALA A 874 -11.61 -15.95 -41.90
CA ALA A 874 -10.32 -15.85 -41.24
C ALA A 874 -9.56 -17.20 -41.25
N TRP A 875 -10.27 -18.33 -41.13
CA TRP A 875 -9.68 -19.67 -41.17
C TRP A 875 -9.20 -20.13 -42.55
N GLU A 876 -9.56 -19.43 -43.63
CA GLU A 876 -9.05 -19.72 -44.98
C GLU A 876 -7.57 -19.31 -45.12
N TRP A 877 -7.08 -18.44 -44.25
CA TRP A 877 -5.68 -18.01 -44.25
C TRP A 877 -4.75 -19.14 -43.82
N THR A 878 -3.63 -19.28 -44.53
CA THR A 878 -2.55 -20.24 -44.24
C THR A 878 -1.18 -19.57 -44.29
N PRO A 879 -0.15 -20.09 -43.58
CA PRO A 879 1.21 -19.57 -43.64
C PRO A 879 1.81 -19.50 -45.06
N ASP A 880 1.39 -20.40 -45.96
CA ASP A 880 1.80 -20.41 -47.37
C ASP A 880 1.42 -19.15 -48.16
N SER A 881 0.49 -18.33 -47.64
CA SER A 881 0.15 -17.04 -48.22
C SER A 881 1.22 -15.97 -48.01
N LEU A 882 2.17 -16.19 -47.09
CA LEU A 882 3.28 -15.30 -46.82
C LEU A 882 4.47 -15.55 -47.76
N PRO A 883 5.26 -14.53 -48.10
CA PRO A 883 6.47 -14.66 -48.94
C PRO A 883 7.45 -15.70 -48.38
N GLU A 884 8.19 -16.43 -49.22
CA GLU A 884 9.13 -17.46 -48.73
C GLU A 884 10.17 -16.91 -47.74
N THR A 885 10.51 -17.72 -46.73
CA THR A 885 11.53 -17.37 -45.74
C THR A 885 12.91 -17.87 -46.15
N THR A 886 13.94 -17.09 -45.84
CA THR A 886 15.34 -17.52 -45.94
C THR A 886 16.03 -17.43 -44.58
N SER A 887 17.26 -17.93 -44.45
CA SER A 887 18.04 -17.72 -43.22
C SER A 887 18.35 -16.25 -42.94
N ALA A 888 18.31 -15.39 -43.97
CA ALA A 888 18.55 -13.95 -43.82
C ALA A 888 17.30 -13.15 -43.39
N GLY A 889 16.10 -13.68 -43.56
CA GLY A 889 14.85 -12.96 -43.28
C GLY A 889 13.71 -13.31 -44.23
N ILE A 890 12.72 -12.41 -44.28
CA ILE A 890 11.52 -12.49 -45.13
C ILE A 890 11.31 -11.16 -45.86
N GLU A 891 10.83 -11.22 -47.11
CA GLU A 891 10.52 -10.03 -47.89
C GLU A 891 9.11 -9.52 -47.56
N ILE A 892 8.98 -8.29 -47.07
CA ILE A 892 7.70 -7.67 -46.71
C ILE A 892 7.59 -6.34 -47.44
N GLN A 893 6.52 -6.18 -48.22
CA GLN A 893 6.27 -4.97 -49.03
C GLN A 893 7.45 -4.58 -49.94
N GLY A 894 8.15 -5.55 -50.52
CA GLY A 894 9.30 -5.33 -51.42
C GLY A 894 10.62 -4.98 -50.71
N ARG A 895 10.69 -5.14 -49.38
CA ARG A 895 11.91 -4.95 -48.58
C ARG A 895 12.21 -6.21 -47.78
N LEU A 896 13.43 -6.72 -47.88
CA LEU A 896 13.92 -7.77 -46.97
C LEU A 896 14.00 -7.22 -45.55
N GLN A 897 13.21 -7.79 -44.65
CA GLN A 897 13.32 -7.58 -43.20
C GLN A 897 14.10 -8.74 -42.60
N SER A 898 15.16 -8.44 -41.86
CA SER A 898 15.94 -9.48 -41.18
C SER A 898 15.18 -10.01 -39.96
N TRP A 899 15.54 -11.21 -39.49
CA TRP A 899 14.98 -11.76 -38.25
C TRP A 899 15.31 -10.89 -37.03
N ASN A 900 16.45 -10.20 -37.05
CA ASN A 900 16.81 -9.19 -36.05
C ASN A 900 15.80 -8.02 -36.04
N ASP A 901 15.47 -7.48 -37.22
CA ASP A 901 14.53 -6.34 -37.34
C ASP A 901 13.13 -6.74 -36.83
N ILE A 902 12.67 -7.94 -37.19
CA ILE A 902 11.39 -8.49 -36.76
C ILE A 902 11.38 -8.68 -35.24
N LEU A 903 12.41 -9.31 -34.67
CA LEU A 903 12.52 -9.49 -33.22
C LEU A 903 12.47 -8.15 -32.48
N LEU A 904 13.27 -7.17 -32.92
CA LEU A 904 13.31 -5.84 -32.30
C LEU A 904 11.97 -5.09 -32.42
N THR A 905 11.22 -5.31 -33.51
CA THR A 905 9.88 -4.75 -33.70
C THR A 905 8.88 -5.36 -32.73
N LEU A 906 8.91 -6.69 -32.57
CA LEU A 906 8.05 -7.40 -31.61
C LEU A 906 8.37 -6.98 -30.16
N LEU A 907 9.65 -6.87 -29.80
CA LEU A 907 10.06 -6.39 -28.47
C LEU A 907 9.63 -4.94 -28.18
N ASP A 908 9.45 -4.11 -29.21
CA ASP A 908 8.94 -2.73 -29.06
C ASP A 908 7.39 -2.66 -29.04
N THR A 909 6.70 -3.79 -29.23
CA THR A 909 5.24 -3.86 -29.21
C THR A 909 4.74 -3.89 -27.77
N PRO A 910 3.88 -2.97 -27.31
CA PRO A 910 3.46 -2.87 -25.91
C PRO A 910 2.91 -4.16 -25.27
N THR A 911 2.25 -5.01 -26.06
CA THR A 911 1.74 -6.33 -25.62
C THR A 911 2.86 -7.28 -25.21
N ILE A 912 3.98 -7.32 -25.95
CA ILE A 912 5.16 -8.12 -25.59
C ILE A 912 6.05 -7.37 -24.59
N ALA A 913 6.24 -6.07 -24.79
CA ALA A 913 7.21 -5.28 -24.05
C ALA A 913 7.04 -5.31 -22.53
N SER A 914 8.09 -4.94 -21.81
CA SER A 914 8.11 -4.94 -20.36
C SER A 914 6.98 -4.10 -19.77
N LYS A 915 6.23 -4.68 -18.84
CA LYS A 915 5.20 -3.98 -18.06
C LYS A 915 5.78 -3.16 -16.90
N ARG A 916 7.11 -2.96 -16.86
CA ARG A 916 7.84 -2.25 -15.80
C ARG A 916 7.31 -0.87 -15.47
N TRP A 917 6.83 -0.15 -16.47
CA TRP A 917 6.24 1.16 -16.25
C TRP A 917 5.00 1.09 -15.33
N VAL A 918 4.21 0.01 -15.44
CA VAL A 918 2.97 -0.24 -14.70
C VAL A 918 3.27 -0.64 -13.25
N TYR A 919 3.98 -1.76 -13.04
CA TYR A 919 4.18 -2.28 -11.69
C TYR A 919 5.17 -1.47 -10.82
N ARG A 920 5.87 -0.47 -11.38
CA ARG A 920 6.62 0.53 -10.60
C ARG A 920 5.73 1.61 -9.99
N GLN A 921 4.48 1.74 -10.43
CA GLN A 921 3.52 2.66 -9.83
C GLN A 921 2.87 2.06 -8.58
N TYR A 922 2.86 0.74 -8.45
CA TYR A 922 2.21 0.02 -7.35
C TYR A 922 3.20 -0.33 -6.23
N ASP A 923 2.68 -0.41 -5.01
CA ASP A 923 3.32 -1.26 -4.02
C ASP A 923 3.11 -2.74 -4.38
N HIS A 924 4.15 -3.54 -4.24
CA HIS A 924 4.15 -4.98 -4.52
C HIS A 924 4.82 -5.78 -3.41
N GLN A 925 5.08 -5.17 -2.24
CA GLN A 925 5.88 -5.75 -1.15
C GLN A 925 5.30 -5.54 0.25
N VAL A 926 4.24 -4.74 0.42
CA VAL A 926 3.55 -4.61 1.71
C VAL A 926 3.15 -5.99 2.22
N GLN A 927 3.22 -6.16 3.55
CA GLN A 927 3.13 -7.43 4.28
C GLN A 927 4.36 -8.35 4.13
N ASN A 928 5.33 -8.01 3.27
CA ASN A 928 6.57 -8.78 3.03
C ASN A 928 6.30 -10.26 2.68
N ASN A 929 5.19 -10.52 2.00
CA ASN A 929 4.80 -11.87 1.59
C ASN A 929 5.19 -12.17 0.14
N THR A 930 5.32 -11.18 -0.72
CA THR A 930 5.79 -11.36 -2.10
C THR A 930 7.21 -11.93 -2.13
N VAL A 931 7.37 -13.11 -2.72
CA VAL A 931 8.65 -13.82 -2.86
C VAL A 931 9.29 -13.54 -4.22
N VAL A 932 8.46 -13.54 -5.27
CA VAL A 932 8.86 -13.19 -6.64
C VAL A 932 8.18 -11.88 -7.01
N LEU A 933 8.96 -10.87 -7.34
CA LEU A 933 8.46 -9.54 -7.71
C LEU A 933 7.85 -9.55 -9.12
N PRO A 934 6.91 -8.62 -9.42
CA PRO A 934 6.32 -8.50 -10.75
C PRO A 934 7.38 -8.43 -11.87
N GLY A 935 7.18 -9.19 -12.95
CA GLY A 935 8.09 -9.29 -14.08
C GLY A 935 9.35 -10.15 -13.83
N GLY A 936 9.41 -10.86 -12.71
CA GLY A 936 10.51 -11.80 -12.40
C GLY A 936 10.25 -13.25 -12.81
N ALA A 937 8.99 -13.62 -13.06
CA ALA A 937 8.56 -14.95 -13.46
C ALA A 937 7.15 -14.89 -14.08
N ASP A 938 6.72 -16.03 -14.64
CA ASP A 938 5.41 -16.21 -15.29
C ASP A 938 4.22 -16.10 -14.32
N ALA A 939 4.43 -16.33 -13.02
CA ALA A 939 3.39 -16.18 -12.00
C ALA A 939 3.93 -15.50 -10.73
N SER A 940 3.07 -14.75 -10.05
CA SER A 940 3.40 -14.14 -8.76
C SER A 940 3.50 -15.21 -7.69
N VAL A 941 4.49 -15.11 -6.78
CA VAL A 941 4.66 -16.05 -5.66
C VAL A 941 4.54 -15.30 -4.34
N ILE A 942 3.63 -15.75 -3.49
CA ILE A 942 3.31 -15.16 -2.20
C ILE A 942 3.55 -16.19 -1.08
N ARG A 943 4.33 -15.82 -0.08
CA ARG A 943 4.61 -16.62 1.13
C ARG A 943 3.36 -16.72 1.98
N LEU A 944 3.05 -17.93 2.42
CA LEU A 944 1.97 -18.17 3.37
C LEU A 944 2.50 -17.97 4.79
N ARG A 945 2.03 -16.95 5.49
CA ARG A 945 2.32 -16.75 6.92
C ARG A 945 1.06 -16.98 7.74
N PRO A 946 1.14 -17.67 8.90
CA PRO A 946 0.04 -17.70 9.86
C PRO A 946 -0.30 -16.27 10.29
N GLN A 947 -1.59 -15.90 10.24
CA GLN A 947 -2.05 -14.57 10.64
C GLN A 947 -2.25 -14.44 12.17
N GLN A 948 -2.37 -15.57 12.89
CA GLN A 948 -2.43 -15.61 14.35
C GLN A 948 -1.09 -16.09 14.91
N LEU A 949 -0.34 -15.20 15.57
CA LEU A 949 0.89 -15.53 16.32
C LEU A 949 0.63 -15.76 17.82
N GLU A 950 -0.58 -15.49 18.30
CA GLU A 950 -0.90 -15.51 19.73
C GLU A 950 -1.86 -16.66 20.07
N ALA A 951 -1.51 -17.38 21.15
CA ALA A 951 -2.36 -18.29 21.95
C ALA A 951 -2.21 -19.82 21.84
N GLU A 952 -1.05 -20.37 21.47
CA GLU A 952 -0.72 -21.76 21.87
C GLU A 952 0.69 -21.82 22.47
N PRO A 953 0.86 -22.16 23.76
CA PRO A 953 2.18 -22.35 24.41
C PRO A 953 3.00 -23.50 23.80
N ASP A 954 2.38 -24.29 22.93
CA ASP A 954 2.96 -25.47 22.32
C ASP A 954 3.46 -25.15 20.89
N MET A 955 4.42 -24.22 20.78
CA MET A 955 5.23 -24.06 19.56
C MET A 955 6.03 -25.34 19.21
N GLN A 956 5.99 -26.38 20.04
CA GLN A 956 6.51 -27.72 19.74
C GLN A 956 5.50 -28.63 19.01
N ALA A 957 4.22 -28.28 18.95
CA ALA A 957 3.17 -29.10 18.33
C ALA A 957 3.00 -28.85 16.81
N PHE A 958 3.71 -27.87 16.23
CA PHE A 958 3.80 -27.68 14.78
C PHE A 958 5.19 -28.07 14.25
N PRO A 959 5.50 -29.37 14.09
CA PRO A 959 6.71 -29.79 13.40
C PRO A 959 6.53 -29.57 11.90
N GLY A 960 6.58 -28.31 11.42
CA GLY A 960 6.43 -27.99 9.99
C GLY A 960 6.27 -26.51 9.64
N ARG A 961 7.40 -25.81 9.42
CA ARG A 961 7.74 -24.90 8.29
C ARG A 961 6.61 -24.18 7.50
N ALA A 962 5.60 -23.57 8.12
CA ALA A 962 4.60 -22.75 7.41
C ALA A 962 5.26 -21.64 6.53
N TRP A 963 6.38 -21.08 6.97
CA TRP A 963 7.13 -20.01 6.28
C TRP A 963 7.89 -20.48 5.04
N GLU A 964 7.97 -21.79 4.80
CA GLU A 964 8.53 -22.38 3.59
C GLU A 964 7.46 -22.71 2.56
N ARG A 965 6.17 -22.51 2.84
CA ARG A 965 5.09 -22.74 1.86
C ARG A 965 4.67 -21.42 1.20
N GLY A 966 4.18 -21.52 -0.02
CA GLY A 966 3.69 -20.38 -0.79
C GLY A 966 2.42 -20.69 -1.56
N VAL A 967 1.77 -19.64 -2.05
CA VAL A 967 0.77 -19.70 -3.11
C VAL A 967 1.33 -18.95 -4.32
N ALA A 968 1.10 -19.47 -5.52
CA ALA A 968 1.31 -18.75 -6.75
C ALA A 968 -0.02 -18.32 -7.35
N ALA A 969 -0.04 -17.18 -8.04
CA ALA A 969 -1.22 -16.65 -8.69
C ALA A 969 -0.87 -16.04 -10.05
N THR A 970 -1.77 -16.20 -11.02
CA THR A 970 -1.67 -15.63 -12.37
C THR A 970 -3.05 -15.24 -12.89
N VAL A 971 -3.08 -14.33 -13.87
CA VAL A 971 -4.27 -13.95 -14.63
C VAL A 971 -3.89 -13.94 -16.11
N ASP A 972 -4.64 -14.67 -16.94
CA ASP A 972 -4.26 -14.90 -18.33
C ASP A 972 -5.48 -14.82 -19.26
N CYS A 973 -5.28 -14.25 -20.45
CA CYS A 973 -6.18 -14.42 -21.60
C CYS A 973 -5.55 -13.90 -22.91
N ASN A 974 -5.34 -14.77 -23.89
CA ASN A 974 -5.07 -14.32 -25.27
C ASN A 974 -6.39 -14.07 -26.03
N PRO A 975 -6.81 -12.80 -26.24
CA PRO A 975 -8.11 -12.51 -26.81
C PRO A 975 -8.18 -12.77 -28.32
N ARG A 976 -7.05 -12.73 -29.04
CA ARG A 976 -7.00 -12.99 -30.49
C ARG A 976 -7.35 -14.44 -30.77
N TYR A 977 -6.91 -15.37 -29.93
CA TYR A 977 -7.27 -16.78 -30.07
C TYR A 977 -8.76 -17.00 -29.87
N VAL A 978 -9.33 -16.40 -28.82
CA VAL A 978 -10.77 -16.52 -28.54
C VAL A 978 -11.61 -15.84 -29.62
N TYR A 979 -11.16 -14.74 -30.20
CA TYR A 979 -11.85 -14.08 -31.31
C TYR A 979 -11.93 -14.98 -32.57
N LEU A 980 -10.83 -15.67 -32.88
CA LEU A 980 -10.69 -16.53 -34.06
C LEU A 980 -11.28 -17.94 -33.86
N ASP A 981 -11.26 -18.47 -32.65
CA ASP A 981 -11.92 -19.73 -32.27
C ASP A 981 -12.22 -19.68 -30.76
N PRO A 982 -13.44 -19.27 -30.35
CA PRO A 982 -13.74 -19.05 -28.94
C PRO A 982 -13.56 -20.31 -28.08
N TYR A 983 -13.81 -21.49 -28.65
CA TYR A 983 -13.70 -22.75 -27.93
C TYR A 983 -12.25 -23.20 -27.77
N GLU A 984 -11.45 -23.24 -28.84
CA GLU A 984 -10.03 -23.60 -28.73
C GLU A 984 -9.23 -22.52 -27.99
N GLY A 985 -9.54 -21.24 -28.23
CA GLY A 985 -8.92 -20.13 -27.53
C GLY A 985 -9.16 -20.16 -26.03
N ALA A 986 -10.41 -20.38 -25.59
CA ALA A 986 -10.71 -20.47 -24.15
C ALA A 986 -10.03 -21.67 -23.47
N LYS A 987 -9.86 -22.81 -24.17
CA LYS A 987 -9.04 -23.91 -23.66
C LYS A 987 -7.58 -23.50 -23.47
N ALA A 988 -7.04 -22.73 -24.42
CA ALA A 988 -5.66 -22.26 -24.37
C ALA A 988 -5.43 -21.34 -23.18
N VAL A 989 -6.40 -20.47 -22.86
CA VAL A 989 -6.36 -19.59 -21.68
C VAL A 989 -6.20 -20.40 -20.38
N VAL A 990 -6.99 -21.45 -20.16
CA VAL A 990 -6.86 -22.29 -18.95
C VAL A 990 -5.52 -23.03 -18.94
N ALA A 991 -5.07 -23.51 -20.11
CA ALA A 991 -3.80 -24.23 -20.22
C ALA A 991 -2.60 -23.35 -19.92
N GLU A 992 -2.59 -22.11 -20.40
CA GLU A 992 -1.56 -21.10 -20.16
C GLU A 992 -1.49 -20.70 -18.70
N ALA A 993 -2.62 -20.37 -18.06
CA ALA A 993 -2.65 -20.06 -16.62
C ALA A 993 -2.05 -21.20 -15.77
N ALA A 994 -2.38 -22.46 -16.08
CA ALA A 994 -1.79 -23.62 -15.40
C ALA A 994 -0.28 -23.79 -15.69
N ARG A 995 0.14 -23.42 -16.90
CA ARG A 995 1.54 -23.46 -17.34
C ARG A 995 2.38 -22.42 -16.60
N ASN A 996 1.89 -21.19 -16.48
CA ASN A 996 2.54 -20.09 -15.76
C ASN A 996 2.75 -20.42 -14.27
N LEU A 997 1.74 -21.02 -13.62
CA LEU A 997 1.90 -21.57 -12.27
C LEU A 997 2.96 -22.69 -12.20
N SER A 998 3.00 -23.55 -13.23
CA SER A 998 3.97 -24.66 -13.28
C SER A 998 5.41 -24.20 -13.47
N CYS A 999 5.65 -23.10 -14.22
CA CYS A 999 6.97 -22.49 -14.42
C CYS A 999 7.60 -22.00 -13.11
N VAL A 1000 6.79 -21.62 -12.11
CA VAL A 1000 7.29 -21.27 -10.76
C VAL A 1000 7.28 -22.45 -9.77
N GLY A 1001 6.92 -23.65 -10.24
CA GLY A 1001 6.88 -24.89 -9.44
C GLY A 1001 5.58 -25.13 -8.67
N ALA A 1002 4.55 -24.29 -8.88
CA ALA A 1002 3.27 -24.38 -8.18
C ALA A 1002 2.34 -25.42 -8.80
N GLU A 1003 1.61 -26.16 -7.96
CA GLU A 1003 0.56 -27.08 -8.41
C GLU A 1003 -0.76 -26.32 -8.62
N PRO A 1004 -1.32 -26.25 -9.85
CA PRO A 1004 -2.60 -25.59 -10.10
C PRO A 1004 -3.73 -26.18 -9.24
N LEU A 1005 -4.58 -25.32 -8.65
CA LEU A 1005 -5.63 -25.77 -7.72
C LEU A 1005 -7.06 -25.43 -8.20
N ALA A 1006 -7.28 -24.17 -8.57
CA ALA A 1006 -8.62 -23.65 -8.79
C ALA A 1006 -8.58 -22.36 -9.60
N VAL A 1007 -9.72 -22.02 -10.21
CA VAL A 1007 -9.91 -20.87 -11.09
C VAL A 1007 -10.98 -19.94 -10.53
N THR A 1008 -10.82 -18.65 -10.81
CA THR A 1008 -11.89 -17.66 -10.86
C THR A 1008 -11.90 -17.02 -12.25
N ASP A 1009 -13.06 -16.88 -12.87
CA ASP A 1009 -13.19 -16.39 -14.25
C ASP A 1009 -13.81 -14.99 -14.33
N ASN A 1010 -13.40 -14.19 -15.32
CA ASN A 1010 -14.01 -12.91 -15.63
C ASN A 1010 -14.35 -12.84 -17.12
N LEU A 1011 -15.63 -13.02 -17.44
CA LEU A 1011 -16.13 -13.13 -18.81
C LEU A 1011 -16.43 -11.75 -19.40
N ASN A 1012 -15.59 -11.23 -20.29
CA ASN A 1012 -15.78 -9.93 -20.94
C ASN A 1012 -16.17 -10.10 -22.41
N PHE A 1013 -17.39 -9.74 -22.77
CA PHE A 1013 -17.94 -9.93 -24.12
C PHE A 1013 -18.79 -8.74 -24.58
N GLY A 1014 -18.98 -8.60 -25.90
CA GLY A 1014 -19.96 -7.69 -26.49
C GLY A 1014 -21.41 -8.10 -26.19
N SER A 1015 -22.41 -7.49 -26.84
CA SER A 1015 -23.81 -7.80 -26.54
C SER A 1015 -24.16 -9.27 -26.82
N PRO A 1016 -24.75 -9.99 -25.84
CA PRO A 1016 -25.26 -11.34 -26.02
C PRO A 1016 -26.57 -11.35 -26.83
N GLU A 1017 -27.12 -10.18 -27.15
CA GLU A 1017 -28.36 -10.08 -27.90
C GLU A 1017 -28.18 -10.45 -29.37
N LYS A 1018 -26.97 -10.20 -29.86
CA LYS A 1018 -26.55 -10.50 -31.23
C LYS A 1018 -26.15 -11.98 -31.33
N PRO A 1019 -26.58 -12.72 -32.38
CA PRO A 1019 -26.27 -14.15 -32.50
C PRO A 1019 -24.77 -14.48 -32.46
N ILE A 1020 -23.93 -13.59 -33.02
CA ILE A 1020 -22.47 -13.75 -33.00
C ILE A 1020 -21.92 -13.58 -31.58
N GLY A 1021 -22.34 -12.55 -30.84
CA GLY A 1021 -21.89 -12.30 -29.47
C GLY A 1021 -22.26 -13.44 -28.53
N TYR A 1022 -23.49 -13.97 -28.64
CA TYR A 1022 -23.89 -15.14 -27.86
C TYR A 1022 -23.13 -16.41 -28.24
N TRP A 1023 -22.87 -16.62 -29.54
CA TRP A 1023 -22.05 -17.75 -29.99
C TRP A 1023 -20.63 -17.70 -29.42
N GLN A 1024 -19.99 -16.53 -29.42
CA GLN A 1024 -18.67 -16.34 -28.81
C GLN A 1024 -18.69 -16.68 -27.32
N LEU A 1025 -19.67 -16.13 -26.57
CA LEU A 1025 -19.84 -16.41 -25.14
C LEU A 1025 -20.06 -17.90 -24.86
N ALA A 1026 -20.97 -18.54 -25.60
CA ALA A 1026 -21.32 -19.95 -25.40
C ALA A 1026 -20.14 -20.89 -25.69
N GLU A 1027 -19.42 -20.68 -26.80
CA GLU A 1027 -18.27 -21.50 -27.17
C GLU A 1027 -17.08 -21.26 -26.24
N ALA A 1028 -16.86 -20.03 -25.78
CA ALA A 1028 -15.83 -19.72 -24.78
C ALA A 1028 -16.12 -20.41 -23.43
N CYS A 1029 -17.36 -20.31 -22.92
CA CYS A 1029 -17.77 -21.03 -21.71
C CYS A 1029 -17.60 -22.55 -21.88
N ARG A 1030 -17.91 -23.11 -23.05
CA ARG A 1030 -17.71 -24.53 -23.34
C ARG A 1030 -16.22 -24.91 -23.28
N GLY A 1031 -15.34 -24.06 -23.81
CA GLY A 1031 -13.89 -24.24 -23.82
C GLY A 1031 -13.29 -24.15 -22.42
N LEU A 1032 -13.64 -23.12 -21.66
CA LEU A 1032 -13.23 -22.97 -20.24
C LEU A 1032 -13.66 -24.20 -19.42
N ALA A 1033 -14.92 -24.62 -19.55
CA ALA A 1033 -15.46 -25.76 -18.82
C ALA A 1033 -14.66 -27.05 -19.08
N GLU A 1034 -14.23 -27.26 -20.33
CA GLU A 1034 -13.40 -28.39 -20.71
C GLU A 1034 -11.98 -28.26 -20.18
N GLY A 1035 -11.33 -27.10 -20.32
CA GLY A 1035 -10.00 -26.87 -19.79
C GLY A 1035 -9.92 -27.09 -18.27
N CYS A 1036 -10.87 -26.55 -17.52
CA CYS A 1036 -10.95 -26.75 -16.07
C CYS A 1036 -11.16 -28.23 -15.68
N ARG A 1037 -11.93 -29.00 -16.48
CA ARG A 1037 -12.10 -30.44 -16.26
C ARG A 1037 -10.83 -31.22 -16.55
N GLU A 1038 -10.16 -30.92 -17.66
CA GLU A 1038 -8.96 -31.62 -18.11
C GLU A 1038 -7.74 -31.35 -17.21
N LEU A 1039 -7.65 -30.16 -16.62
CA LEU A 1039 -6.56 -29.79 -15.71
C LEU A 1039 -6.95 -29.89 -14.23
N ALA A 1040 -8.17 -30.37 -13.93
CA ALA A 1040 -8.71 -30.53 -12.57
C ALA A 1040 -8.66 -29.25 -11.73
N THR A 1041 -8.95 -28.10 -12.35
CA THR A 1041 -8.96 -26.76 -11.75
C THR A 1041 -10.38 -26.20 -11.72
N PRO A 1042 -11.22 -26.61 -10.74
CA PRO A 1042 -12.61 -26.17 -10.66
C PRO A 1042 -12.73 -24.65 -10.49
N VAL A 1043 -13.83 -24.11 -11.00
CA VAL A 1043 -14.21 -22.70 -10.92
C VAL A 1043 -14.88 -22.43 -9.57
N THR A 1044 -14.34 -21.50 -8.81
CA THR A 1044 -14.78 -21.18 -7.44
C THR A 1044 -15.71 -19.97 -7.38
N GLY A 1045 -15.78 -19.19 -8.44
CA GLY A 1045 -16.57 -17.97 -8.56
C GLY A 1045 -16.01 -17.12 -9.70
N GLY A 1046 -16.66 -16.01 -10.02
CA GLY A 1046 -16.24 -15.16 -11.12
C GLY A 1046 -17.17 -13.98 -11.35
N ASN A 1047 -16.94 -13.27 -12.45
CA ASN A 1047 -17.73 -12.13 -12.88
C ASN A 1047 -18.08 -12.23 -14.37
N VAL A 1048 -19.20 -11.63 -14.78
CA VAL A 1048 -19.60 -11.54 -16.19
C VAL A 1048 -19.88 -10.10 -16.54
N SER A 1049 -19.08 -9.57 -17.48
CA SER A 1049 -19.21 -8.25 -18.07
C SER A 1049 -19.64 -8.41 -19.53
N LEU A 1050 -20.91 -8.11 -19.82
CA LEU A 1050 -21.46 -8.14 -21.18
C LEU A 1050 -21.61 -6.72 -21.73
N TYR A 1051 -22.05 -6.59 -23.00
CA TYR A 1051 -22.27 -5.30 -23.65
C TYR A 1051 -20.99 -4.46 -23.83
N ASN A 1052 -19.82 -5.09 -23.77
CA ASN A 1052 -18.55 -4.41 -24.01
C ASN A 1052 -18.37 -4.10 -25.51
N GLU A 1053 -19.03 -3.05 -25.98
CA GLU A 1053 -18.93 -2.56 -27.35
C GLU A 1053 -19.19 -1.06 -27.42
N THR A 1054 -18.67 -0.42 -28.47
CA THR A 1054 -18.88 1.02 -28.73
C THR A 1054 -19.51 1.23 -30.09
N LEU A 1055 -20.23 2.34 -30.28
CA LEU A 1055 -20.70 2.73 -31.61
C LEU A 1055 -19.64 3.53 -32.37
N ASP A 1056 -19.43 3.22 -33.65
CA ASP A 1056 -18.61 4.05 -34.53
C ASP A 1056 -19.36 5.32 -34.98
N SER A 1057 -18.68 6.19 -35.73
CA SER A 1057 -19.26 7.45 -36.24
C SER A 1057 -20.43 7.28 -37.20
N GLN A 1058 -20.68 6.06 -37.69
CA GLN A 1058 -21.81 5.69 -38.53
C GLN A 1058 -22.92 4.99 -37.73
N GLY A 1059 -22.73 4.82 -36.41
CA GLY A 1059 -23.66 4.13 -35.52
C GLY A 1059 -23.56 2.61 -35.58
N ASN A 1060 -22.50 2.02 -36.17
CA ASN A 1060 -22.32 0.57 -36.15
C ASN A 1060 -21.60 0.13 -34.87
N PRO A 1061 -22.02 -0.98 -34.24
CA PRO A 1061 -21.35 -1.51 -33.06
C PRO A 1061 -19.97 -2.09 -33.39
N GLN A 1062 -19.00 -1.75 -32.56
CA GLN A 1062 -17.62 -2.21 -32.55
C GLN A 1062 -17.38 -2.95 -31.22
N PRO A 1063 -17.59 -4.28 -31.18
CA PRO A 1063 -17.37 -5.07 -29.98
C PRO A 1063 -15.88 -5.28 -29.72
N ILE A 1064 -15.53 -5.43 -28.45
CA ILE A 1064 -14.21 -5.95 -28.06
C ILE A 1064 -14.02 -7.37 -28.61
N TYR A 1065 -12.77 -7.84 -28.62
CA TYR A 1065 -12.55 -9.28 -28.72
C TYR A 1065 -13.11 -10.01 -27.49
N PRO A 1066 -13.71 -11.21 -27.66
CA PRO A 1066 -14.15 -12.02 -26.54
C PRO A 1066 -12.98 -12.32 -25.61
N THR A 1067 -13.08 -11.90 -24.35
CA THR A 1067 -11.96 -11.92 -23.38
C THR A 1067 -12.38 -12.61 -22.08
N PRO A 1068 -12.46 -13.96 -22.07
CA PRO A 1068 -12.66 -14.74 -20.86
C PRO A 1068 -11.35 -14.83 -20.05
N VAL A 1069 -11.14 -13.90 -19.12
CA VAL A 1069 -9.95 -13.89 -18.27
C VAL A 1069 -10.02 -15.00 -17.22
N VAL A 1070 -8.94 -15.74 -17.06
CA VAL A 1070 -8.81 -16.78 -16.03
C VAL A 1070 -7.80 -16.33 -14.99
N GLY A 1071 -8.26 -16.10 -13.76
CA GLY A 1071 -7.40 -16.02 -12.59
C GLY A 1071 -7.21 -17.40 -11.98
N MET A 1072 -5.98 -17.86 -11.83
CA MET A 1072 -5.68 -19.19 -11.31
C MET A 1072 -4.71 -19.13 -10.13
N VAL A 1073 -4.99 -19.94 -9.11
CA VAL A 1073 -4.11 -20.09 -7.94
C VAL A 1073 -3.49 -21.48 -7.89
N GLY A 1074 -2.25 -21.56 -7.43
CA GLY A 1074 -1.50 -22.81 -7.28
C GLY A 1074 -0.74 -22.88 -5.97
N LEU A 1075 -0.50 -24.09 -5.46
CA LEU A 1075 0.22 -24.31 -4.21
C LEU A 1075 1.71 -24.54 -4.45
N ILE A 1076 2.55 -23.87 -3.66
CA ILE A 1076 4.00 -24.12 -3.58
C ILE A 1076 4.30 -24.81 -2.24
N PRO A 1077 4.70 -26.09 -2.26
CA PRO A 1077 5.02 -26.83 -1.05
C PRO A 1077 6.33 -26.38 -0.37
N ASP A 1078 7.29 -25.86 -1.14
CA ASP A 1078 8.60 -25.45 -0.65
C ASP A 1078 9.13 -24.25 -1.47
N LEU A 1079 9.18 -23.08 -0.84
CA LEU A 1079 9.65 -21.81 -1.38
C LEU A 1079 11.16 -21.80 -1.67
N THR A 1080 11.92 -22.77 -1.16
CA THR A 1080 13.32 -22.97 -1.57
C THR A 1080 13.43 -23.68 -2.91
N LYS A 1081 12.31 -24.20 -3.43
CA LYS A 1081 12.18 -24.95 -4.69
C LYS A 1081 11.26 -24.21 -5.66
N ILE A 1082 11.59 -22.95 -5.91
CA ILE A 1082 10.97 -22.12 -6.94
C ILE A 1082 12.06 -21.58 -7.86
N CYS A 1083 11.70 -21.19 -9.07
CA CYS A 1083 12.56 -20.41 -9.95
C CYS A 1083 11.71 -19.36 -10.68
N GLY A 1084 12.40 -18.44 -11.36
CA GLY A 1084 11.78 -17.51 -12.31
C GLY A 1084 12.36 -17.69 -13.71
N GLN A 1085 11.98 -16.80 -14.62
CA GLN A 1085 12.36 -16.86 -16.03
C GLN A 1085 13.83 -16.51 -16.31
N ALA A 1086 14.52 -15.87 -15.37
CA ALA A 1086 15.87 -15.36 -15.54
C ALA A 1086 16.92 -16.47 -15.67
N TRP A 1087 17.79 -16.38 -16.69
CA TRP A 1087 19.01 -17.21 -16.75
C TRP A 1087 19.87 -17.01 -15.50
N GLN A 1088 20.29 -18.12 -14.89
CA GLN A 1088 20.98 -18.11 -13.59
C GLN A 1088 22.50 -18.15 -13.72
N ALA A 1089 23.05 -18.93 -14.66
CA ALA A 1089 24.50 -19.06 -14.80
C ALA A 1089 24.96 -19.30 -16.25
N ASN A 1090 26.11 -18.73 -16.59
CA ASN A 1090 26.80 -18.99 -17.85
C ASN A 1090 27.19 -20.48 -17.96
N GLY A 1091 26.94 -21.07 -19.14
CA GLY A 1091 27.22 -22.48 -19.42
C GLY A 1091 26.07 -23.44 -19.07
N ASP A 1092 24.99 -22.97 -18.45
CA ASP A 1092 23.78 -23.79 -18.25
C ASP A 1092 23.21 -24.22 -19.60
N LEU A 1093 22.69 -25.45 -19.66
CA LEU A 1093 22.08 -26.03 -20.85
C LEU A 1093 20.63 -25.55 -20.96
N ILE A 1094 20.22 -25.17 -22.16
CA ILE A 1094 18.87 -24.68 -22.44
C ILE A 1094 18.09 -25.79 -23.14
N TYR A 1095 16.89 -26.10 -22.64
CA TYR A 1095 15.98 -27.09 -23.21
C TYR A 1095 14.62 -26.48 -23.48
N LEU A 1096 13.96 -26.96 -24.52
CA LEU A 1096 12.53 -26.80 -24.73
C LEU A 1096 11.83 -28.09 -24.29
N LEU A 1097 10.90 -27.98 -23.35
CA LEU A 1097 9.94 -29.02 -23.01
C LEU A 1097 8.75 -28.87 -23.94
N GLY A 1098 8.29 -29.98 -24.55
CA GLY A 1098 7.29 -29.96 -25.60
C GLY A 1098 7.91 -30.02 -27.01
N GLU A 1099 7.16 -29.61 -28.01
CA GLU A 1099 7.58 -29.68 -29.41
C GLU A 1099 7.90 -28.30 -29.97
N LEU A 1100 8.93 -28.23 -30.82
CA LEU A 1100 9.36 -26.97 -31.44
C LEU A 1100 8.34 -26.44 -32.46
N SER A 1101 7.66 -27.31 -33.21
CA SER A 1101 6.90 -26.85 -34.39
C SER A 1101 5.70 -27.67 -34.84
N SER A 1102 5.48 -28.92 -34.40
CA SER A 1102 4.39 -29.74 -34.98
C SER A 1102 2.98 -29.28 -34.63
N HIS A 1103 2.85 -28.41 -33.61
CA HIS A 1103 1.61 -27.86 -33.08
C HIS A 1103 1.61 -26.32 -32.93
N CYS A 1104 2.64 -25.65 -33.43
CA CYS A 1104 2.72 -24.19 -33.45
C CYS A 1104 2.07 -23.65 -34.72
N THR A 1105 1.58 -22.42 -34.69
CA THR A 1105 0.99 -21.75 -35.86
C THR A 1105 1.28 -20.26 -35.80
N LEU A 1106 1.30 -19.62 -36.96
CA LEU A 1106 1.25 -18.15 -37.08
C LEU A 1106 -0.19 -17.61 -37.04
N GLY A 1107 -1.19 -18.49 -37.12
CA GLY A 1107 -2.60 -18.13 -37.04
C GLY A 1107 -2.94 -17.48 -35.71
N GLY A 1108 -3.42 -16.25 -35.75
CA GLY A 1108 -3.74 -15.46 -34.56
C GLY A 1108 -2.54 -15.01 -33.74
N SER A 1109 -1.29 -15.15 -34.22
CA SER A 1109 -0.09 -14.80 -33.45
C SER A 1109 0.22 -13.30 -33.41
N GLU A 1110 1.00 -12.87 -32.42
CA GLU A 1110 1.47 -11.49 -32.31
C GLU A 1110 2.38 -11.13 -33.49
N TYR A 1111 3.15 -12.10 -34.01
CA TYR A 1111 3.92 -11.92 -35.25
C TYR A 1111 3.02 -11.56 -36.44
N LEU A 1112 1.94 -12.32 -36.67
CA LEU A 1112 1.06 -12.07 -37.81
C LEU A 1112 0.32 -10.72 -37.66
N ALA A 1113 -0.15 -10.43 -36.45
CA ALA A 1113 -0.84 -9.19 -36.13
C ALA A 1113 0.08 -7.97 -36.31
N THR A 1114 1.28 -7.98 -35.72
CA THR A 1114 2.17 -6.82 -35.72
C THR A 1114 2.92 -6.64 -37.04
N ILE A 1115 3.47 -7.71 -37.61
CA ILE A 1115 4.36 -7.61 -38.78
C ILE A 1115 3.58 -7.53 -40.10
N HIS A 1116 2.45 -8.25 -40.18
CA HIS A 1116 1.64 -8.32 -41.40
C HIS A 1116 0.29 -7.61 -41.26
N ASN A 1117 0.01 -6.95 -40.13
CA ASN A 1117 -1.27 -6.27 -39.86
C ASN A 1117 -2.49 -7.16 -40.14
N THR A 1118 -2.39 -8.44 -39.79
CA THR A 1118 -3.38 -9.46 -40.13
C THR A 1118 -3.80 -10.26 -38.90
N VAL A 1119 -5.11 -10.36 -38.64
CA VAL A 1119 -5.69 -11.24 -37.61
C VAL A 1119 -6.50 -12.31 -38.32
N ALA A 1120 -5.86 -13.46 -38.57
CA ALA A 1120 -6.45 -14.56 -39.33
C ALA A 1120 -5.77 -15.89 -38.98
N GLY A 1121 -6.25 -16.98 -39.58
CA GLY A 1121 -5.79 -18.34 -39.31
C GLY A 1121 -6.51 -18.97 -38.13
N LYS A 1122 -6.36 -20.29 -37.99
CA LYS A 1122 -6.82 -21.01 -36.80
C LYS A 1122 -5.79 -20.89 -35.69
N PRO A 1123 -6.21 -20.60 -34.44
CA PRO A 1123 -5.31 -20.65 -33.30
C PRO A 1123 -4.80 -22.09 -33.06
N PRO A 1124 -3.71 -22.26 -32.30
CA PRO A 1124 -3.16 -23.57 -32.00
C PRO A 1124 -4.18 -24.42 -31.23
N ARG A 1125 -4.30 -25.69 -31.63
CA ARG A 1125 -5.16 -26.65 -30.91
C ARG A 1125 -4.49 -27.05 -29.60
N VAL A 1126 -5.27 -27.06 -28.51
CA VAL A 1126 -4.77 -27.48 -27.20
C VAL A 1126 -4.72 -29.01 -27.09
N ASP A 1127 -3.55 -29.54 -26.76
CA ASP A 1127 -3.34 -30.94 -26.39
C ASP A 1127 -3.18 -31.05 -24.87
N PHE A 1128 -4.27 -31.37 -24.16
CA PHE A 1128 -4.25 -31.47 -22.70
C PHE A 1128 -3.41 -32.63 -22.17
N GLU A 1129 -3.20 -33.70 -22.96
CA GLU A 1129 -2.32 -34.78 -22.52
C GLU A 1129 -0.87 -34.28 -22.46
N LEU A 1130 -0.44 -33.61 -23.52
CA LEU A 1130 0.90 -33.03 -23.58
C LEU A 1130 1.07 -31.90 -22.56
N GLU A 1131 0.08 -31.00 -22.40
CA GLU A 1131 0.10 -29.94 -21.38
C GLU A 1131 0.33 -30.53 -19.98
N ARG A 1132 -0.47 -31.53 -19.57
CA ARG A 1132 -0.30 -32.17 -18.25
C ARG A 1132 1.09 -32.73 -18.05
N ARG A 1133 1.64 -33.44 -19.06
CA ARG A 1133 2.96 -34.07 -18.97
C ARG A 1133 4.08 -33.03 -18.90
N VAL A 1134 4.06 -32.02 -19.78
CA VAL A 1134 5.08 -30.96 -19.82
C VAL A 1134 5.08 -30.15 -18.52
N GLN A 1135 3.90 -29.72 -18.08
CA GLN A 1135 3.76 -28.96 -16.84
C GLN A 1135 4.21 -29.77 -15.62
N GLN A 1136 3.83 -31.05 -15.53
CA GLN A 1136 4.26 -31.93 -14.43
C GLN A 1136 5.79 -32.12 -14.42
N VAL A 1137 6.40 -32.36 -15.58
CA VAL A 1137 7.86 -32.53 -15.72
C VAL A 1137 8.62 -31.27 -15.32
N CYS A 1138 8.11 -30.09 -15.68
CA CYS A 1138 8.67 -28.81 -15.25
C CYS A 1138 8.65 -28.69 -13.72
N ARG A 1139 7.48 -28.88 -13.07
CA ARG A 1139 7.33 -28.81 -11.61
C ARG A 1139 8.26 -29.79 -10.89
N GLU A 1140 8.34 -31.04 -11.35
CA GLU A 1140 9.22 -32.06 -10.77
C GLU A 1140 10.71 -31.72 -10.95
N GLY A 1141 11.09 -31.17 -12.10
CA GLY A 1141 12.45 -30.69 -12.36
C GLY A 1141 12.87 -29.57 -11.41
N ILE A 1142 11.97 -28.63 -11.13
CA ILE A 1142 12.19 -27.54 -10.16
C ILE A 1142 12.29 -28.10 -8.73
N ARG A 1143 11.33 -28.95 -8.32
CA ARG A 1143 11.29 -29.57 -6.98
C ARG A 1143 12.55 -30.36 -6.66
N LYS A 1144 13.09 -31.08 -7.65
CA LYS A 1144 14.34 -31.86 -7.50
C LYS A 1144 15.61 -31.02 -7.62
N GLY A 1145 15.50 -29.73 -7.99
CA GLY A 1145 16.61 -28.81 -8.16
C GLY A 1145 17.46 -29.09 -9.41
N TRP A 1146 16.89 -29.73 -10.42
CA TRP A 1146 17.55 -29.94 -11.71
C TRP A 1146 17.40 -28.69 -12.59
N VAL A 1147 16.20 -28.12 -12.61
CA VAL A 1147 15.85 -26.90 -13.33
C VAL A 1147 16.25 -25.68 -12.49
N ARG A 1148 16.95 -24.73 -13.11
CA ARG A 1148 17.40 -23.47 -12.49
C ARG A 1148 16.53 -22.27 -12.85
N SER A 1149 15.93 -22.30 -14.04
CA SER A 1149 14.96 -21.31 -14.51
C SER A 1149 13.99 -21.99 -15.47
N ALA A 1150 12.77 -21.48 -15.50
CA ALA A 1150 11.70 -21.93 -16.39
C ALA A 1150 10.91 -20.72 -16.86
N HIS A 1151 10.46 -20.76 -18.10
CA HIS A 1151 9.66 -19.72 -18.72
C HIS A 1151 8.81 -20.34 -19.82
N ASP A 1152 7.54 -19.96 -19.88
CA ASP A 1152 6.60 -20.48 -20.85
C ASP A 1152 6.82 -19.86 -22.26
N CYS A 1153 6.25 -20.45 -23.31
CA CYS A 1153 6.33 -19.91 -24.68
C CYS A 1153 4.96 -19.43 -25.16
N ALA A 1154 4.56 -18.23 -24.75
CA ALA A 1154 3.31 -17.57 -25.11
C ALA A 1154 3.45 -16.65 -26.36
N GLU A 1155 3.05 -15.37 -26.25
CA GLU A 1155 3.07 -14.40 -27.34
C GLU A 1155 4.46 -14.22 -27.98
N GLY A 1156 4.50 -14.24 -29.31
CA GLY A 1156 5.73 -14.12 -30.09
C GLY A 1156 6.64 -15.35 -30.02
N GLY A 1157 6.21 -16.42 -29.37
CA GLY A 1157 6.81 -17.75 -29.44
C GLY A 1157 8.18 -17.88 -28.77
N VAL A 1158 8.92 -18.92 -29.16
CA VAL A 1158 10.17 -19.32 -28.49
C VAL A 1158 11.24 -18.24 -28.55
N ALA A 1159 11.27 -17.43 -29.62
CA ALA A 1159 12.24 -16.35 -29.74
C ALA A 1159 12.05 -15.29 -28.65
N ILE A 1160 10.80 -14.90 -28.34
CA ILE A 1160 10.51 -13.93 -27.29
C ILE A 1160 10.82 -14.50 -25.91
N ALA A 1161 10.38 -15.74 -25.61
CA ALA A 1161 10.70 -16.39 -24.34
C ALA A 1161 12.23 -16.43 -24.08
N LEU A 1162 13.02 -16.77 -25.10
CA LEU A 1162 14.48 -16.73 -24.99
C LEU A 1162 15.03 -15.32 -24.69
N VAL A 1163 14.47 -14.27 -25.32
CA VAL A 1163 14.86 -12.89 -25.04
C VAL A 1163 14.51 -12.50 -23.62
N GLU A 1164 13.28 -12.76 -23.17
CA GLU A 1164 12.81 -12.37 -21.85
C GLU A 1164 13.66 -13.00 -20.74
N SER A 1165 14.03 -14.26 -20.89
CA SER A 1165 14.96 -14.93 -20.00
C SER A 1165 16.39 -14.35 -20.05
N CYS A 1166 16.88 -13.94 -21.23
CA CYS A 1166 18.17 -13.25 -21.38
C CYS A 1166 18.16 -11.90 -20.65
N LEU A 1167 17.10 -11.09 -20.84
CA LEU A 1167 16.96 -9.76 -20.26
C LEU A 1167 16.80 -9.83 -18.74
N ALA A 1168 15.98 -10.75 -18.23
CA ALA A 1168 15.79 -10.94 -16.81
C ALA A 1168 17.08 -11.42 -16.11
N GLY A 1169 17.83 -12.33 -16.74
CA GLY A 1169 19.11 -12.85 -16.21
C GLY A 1169 20.32 -11.94 -16.47
N LYS A 1170 20.21 -10.95 -17.37
CA LYS A 1170 21.34 -10.17 -17.91
C LYS A 1170 22.46 -11.04 -18.50
N LEU A 1171 22.08 -12.19 -19.06
CA LEU A 1171 22.98 -13.18 -19.67
C LEU A 1171 22.53 -13.44 -21.10
N GLY A 1172 23.48 -13.74 -21.98
CA GLY A 1172 23.18 -14.11 -23.37
C GLY A 1172 22.77 -15.57 -23.50
N ALA A 1173 22.46 -15.99 -24.72
CA ALA A 1173 22.21 -17.38 -25.06
C ALA A 1173 22.67 -17.68 -26.49
N GLN A 1174 23.22 -18.88 -26.69
CA GLN A 1174 23.47 -19.42 -28.02
C GLN A 1174 22.60 -20.65 -28.24
N ILE A 1175 21.75 -20.57 -29.25
CA ILE A 1175 20.70 -21.54 -29.59
C ILE A 1175 20.94 -22.10 -30.99
N GLN A 1176 20.68 -23.39 -31.16
CA GLN A 1176 20.69 -24.07 -32.44
C GLN A 1176 19.28 -24.60 -32.74
N LEU A 1177 18.73 -24.18 -33.88
CA LEU A 1177 17.43 -24.63 -34.37
C LEU A 1177 17.59 -25.37 -35.70
N GLU A 1178 16.70 -26.32 -35.94
CA GLU A 1178 16.64 -27.09 -37.17
C GLU A 1178 15.23 -27.04 -37.73
N LEU A 1179 15.10 -26.94 -39.06
CA LEU A 1179 13.82 -27.22 -39.73
C LEU A 1179 13.63 -28.73 -39.81
N PRO A 1180 12.53 -29.29 -39.27
CA PRO A 1180 12.24 -30.71 -39.38
C PRO A 1180 12.20 -31.17 -40.84
N ALA A 1181 12.93 -32.25 -41.15
CA ALA A 1181 13.07 -32.77 -42.50
C ALA A 1181 11.77 -33.28 -43.16
N GLN A 1182 10.64 -33.31 -42.44
CA GLN A 1182 9.41 -34.03 -42.81
C GLN A 1182 8.19 -33.12 -43.11
N LYS A 1183 8.31 -31.79 -42.97
CA LYS A 1183 7.26 -30.81 -43.32
C LYS A 1183 7.87 -29.57 -43.99
N PRO A 1184 7.15 -28.87 -44.88
CA PRO A 1184 7.57 -27.56 -45.37
C PRO A 1184 7.38 -26.54 -44.23
N GLN A 1185 8.34 -26.47 -43.31
CA GLN A 1185 8.32 -25.49 -42.22
C GLN A 1185 9.16 -24.27 -42.57
N ARG A 1186 8.66 -23.11 -42.15
CA ARG A 1186 9.23 -21.80 -42.43
C ARG A 1186 9.89 -21.24 -41.17
N TRP A 1187 10.90 -20.38 -41.34
CA TRP A 1187 11.66 -19.86 -40.19
C TRP A 1187 10.86 -18.93 -39.29
N ASP A 1188 9.94 -18.15 -39.85
CA ASP A 1188 9.02 -17.29 -39.10
C ASP A 1188 8.13 -18.10 -38.13
N GLU A 1189 7.60 -19.24 -38.59
CA GLU A 1189 6.81 -20.16 -37.77
C GLU A 1189 7.62 -20.84 -36.67
N VAL A 1190 8.87 -21.24 -36.93
CA VAL A 1190 9.73 -21.85 -35.89
C VAL A 1190 10.16 -20.82 -34.84
N LEU A 1191 10.45 -19.59 -35.24
CA LEU A 1191 10.92 -18.54 -34.33
C LEU A 1191 9.77 -17.91 -33.53
N PHE A 1192 8.68 -17.57 -34.21
CA PHE A 1192 7.59 -16.75 -33.67
C PHE A 1192 6.22 -17.43 -33.67
N GLY A 1193 6.15 -18.70 -34.08
CA GLY A 1193 4.94 -19.50 -33.96
C GLY A 1193 4.55 -19.72 -32.51
N GLU A 1194 3.26 -19.57 -32.26
CA GLU A 1194 2.67 -19.67 -30.94
C GLU A 1194 1.91 -20.99 -30.81
N GLY A 1195 1.85 -21.53 -29.59
CA GLY A 1195 1.32 -22.86 -29.32
C GLY A 1195 1.54 -23.30 -27.87
N GLY A 1196 0.63 -24.12 -27.37
CA GLY A 1196 0.66 -24.62 -25.99
C GLY A 1196 1.69 -25.72 -25.74
N ALA A 1197 1.78 -26.13 -24.47
CA ALA A 1197 2.65 -27.18 -23.94
C ALA A 1197 4.14 -26.98 -24.24
N ARG A 1198 4.61 -25.72 -24.18
CA ARG A 1198 6.01 -25.35 -24.43
C ARG A 1198 6.56 -24.53 -23.27
N ILE A 1199 7.67 -25.00 -22.70
CA ILE A 1199 8.39 -24.32 -21.61
C ILE A 1199 9.88 -24.39 -21.90
N VAL A 1200 10.57 -23.26 -21.91
CA VAL A 1200 12.03 -23.20 -21.94
C VAL A 1200 12.57 -23.31 -20.53
N VAL A 1201 13.56 -24.18 -20.32
CA VAL A 1201 14.22 -24.36 -19.02
C VAL A 1201 15.73 -24.30 -19.13
N SER A 1202 16.38 -23.76 -18.10
CA SER A 1202 17.84 -23.88 -17.94
C SER A 1202 18.19 -24.94 -16.90
N VAL A 1203 19.22 -25.74 -17.19
CA VAL A 1203 19.67 -26.87 -16.36
C VAL A 1203 21.18 -26.83 -16.22
N ALA A 1204 21.66 -27.07 -15.00
CA ALA A 1204 23.09 -27.14 -14.71
C ALA A 1204 23.74 -28.29 -15.51
N THR A 1205 24.94 -28.08 -16.04
CA THR A 1205 25.64 -29.11 -16.85
C THR A 1205 25.83 -30.42 -16.06
N GLU A 1206 26.03 -30.33 -14.74
CA GLU A 1206 26.20 -31.50 -13.86
C GLU A 1206 24.93 -32.37 -13.76
N GLN A 1207 23.75 -31.79 -14.03
CA GLN A 1207 22.46 -32.48 -13.95
C GLN A 1207 22.01 -33.04 -15.30
N GLN A 1208 22.73 -32.77 -16.40
CA GLN A 1208 22.35 -33.13 -17.77
C GLN A 1208 21.89 -34.58 -17.90
N LYS A 1209 22.74 -35.53 -17.51
CA LYS A 1209 22.45 -36.97 -17.68
C LYS A 1209 21.19 -37.41 -16.94
N THR A 1210 21.02 -36.94 -15.71
CA THR A 1210 19.85 -37.25 -14.87
C THR A 1210 18.59 -36.65 -15.47
N TRP A 1211 18.68 -35.39 -15.92
CA TRP A 1211 17.57 -34.66 -16.53
C TRP A 1211 17.12 -35.30 -17.85
N GLU A 1212 18.02 -35.56 -18.79
CA GLU A 1212 17.70 -36.15 -20.09
C GLU A 1212 17.12 -37.57 -19.97
N THR A 1213 17.59 -38.35 -18.99
CA THR A 1213 17.02 -39.68 -18.70
C THR A 1213 15.57 -39.53 -18.26
N TYR A 1214 15.30 -38.62 -17.33
CA TYR A 1214 13.94 -38.34 -16.86
C TYR A 1214 13.04 -37.79 -17.97
N LEU A 1215 13.54 -36.86 -18.80
CA LEU A 1215 12.81 -36.34 -19.96
C LEU A 1215 12.45 -37.44 -20.95
N THR A 1216 13.38 -38.35 -21.25
CA THR A 1216 13.12 -39.47 -22.16
C THR A 1216 12.03 -40.40 -21.60
N GLU A 1217 12.05 -40.67 -20.31
CA GLU A 1217 11.02 -41.50 -19.65
C GLU A 1217 9.64 -40.84 -19.62
N GLN A 1218 9.57 -39.53 -19.35
CA GLN A 1218 8.29 -38.84 -19.11
C GLN A 1218 7.72 -38.14 -20.35
N LEU A 1219 8.57 -37.64 -21.26
CA LEU A 1219 8.19 -36.91 -22.48
C LEU A 1219 8.56 -37.65 -23.78
N GLY A 1220 9.33 -38.73 -23.73
CA GLY A 1220 9.75 -39.45 -24.94
C GLY A 1220 10.56 -38.54 -25.86
N ASN A 1221 10.00 -38.22 -27.04
CA ASN A 1221 10.61 -37.33 -28.04
C ASN A 1221 10.09 -35.89 -27.98
N HIS A 1222 9.20 -35.55 -27.04
CA HIS A 1222 8.61 -34.21 -26.89
C HIS A 1222 9.48 -33.30 -26.02
N TRP A 1223 10.77 -33.20 -26.35
CA TRP A 1223 11.71 -32.25 -25.78
C TRP A 1223 12.94 -32.11 -26.69
N GLN A 1224 13.65 -30.98 -26.56
CA GLN A 1224 14.88 -30.75 -27.32
C GLN A 1224 15.88 -29.92 -26.50
N GLN A 1225 17.17 -30.28 -26.56
CA GLN A 1225 18.23 -29.38 -26.10
C GLN A 1225 18.46 -28.31 -27.18
N LEU A 1226 18.19 -27.06 -26.85
CA LEU A 1226 18.30 -25.93 -27.78
C LEU A 1226 19.70 -25.34 -27.82
N GLY A 1227 20.41 -25.32 -26.69
CA GLY A 1227 21.70 -24.63 -26.64
C GLY A 1227 22.24 -24.42 -25.24
N LYS A 1228 22.92 -23.28 -25.04
CA LYS A 1228 23.55 -22.93 -23.76
C LYS A 1228 23.41 -21.44 -23.44
N VAL A 1229 23.32 -21.14 -22.15
CA VAL A 1229 23.42 -19.77 -21.61
C VAL A 1229 24.86 -19.27 -21.82
N GLY A 1230 24.98 -18.04 -22.32
CA GLY A 1230 26.23 -17.33 -22.58
C GLY A 1230 26.42 -16.12 -21.66
N ASN A 1231 27.56 -15.45 -21.80
CA ASN A 1231 27.78 -14.15 -21.16
C ASN A 1231 26.97 -13.03 -21.87
N THR A 1232 26.91 -11.85 -21.25
CA THR A 1232 26.17 -10.69 -21.78
C THR A 1232 26.68 -10.23 -23.15
N GLU A 1233 27.98 -10.40 -23.44
CA GLU A 1233 28.62 -10.00 -24.71
C GLU A 1233 28.16 -10.81 -25.92
N ILE A 1234 27.72 -12.06 -25.70
CA ILE A 1234 27.19 -12.92 -26.78
C ILE A 1234 25.85 -12.39 -27.31
N GLY A 1235 25.04 -11.75 -26.46
CA GLY A 1235 23.66 -11.41 -26.80
C GLY A 1235 22.77 -12.65 -26.94
N LEU A 1236 21.68 -12.53 -27.70
CA LEU A 1236 20.93 -13.70 -28.18
C LEU A 1236 21.44 -14.07 -29.58
N ARG A 1237 21.98 -15.29 -29.71
CA ARG A 1237 22.41 -15.87 -30.98
C ARG A 1237 21.59 -17.12 -31.28
N VAL A 1238 20.79 -17.07 -32.34
CA VAL A 1238 20.06 -18.23 -32.86
C VAL A 1238 20.67 -18.61 -34.20
N LEU A 1239 21.20 -19.83 -34.26
CA LEU A 1239 21.90 -20.39 -35.40
C LEU A 1239 21.11 -21.57 -35.96
N THR A 1240 21.27 -21.84 -37.25
CA THR A 1240 20.87 -23.11 -37.85
C THR A 1240 21.87 -24.21 -37.48
N THR A 1241 21.51 -25.48 -37.71
CA THR A 1241 22.43 -26.63 -37.50
C THR A 1241 23.67 -26.60 -38.40
N ASP A 1242 23.61 -25.94 -39.55
CA ASP A 1242 24.77 -25.66 -40.42
C ASP A 1242 25.49 -24.34 -40.08
N ASN A 1243 25.20 -23.74 -38.92
CA ASN A 1243 25.81 -22.52 -38.37
C ASN A 1243 25.55 -21.23 -39.15
N GLN A 1244 24.44 -21.15 -39.90
CA GLN A 1244 23.97 -19.87 -40.44
C GLN A 1244 23.30 -19.07 -39.33
N SER A 1245 23.56 -17.76 -39.28
CA SER A 1245 22.98 -16.87 -38.27
C SER A 1245 21.55 -16.49 -38.67
N LEU A 1246 20.58 -16.81 -37.82
CA LEU A 1246 19.19 -16.33 -37.94
C LEU A 1246 19.03 -15.04 -37.14
N ILE A 1247 19.28 -15.09 -35.83
CA ILE A 1247 19.20 -13.96 -34.90
C ILE A 1247 20.57 -13.74 -34.28
N ASN A 1248 21.03 -12.49 -34.24
CA ASN A 1248 22.22 -12.07 -33.53
C ASN A 1248 22.02 -10.63 -33.05
N VAL A 1249 21.51 -10.47 -31.83
CA VAL A 1249 21.15 -9.17 -31.25
C VAL A 1249 21.76 -9.03 -29.86
N SER A 1250 22.31 -7.86 -29.55
CA SER A 1250 22.92 -7.60 -28.25
C SER A 1250 21.88 -7.45 -27.12
N ILE A 1251 22.29 -7.71 -25.87
CA ILE A 1251 21.44 -7.47 -24.70
C ILE A 1251 21.03 -5.98 -24.61
N GLU A 1252 21.91 -5.06 -25.01
CA GLU A 1252 21.64 -3.62 -24.98
C GLU A 1252 20.50 -3.23 -25.94
N GLU A 1253 20.56 -3.69 -27.19
CA GLU A 1253 19.51 -3.40 -28.19
C GLU A 1253 18.17 -4.00 -27.79
N MET A 1254 18.15 -5.26 -27.33
CA MET A 1254 16.93 -5.90 -26.85
C MET A 1254 16.37 -5.18 -25.61
N SER A 1255 17.23 -4.80 -24.67
CA SER A 1255 16.85 -4.08 -23.44
C SER A 1255 16.24 -2.72 -23.75
N ASP A 1256 16.79 -1.96 -24.70
CA ASP A 1256 16.22 -0.66 -25.06
C ASP A 1256 14.83 -0.80 -25.72
N ARG A 1257 14.65 -1.78 -26.61
CA ARG A 1257 13.34 -2.03 -27.22
C ARG A 1257 12.31 -2.49 -26.19
N TYR A 1258 12.65 -3.53 -25.45
CA TYR A 1258 11.74 -4.18 -24.50
C TYR A 1258 11.39 -3.33 -23.28
N LEU A 1259 12.36 -2.67 -22.63
CA LEU A 1259 12.10 -1.97 -21.37
C LEU A 1259 11.46 -0.59 -21.54
N ASN A 1260 11.66 0.06 -22.70
CA ASN A 1260 11.28 1.46 -22.90
C ASN A 1260 10.08 1.64 -23.86
N ALA A 1261 9.52 0.57 -24.44
CA ALA A 1261 8.45 0.65 -25.43
C ALA A 1261 7.22 1.45 -24.97
N ILE A 1262 6.72 1.20 -23.75
CA ILE A 1262 5.57 1.90 -23.16
C ILE A 1262 5.97 3.34 -22.79
N GLU A 1263 7.08 3.52 -22.08
CA GLU A 1263 7.59 4.84 -21.65
C GLU A 1263 7.79 5.82 -22.82
N ARG A 1264 8.32 5.33 -23.95
CA ARG A 1264 8.50 6.13 -25.17
C ARG A 1264 7.19 6.67 -25.73
N ARG A 1265 6.12 5.87 -25.72
CA ARG A 1265 4.82 6.28 -26.26
C ARG A 1265 4.09 7.27 -25.36
N LEU A 1266 4.33 7.22 -24.05
CA LEU A 1266 3.71 8.15 -23.08
C LEU A 1266 4.41 9.52 -22.98
N THR A 1267 5.68 9.64 -23.40
CA THR A 1267 6.48 10.87 -23.22
C THR A 1267 6.29 11.91 -24.34
N ILE A 1268 5.75 11.52 -25.49
CA ILE A 1268 5.74 12.32 -26.73
C ILE A 1268 4.76 13.52 -26.68
N HIS A 1269 3.82 13.59 -25.73
CA HIS A 1269 2.83 14.68 -25.64
C HIS A 1269 3.02 15.70 -24.51
N ASN A 1270 4.08 15.60 -23.69
CA ASN A 1270 4.43 16.66 -22.72
C ASN A 1270 5.11 17.89 -23.35
N THR A 1271 5.36 17.86 -24.67
CA THR A 1271 5.68 19.06 -25.45
C THR A 1271 4.39 19.58 -26.10
N THR A 1272 3.89 20.69 -25.57
CA THR A 1272 2.76 21.49 -26.07
C THR A 1272 2.64 21.50 -27.60
N PRO A 1273 1.46 21.24 -28.19
CA PRO A 1273 1.20 21.63 -29.56
C PRO A 1273 1.18 23.17 -29.63
N SER A 1274 1.90 23.74 -30.60
CA SER A 1274 1.90 25.17 -30.93
C SER A 1274 0.55 25.68 -31.39
#